data_AF-A0A9E0DK82-F1
#
_entry.id   AF-A0A9E0DK82-F1
#
_cell.length_a   1.000
_cell.length_b   1.000
_cell.length_c   1.000
_cell.angle_alpha   90.00
_cell.angle_beta   90.00
_cell.angle_gamma   90.00
#
_symmetry.space_group_name_H-M   'P 1'
#
loop_
_entity.id
_entity.type
_entity.pdbx_description
1 polymer ?
#
loop_
_entity_poly.entity_id
_entity_poly.type
_entity_poly.pdbx_seq_one_letter_code
_entity_poly.pdbx_strand_id
1 'polypeptide(L)'
;MFPHSRWFRSVRWPFWLIAAVALGLGLLLFQLSGSISASSVGVGGDPAYPDPFWRAGTLGDVAVVDMAASPDYDRDNTLFAVTADKLYRTQDRGNHWWALPVGLVWQGERFGRIVLSPGYAVDMTLFATYFTPDTNTTTILQAWNRGDIWLRVGSLADEVRVMRLSPAFNQDHTIFALSGAGMELWRSTDAGQNWSAFPFVAGDVFNATDLVVSPNFAADRTLFVTGLGGVSRSTDGGETWVAQNRMGPTYAAAISPDFATDGTVWESYRLMEGIGDGTPESGVIRTLDRGTNWALTSAGLPDSYEPFPRSLAVSPNFAADQTIFAAYGGQIVSTPERGLFRSGDGGSSWTDLGAVPGNLDINQIVVTHSARTGLTVHLATAHGVWHYGDPVDRLWLRAFLPQLLRLWPLPTPTSTATQTPTQTPTSATPTGTWTATPSSTPTATRTLTPMLTATPSSTLTATPSSTPTSTPTGQPPISCYAGFANPGFENDEGWEIRTNPALAAYVTSPVHGGSRSLRTGIGADGANVASYSPVQQAVSFPAGLASAQLRFWRYSVWGDGAVNGPVPDMADLPRTLAELDGAAPDVTDYFYVIAILPDNSIDYLLVERVNSATWREGVVNLDVSRYGGKQMRFQFGTYNNGTGGISRTFVDDAAISLCSPTATVTPTFTPTSTPIPVTTPVGWPTPHLLTTMSFADKSRPVGLTVSGDGTELYVALHGEDHSGRAVAVVGMGPWQVTKVITYAQSAAGPNQVARLPNGKLVVSNRQTDNASVVDVGSGSAVATIPANLLPNGVAVAGGYGYIANFGNDTVTVFDPATYGVIRTLYNVGHQPSLFAADPAGNDVFLSAYGSDEVIHLRDGNVVGRWQTVKAPYGLAYDPAGKRLYAANRGTAHTVTVIDVENNQIVGTIGLDKEPFVLAVNPDSGHLFIACGMEVKVYRARDWSPVTVIPVAVGAEEGIVADSIMDRVYVTSRDSNVLSVIQDAWQPEVIFTKSGQGAVDLYAMWPDATHLKRLTNSPEIVEMEAVGSPDGRWIAFTRWSAEQGFFKLWVMSRDGFAAHALTTGSHTDGGPTWSPDGTKLAFASDRDGDMEIYVMALGPGMTAGAVTQLTHNADFDYAPDWGWANNRIVFQSNRVGPNSEIFDMRADGTDVRRLTVNINGDADPAWSTDGTQIVFWGTRGQQTLHIMNADGSNIQVLVPQIPYRPNSPAWGPPGPQAGAIVFSGYRPDSGFSEIYRVQPNGAQIRLMTLNEAEWDYGPRWLPGRGW
;
A
#
# COMPACT_ATOMS: atom_id res chain seq x y z
N MET A 1 -22.08 58.34 -27.28
CA MET A 1 -21.23 58.57 -28.48
C MET A 1 -19.76 58.55 -28.07
N PHE A 2 -18.86 58.34 -29.03
CA PHE A 2 -17.40 58.14 -28.90
C PHE A 2 -16.60 59.48 -28.92
N PRO A 3 -15.23 59.57 -28.91
CA PRO A 3 -14.11 58.60 -29.17
C PRO A 3 -13.10 58.40 -27.99
N HIS A 4 -12.27 57.34 -27.85
CA HIS A 4 -11.26 56.61 -28.69
C HIS A 4 -9.87 57.29 -28.84
N SER A 5 -8.69 56.62 -28.85
CA SER A 5 -8.31 55.20 -28.59
C SER A 5 -6.76 54.90 -28.56
N ARG A 6 -6.38 53.66 -28.16
CA ARG A 6 -5.15 52.86 -28.49
C ARG A 6 -3.78 53.00 -27.75
N TRP A 7 -3.63 52.18 -26.69
CA TRP A 7 -2.58 51.14 -26.43
C TRP A 7 -1.05 51.43 -26.33
N PHE A 8 -0.52 51.16 -25.12
CA PHE A 8 0.78 50.58 -24.68
C PHE A 8 2.19 51.23 -24.93
N ARG A 9 2.85 51.51 -23.79
CA ARG A 9 4.30 51.49 -23.44
C ARG A 9 4.39 50.83 -22.03
N SER A 10 5.50 50.45 -21.38
CA SER A 10 6.95 50.76 -21.40
C SER A 10 7.74 49.51 -20.88
N VAL A 11 9.06 49.26 -20.98
CA VAL A 11 10.31 50.00 -21.31
C VAL A 11 11.20 50.41 -20.09
N ARG A 12 12.25 49.59 -19.82
CA ARG A 12 13.63 49.87 -19.26
C ARG A 12 13.76 50.41 -17.81
N TRP A 13 14.48 49.79 -16.86
CA TRP A 13 15.97 49.68 -16.67
C TRP A 13 16.76 51.01 -16.83
N PRO A 14 17.84 51.31 -16.04
CA PRO A 14 18.20 50.78 -14.70
C PRO A 14 19.02 51.71 -13.73
N PHE A 15 19.37 51.15 -12.55
CA PHE A 15 20.62 51.32 -11.77
C PHE A 15 20.92 52.57 -10.87
N TRP A 16 21.44 52.25 -9.68
CA TRP A 16 22.28 53.01 -8.71
C TRP A 16 21.67 53.83 -7.53
N LEU A 17 22.51 53.84 -6.47
CA LEU A 17 22.47 54.54 -5.16
C LEU A 17 21.46 54.10 -4.08
N ILE A 18 21.99 53.32 -3.12
CA ILE A 18 21.50 53.26 -1.74
C ILE A 18 22.26 54.34 -0.94
N ALA A 19 21.54 55.33 -0.40
CA ALA A 19 22.06 56.29 0.60
C ALA A 19 20.90 57.00 1.34
N ALA A 20 21.18 57.51 2.55
CA ALA A 20 20.42 58.56 3.22
C ALA A 20 18.95 58.29 3.66
N VAL A 21 18.69 57.18 4.37
CA VAL A 21 17.73 57.19 5.51
C VAL A 21 18.42 56.73 6.83
N ALA A 22 19.75 56.72 6.84
CA ALA A 22 20.55 56.52 8.04
C ALA A 22 20.91 57.89 8.66
N LEU A 23 19.91 58.56 9.25
CA LEU A 23 19.99 59.72 10.17
C LEU A 23 18.55 60.25 10.37
N GLY A 24 17.91 59.95 11.51
CA GLY A 24 16.55 60.44 11.79
C GLY A 24 15.91 59.96 13.10
N LEU A 25 16.03 58.67 13.43
CA LEU A 25 15.42 58.08 14.65
C LEU A 25 16.45 57.73 15.74
N GLY A 26 17.59 58.42 15.73
CA GLY A 26 18.60 58.34 16.79
C GLY A 26 18.42 59.39 17.89
N LEU A 27 17.18 59.68 18.34
CA LEU A 27 16.95 60.54 19.52
C LEU A 27 15.55 60.42 20.19
N LEU A 28 15.12 59.20 20.55
CA LEU A 28 14.11 59.01 21.60
C LEU A 28 14.33 57.66 22.30
N LEU A 29 13.76 57.48 23.50
CA LEU A 29 13.95 56.30 24.38
C LEU A 29 15.37 56.09 24.93
N PHE A 30 16.12 57.18 25.16
CA PHE A 30 17.13 57.22 26.22
C PHE A 30 16.58 57.98 27.45
N GLN A 31 15.43 57.54 27.99
CA GLN A 31 14.87 58.09 29.23
C GLN A 31 13.88 57.12 29.91
N LEU A 32 14.41 56.21 30.74
CA LEU A 32 13.88 55.81 32.06
C LEU A 32 14.72 54.66 32.66
N SER A 33 15.96 54.99 33.05
CA SER A 33 16.84 54.09 33.82
C SER A 33 16.97 54.60 35.26
N GLY A 34 16.31 53.93 36.21
CA GLY A 34 16.43 54.15 37.66
C GLY A 34 17.20 53.00 38.34
N SER A 35 18.01 53.28 39.36
CA SER A 35 19.04 52.36 39.84
C SER A 35 18.89 51.89 41.29
N ILE A 36 19.01 50.56 41.47
CA ILE A 36 19.80 49.84 42.50
C ILE A 36 19.80 50.38 43.94
N SER A 37 19.29 49.59 44.91
CA SER A 37 20.07 49.22 46.12
C SER A 37 19.41 48.13 46.99
N ALA A 38 20.26 47.36 47.67
CA ALA A 38 20.03 46.09 48.36
C ALA A 38 19.36 46.12 49.76
N SER A 39 19.05 44.91 50.26
CA SER A 39 19.36 44.35 51.60
C SER A 39 18.22 44.03 52.62
N SER A 40 18.07 42.72 52.88
CA SER A 40 17.61 42.07 54.15
C SER A 40 16.14 42.26 54.57
N VAL A 41 15.42 41.36 55.27
CA VAL A 41 15.60 40.00 55.86
C VAL A 41 14.26 39.25 55.59
N GLY A 42 14.07 37.93 55.43
CA GLY A 42 14.84 36.67 55.60
C GLY A 42 13.82 35.56 56.00
N VAL A 43 14.12 34.28 56.25
CA VAL A 43 15.35 33.47 56.19
C VAL A 43 14.95 32.03 55.82
N GLY A 44 15.70 31.39 54.91
CA GLY A 44 15.51 30.01 54.46
C GLY A 44 16.22 29.84 53.11
N GLY A 45 17.20 28.95 53.02
CA GLY A 45 18.16 28.91 51.89
C GLY A 45 17.95 27.76 50.92
N ASP A 46 18.41 27.96 49.68
CA ASP A 46 18.42 26.97 48.59
C ASP A 46 19.59 27.27 47.62
N PRO A 47 20.37 26.29 47.12
CA PRO A 47 21.60 26.55 46.35
C PRO A 47 21.52 26.11 44.87
N ALA A 48 21.04 26.97 43.97
CA ALA A 48 21.02 26.69 42.52
C ALA A 48 21.32 27.91 41.64
N TYR A 49 22.54 27.98 41.10
CA TYR A 49 22.87 28.70 39.86
C TYR A 49 23.28 27.65 38.82
N PRO A 50 22.41 27.26 37.87
CA PRO A 50 22.80 26.35 36.80
C PRO A 50 23.72 27.07 35.80
N ASP A 51 24.88 26.47 35.54
CA ASP A 51 25.79 26.85 34.46
C ASP A 51 25.08 26.66 33.10
N PRO A 52 25.07 27.67 32.18
CA PRO A 52 24.22 27.70 30.98
C PRO A 52 24.39 26.56 29.95
N PHE A 53 25.31 25.63 30.15
CA PHE A 53 25.52 24.46 29.28
C PHE A 53 24.88 23.16 29.78
N TRP A 54 24.38 23.14 31.03
CA TRP A 54 23.72 21.97 31.63
C TRP A 54 22.20 21.99 31.45
N ARG A 55 21.64 20.85 31.05
CA ARG A 55 20.21 20.67 30.82
C ARG A 55 19.73 19.31 31.35
N ALA A 56 18.68 19.31 32.16
CA ALA A 56 17.99 18.07 32.53
C ALA A 56 17.18 17.51 31.33
N GLY A 57 17.24 16.20 31.13
CA GLY A 57 16.28 15.47 30.31
C GLY A 57 14.92 15.39 31.01
N THR A 58 13.88 14.96 30.28
CA THR A 58 12.51 14.86 30.85
C THR A 58 12.15 13.47 31.38
N LEU A 59 13.08 12.51 31.31
CA LEU A 59 12.97 11.30 32.13
C LEU A 59 13.01 11.76 33.60
N GLY A 60 11.96 11.44 34.35
CA GLY A 60 11.71 11.99 35.68
C GLY A 60 12.73 11.55 36.74
N ASP A 61 12.39 11.79 38.02
CA ASP A 61 13.29 11.54 39.14
C ASP A 61 13.46 10.03 39.44
N VAL A 62 14.24 9.35 38.60
CA VAL A 62 14.52 7.91 38.63
C VAL A 62 16.00 7.63 38.35
N ALA A 63 16.57 6.62 39.03
CA ALA A 63 17.95 6.23 38.82
C ALA A 63 18.13 5.50 37.48
N VAL A 64 18.95 6.07 36.59
CA VAL A 64 19.32 5.50 35.29
C VAL A 64 20.64 4.75 35.45
N VAL A 65 20.65 3.44 35.16
CA VAL A 65 21.79 2.56 35.41
C VAL A 65 22.68 2.34 34.18
N ASP A 66 22.12 2.47 32.97
CA ASP A 66 22.84 2.33 31.70
C ASP A 66 22.13 3.12 30.58
N MET A 67 22.86 3.46 29.52
CA MET A 67 22.35 4.23 28.36
C MET A 67 23.08 3.85 27.08
N ALA A 68 22.39 3.97 25.95
CA ALA A 68 22.98 3.81 24.61
C ALA A 68 22.36 4.78 23.60
N ALA A 69 23.12 5.14 22.56
CA ALA A 69 22.66 5.96 21.44
C ALA A 69 22.60 5.14 20.14
N SER A 70 21.73 5.52 19.20
CA SER A 70 21.73 4.96 17.86
C SER A 70 23.04 5.27 17.10
N PRO A 71 23.59 4.30 16.33
CA PRO A 71 24.69 4.58 15.41
C PRO A 71 24.40 5.65 14.34
N ASP A 72 23.13 5.95 14.06
CA ASP A 72 22.68 6.98 13.09
C ASP A 72 21.96 8.15 13.78
N TYR A 73 22.39 8.49 15.01
CA TYR A 73 21.75 9.48 15.87
C TYR A 73 21.58 10.88 15.24
N ASP A 74 22.50 11.34 14.38
CA ASP A 74 22.35 12.64 13.70
C ASP A 74 21.08 12.68 12.81
N ARG A 75 20.62 11.51 12.34
CA ARG A 75 19.36 11.37 11.60
C ARG A 75 18.18 11.02 12.51
N ASP A 76 18.30 9.96 13.31
CA ASP A 76 17.15 9.39 14.04
C ASP A 76 16.94 9.96 15.45
N ASN A 77 17.91 10.69 15.99
CA ASN A 77 17.90 11.35 17.29
C ASN A 77 17.53 10.43 18.47
N THR A 78 17.80 9.12 18.32
CA THR A 78 17.30 8.06 19.19
C THR A 78 18.32 7.68 20.26
N LEU A 79 17.90 7.73 21.53
CA LEU A 79 18.64 7.19 22.68
C LEU A 79 17.76 6.19 23.42
N PHE A 80 18.41 5.32 24.17
CA PHE A 80 17.80 4.41 25.12
C PHE A 80 18.39 4.62 26.52
N ALA A 81 17.56 4.42 27.54
CA ALA A 81 17.93 4.53 28.95
C ALA A 81 17.33 3.36 29.75
N VAL A 82 18.09 2.85 30.70
CA VAL A 82 17.72 1.73 31.57
C VAL A 82 17.51 2.27 32.99
N THR A 83 16.33 2.05 33.57
CA THR A 83 16.12 2.16 35.02
C THR A 83 16.07 0.75 35.61
N ALA A 84 16.08 0.63 36.94
CA ALA A 84 15.93 -0.69 37.57
C ALA A 84 14.62 -1.39 37.17
N ASP A 85 13.53 -0.64 36.95
CA ASP A 85 12.19 -1.19 36.69
C ASP A 85 11.77 -1.22 35.21
N LYS A 86 12.42 -0.44 34.32
CA LYS A 86 11.97 -0.24 32.92
C LYS A 86 13.11 0.05 31.96
N LEU A 87 12.82 -0.18 30.67
CA LEU A 87 13.58 0.35 29.53
C LEU A 87 12.82 1.55 28.94
N TYR A 88 13.55 2.58 28.50
CA TYR A 88 12.99 3.78 27.89
C TYR A 88 13.67 4.10 26.55
N ARG A 89 12.90 4.68 25.62
CA ARG A 89 13.37 5.24 24.34
C ARG A 89 13.01 6.72 24.24
N THR A 90 13.90 7.53 23.70
CA THR A 90 13.63 8.87 23.16
C THR A 90 13.95 8.88 21.67
N GLN A 91 13.33 9.77 20.89
CA GLN A 91 13.58 9.99 19.47
C GLN A 91 13.68 11.49 19.14
N ASP A 92 13.83 12.32 20.18
CA ASP A 92 13.87 13.77 20.12
C ASP A 92 14.99 14.34 21.00
N ARG A 93 16.13 13.64 21.04
CA ARG A 93 17.36 14.01 21.78
C ARG A 93 17.24 14.00 23.31
N GLY A 94 16.24 13.30 23.86
CA GLY A 94 15.96 13.26 25.31
C GLY A 94 14.93 14.29 25.77
N ASN A 95 14.26 14.98 24.84
CA ASN A 95 13.20 15.93 25.16
C ASN A 95 11.91 15.24 25.67
N HIS A 96 11.63 14.02 25.22
CA HIS A 96 10.59 13.13 25.77
C HIS A 96 11.07 11.67 25.79
N TRP A 97 10.58 10.90 26.76
CA TRP A 97 10.96 9.50 26.97
C TRP A 97 9.72 8.62 27.11
N TRP A 98 9.65 7.57 26.30
CA TRP A 98 8.58 6.57 26.30
C TRP A 98 9.10 5.27 26.90
N ALA A 99 8.35 4.68 27.84
CA ALA A 99 8.67 3.37 28.39
C ALA A 99 8.36 2.28 27.34
N LEU A 100 9.26 1.30 27.20
CA LEU A 100 9.13 0.20 26.26
C LEU A 100 8.31 -0.95 26.87
N PRO A 101 7.49 -1.65 26.06
CA PRO A 101 6.54 -2.66 26.55
C PRO A 101 7.21 -4.02 26.83
N VAL A 102 8.13 -4.07 27.80
CA VAL A 102 8.66 -5.34 28.31
C VAL A 102 7.61 -5.97 29.22
N GLY A 103 6.93 -7.03 28.75
CA GLY A 103 5.79 -7.67 29.41
C GLY A 103 6.09 -8.46 30.69
N LEU A 104 7.18 -8.16 31.40
CA LEU A 104 7.68 -8.89 32.57
C LEU A 104 8.15 -7.91 33.65
N VAL A 105 7.39 -7.79 34.74
CA VAL A 105 7.82 -7.15 36.00
C VAL A 105 7.17 -7.87 37.19
N TRP A 106 7.88 -8.82 37.81
CA TRP A 106 7.56 -9.24 39.19
C TRP A 106 8.34 -8.39 40.20
N GLN A 107 7.91 -8.37 41.46
CA GLN A 107 8.58 -7.56 42.49
C GLN A 107 9.93 -8.15 42.89
N GLY A 108 11.02 -7.47 42.51
CA GLY A 108 12.39 -7.76 42.96
C GLY A 108 13.43 -7.80 41.83
N GLU A 109 12.99 -8.10 40.62
CA GLU A 109 13.80 -8.21 39.40
C GLU A 109 14.24 -6.83 38.87
N ARG A 110 15.34 -6.75 38.11
CA ARG A 110 15.91 -5.47 37.63
C ARG A 110 16.52 -5.53 36.23
N PHE A 111 16.33 -4.49 35.43
CA PHE A 111 17.13 -4.31 34.21
C PHE A 111 18.56 -3.84 34.53
N GLY A 112 19.53 -4.32 33.73
CA GLY A 112 20.96 -4.09 33.94
C GLY A 112 21.61 -3.23 32.85
N ARG A 113 21.65 -3.73 31.62
CA ARG A 113 22.41 -3.16 30.49
C ARG A 113 21.58 -3.08 29.22
N ILE A 114 21.99 -2.21 28.29
CA ILE A 114 21.41 -2.13 26.93
C ILE A 114 22.49 -1.88 25.87
N VAL A 115 22.42 -2.60 24.74
CA VAL A 115 23.34 -2.45 23.60
C VAL A 115 22.60 -2.54 22.27
N LEU A 116 23.00 -1.73 21.30
CA LEU A 116 22.43 -1.69 19.95
C LEU A 116 23.43 -2.31 18.97
N SER A 117 22.93 -3.02 17.95
CA SER A 117 23.76 -3.55 16.85
C SER A 117 24.48 -2.41 16.10
N PRO A 118 25.66 -2.67 15.50
CA PRO A 118 26.29 -1.71 14.59
C PRO A 118 25.39 -1.33 13.41
N GLY A 119 24.56 -2.27 12.94
CA GLY A 119 23.57 -2.10 11.89
C GLY A 119 22.19 -1.60 12.34
N TYR A 120 22.03 -1.09 13.57
CA TYR A 120 20.72 -0.77 14.18
C TYR A 120 19.80 0.12 13.32
N ALA A 121 20.37 1.05 12.56
CA ALA A 121 19.61 1.91 11.64
C ALA A 121 18.85 1.13 10.53
N VAL A 122 19.25 -0.12 10.27
CA VAL A 122 18.68 -1.02 9.25
C VAL A 122 18.02 -2.25 9.88
N ASP A 123 18.68 -2.91 10.84
CA ASP A 123 18.19 -4.16 11.45
C ASP A 123 17.35 -3.95 12.72
N MET A 124 17.30 -2.71 13.23
CA MET A 124 16.57 -2.28 14.44
C MET A 124 16.82 -3.16 15.68
N THR A 125 17.97 -3.84 15.72
CA THR A 125 18.31 -4.88 16.68
C THR A 125 19.04 -4.33 17.89
N LEU A 126 18.52 -4.67 19.07
CA LEU A 126 19.12 -4.30 20.35
C LEU A 126 18.89 -5.40 21.39
N PHE A 127 19.78 -5.43 22.38
CA PHE A 127 19.74 -6.37 23.48
C PHE A 127 19.65 -5.63 24.81
N ALA A 128 18.93 -6.21 25.76
CA ALA A 128 18.86 -5.74 27.14
C ALA A 128 19.05 -6.91 28.11
N THR A 129 19.59 -6.62 29.30
CA THR A 129 19.73 -7.62 30.36
C THR A 129 18.74 -7.41 31.51
N TYR A 130 18.26 -8.50 32.07
CA TYR A 130 17.28 -8.51 33.16
C TYR A 130 17.69 -9.54 34.23
N PHE A 131 18.06 -9.07 35.42
CA PHE A 131 18.57 -9.88 36.52
C PHE A 131 17.46 -10.24 37.51
N THR A 132 17.37 -11.54 37.83
CA THR A 132 16.41 -12.12 38.78
C THR A 132 17.16 -12.60 40.03
N PRO A 133 17.20 -11.81 41.13
CA PRO A 133 18.05 -12.09 42.30
C PRO A 133 17.81 -13.45 42.94
N ASP A 134 16.55 -13.89 43.04
CA ASP A 134 16.15 -15.15 43.69
C ASP A 134 16.74 -16.41 43.03
N THR A 135 17.09 -16.31 41.74
CA THR A 135 17.76 -17.40 40.98
C THR A 135 19.24 -17.15 40.76
N ASN A 136 19.72 -15.95 41.07
CA ASN A 136 21.03 -15.42 40.66
C ASN A 136 21.30 -15.65 39.15
N THR A 137 20.35 -15.27 38.28
CA THR A 137 20.53 -15.36 36.83
C THR A 137 20.20 -14.05 36.13
N THR A 138 20.95 -13.75 35.07
CA THR A 138 20.64 -12.69 34.12
C THR A 138 20.00 -13.29 32.88
N THR A 139 18.78 -12.86 32.57
CA THR A 139 18.09 -13.09 31.30
C THR A 139 18.61 -12.13 30.23
N ILE A 140 18.87 -12.67 29.04
CA ILE A 140 19.21 -11.90 27.84
C ILE A 140 17.94 -11.71 27.00
N LEU A 141 17.55 -10.46 26.78
CA LEU A 141 16.43 -10.06 25.95
C LEU A 141 16.95 -9.50 24.62
N GLN A 142 16.32 -9.86 23.50
CA GLN A 142 16.54 -9.27 22.18
C GLN A 142 15.25 -8.62 21.68
N ALA A 143 15.38 -7.51 20.97
CA ALA A 143 14.34 -6.93 20.15
C ALA A 143 14.90 -6.62 18.74
N TRP A 144 14.07 -6.72 17.71
CA TRP A 144 14.40 -6.41 16.30
C TRP A 144 13.47 -5.36 15.69
N ASN A 145 12.79 -4.60 16.54
CA ASN A 145 11.82 -3.57 16.18
C ASN A 145 11.95 -2.35 17.12
N ARG A 146 13.18 -1.87 17.33
CA ARG A 146 13.46 -0.68 18.18
C ARG A 146 13.06 -0.83 19.65
N GLY A 147 12.76 -2.04 20.10
CA GLY A 147 12.35 -2.34 21.47
C GLY A 147 10.83 -2.33 21.69
N ASP A 148 10.03 -2.37 20.62
CA ASP A 148 8.57 -2.44 20.71
C ASP A 148 8.06 -3.88 21.03
N ILE A 149 8.86 -4.93 20.80
CA ILE A 149 8.64 -6.32 21.26
C ILE A 149 9.97 -6.93 21.70
N TRP A 150 9.98 -7.69 22.81
CA TRP A 150 11.18 -8.33 23.36
C TRP A 150 11.00 -9.84 23.49
N LEU A 151 11.98 -10.62 23.02
CA LEU A 151 12.08 -12.06 23.23
C LEU A 151 13.24 -12.39 24.17
N ARG A 152 13.06 -13.44 24.98
CA ARG A 152 14.15 -14.07 25.74
C ARG A 152 14.96 -14.98 24.82
N VAL A 153 16.22 -14.63 24.57
CA VAL A 153 17.11 -15.41 23.70
C VAL A 153 18.05 -16.34 24.49
N GLY A 154 18.40 -15.99 25.72
CA GLY A 154 19.26 -16.82 26.56
C GLY A 154 19.34 -16.33 28.01
N SER A 155 20.30 -16.89 28.75
CA SER A 155 20.59 -16.48 30.14
C SER A 155 22.02 -16.81 30.56
N LEU A 156 22.57 -15.98 31.43
CA LEU A 156 23.84 -16.19 32.13
C LEU A 156 23.60 -16.36 33.63
N ALA A 157 24.53 -17.01 34.32
CA ALA A 157 24.54 -17.06 35.79
C ALA A 157 25.21 -15.80 36.36
N ASP A 158 24.69 -15.31 37.49
CA ASP A 158 25.05 -14.02 38.11
C ASP A 158 24.60 -12.78 37.30
N GLU A 159 24.87 -11.57 37.82
CA GLU A 159 24.58 -10.29 37.18
C GLU A 159 25.55 -10.02 36.00
N VAL A 160 25.02 -9.57 34.86
CA VAL A 160 25.85 -9.10 33.73
C VAL A 160 26.24 -7.64 33.93
N ARG A 161 27.51 -7.42 34.27
CA ARG A 161 28.05 -6.07 34.56
C ARG A 161 28.43 -5.27 33.33
N VAL A 162 28.76 -5.92 32.22
CA VAL A 162 29.12 -5.28 30.96
C VAL A 162 28.60 -6.16 29.83
N MET A 163 28.06 -5.55 28.79
CA MET A 163 27.77 -6.20 27.52
C MET A 163 28.35 -5.37 26.38
N ARG A 164 28.90 -6.04 25.36
CA ARG A 164 29.42 -5.45 24.12
C ARG A 164 29.08 -6.37 22.95
N LEU A 165 28.81 -5.79 21.78
CA LEU A 165 28.66 -6.53 20.53
C LEU A 165 29.95 -6.42 19.71
N SER A 166 30.22 -7.40 18.85
CA SER A 166 31.24 -7.24 17.81
C SER A 166 30.88 -6.08 16.86
N PRO A 167 31.84 -5.27 16.39
CA PRO A 167 31.61 -4.34 15.28
C PRO A 167 31.14 -5.03 13.99
N ALA A 168 31.38 -6.33 13.86
CA ALA A 168 30.88 -7.18 12.78
C ALA A 168 29.68 -8.06 13.20
N PHE A 169 28.95 -7.72 14.28
CA PHE A 169 27.80 -8.48 14.79
C PHE A 169 26.74 -8.82 13.74
N ASN A 170 26.55 -7.94 12.75
CA ASN A 170 25.69 -8.15 11.58
C ASN A 170 26.12 -9.32 10.66
N GLN A 171 27.29 -9.92 10.90
CA GLN A 171 27.91 -10.99 10.12
C GLN A 171 28.38 -12.16 11.01
N ASP A 172 28.91 -11.86 12.21
CA ASP A 172 29.48 -12.85 13.14
C ASP A 172 28.60 -13.18 14.35
N HIS A 173 27.48 -12.46 14.52
CA HIS A 173 26.51 -12.58 15.62
C HIS A 173 27.13 -12.65 17.03
N THR A 174 28.33 -12.08 17.22
CA THR A 174 29.14 -12.27 18.41
C THR A 174 28.83 -11.24 19.50
N ILE A 175 28.49 -11.74 20.68
CA ILE A 175 28.18 -10.96 21.89
C ILE A 175 29.17 -11.32 22.99
N PHE A 176 29.67 -10.31 23.69
CA PHE A 176 30.51 -10.43 24.88
C PHE A 176 29.78 -9.93 26.12
N ALA A 177 29.93 -10.63 27.23
CA ALA A 177 29.40 -10.24 28.53
C ALA A 177 30.40 -10.51 29.66
N LEU A 178 30.50 -9.61 30.64
CA LEU A 178 31.21 -9.86 31.90
C LEU A 178 30.20 -10.23 32.98
N SER A 179 30.38 -11.41 33.60
CA SER A 179 29.50 -11.93 34.65
C SER A 179 30.28 -12.81 35.64
N GLY A 180 29.62 -13.56 36.50
CA GLY A 180 30.25 -14.35 37.58
C GLY A 180 31.13 -13.49 38.49
N ALA A 181 30.53 -12.48 39.14
CA ALA A 181 31.17 -11.41 39.89
C ALA A 181 32.25 -10.61 39.13
N GLY A 182 32.33 -10.74 37.80
CA GLY A 182 33.36 -10.15 36.94
C GLY A 182 34.62 -11.02 36.79
N MET A 183 34.57 -12.32 37.11
CA MET A 183 35.73 -13.22 37.03
C MET A 183 35.85 -13.97 35.68
N GLU A 184 34.85 -13.85 34.81
CA GLU A 184 34.77 -14.59 33.54
C GLU A 184 34.29 -13.68 32.39
N LEU A 185 34.93 -13.80 31.23
CA LEU A 185 34.35 -13.33 29.97
C LEU A 185 33.44 -14.42 29.41
N TRP A 186 32.18 -14.08 29.16
CA TRP A 186 31.24 -14.94 28.47
C TRP A 186 31.08 -14.47 27.02
N ARG A 187 31.18 -15.40 26.06
CA ARG A 187 31.07 -15.14 24.61
C ARG A 187 29.98 -16.01 23.99
N SER A 188 29.06 -15.38 23.27
CA SER A 188 28.14 -16.02 22.32
C SER A 188 28.58 -15.70 20.88
N THR A 189 28.31 -16.59 19.93
CA THR A 189 28.50 -16.38 18.48
C THR A 189 27.21 -16.66 17.70
N ASP A 190 26.06 -16.54 18.37
CA ASP A 190 24.73 -16.91 17.88
C ASP A 190 23.64 -15.98 18.44
N ALA A 191 23.97 -14.69 18.55
CA ALA A 191 23.06 -13.63 19.03
C ALA A 191 22.51 -13.87 20.46
N GLY A 192 23.32 -14.48 21.33
CA GLY A 192 23.01 -14.65 22.75
C GLY A 192 22.23 -15.92 23.11
N GLN A 193 22.11 -16.89 22.19
CA GLN A 193 21.41 -18.15 22.43
C GLN A 193 22.26 -19.14 23.25
N ASN A 194 23.51 -19.39 22.82
CA ASN A 194 24.46 -20.22 23.55
C ASN A 194 25.69 -19.39 23.95
N TRP A 195 26.22 -19.68 25.13
CA TRP A 195 27.33 -18.93 25.72
C TRP A 195 28.44 -19.87 26.18
N SER A 196 29.68 -19.45 25.92
CA SER A 196 30.90 -20.12 26.39
C SER A 196 31.66 -19.21 27.35
N ALA A 197 32.10 -19.76 28.49
CA ALA A 197 32.89 -19.05 29.49
C ALA A 197 34.39 -19.15 29.19
N PHE A 198 35.08 -18.01 29.30
CA PHE A 198 36.52 -17.86 29.17
C PHE A 198 37.05 -17.20 30.45
N PRO A 199 37.56 -17.99 31.41
CA PRO A 199 38.00 -17.46 32.70
C PRO A 199 39.32 -16.69 32.57
N PHE A 200 39.48 -15.63 33.36
CA PHE A 200 40.77 -14.95 33.48
C PHE A 200 41.80 -15.87 34.18
N VAL A 201 43.10 -15.64 33.91
CA VAL A 201 44.17 -16.52 34.40
C VAL A 201 44.25 -16.49 35.92
N ALA A 202 44.12 -17.65 36.56
CA ALA A 202 44.16 -17.78 38.01
C ALA A 202 45.51 -17.35 38.60
N GLY A 203 45.54 -16.23 39.33
CA GLY A 203 46.73 -15.70 39.99
C GLY A 203 46.40 -14.57 40.98
N ASP A 204 45.73 -13.53 40.49
CA ASP A 204 45.29 -12.37 41.28
C ASP A 204 43.79 -12.10 41.08
N VAL A 205 43.16 -11.33 41.98
CA VAL A 205 41.71 -11.13 42.03
C VAL A 205 41.24 -10.17 40.92
N PHE A 206 41.17 -10.67 39.69
CA PHE A 206 40.73 -9.92 38.51
C PHE A 206 39.19 -9.79 38.45
N ASN A 207 38.63 -9.11 39.44
CA ASN A 207 37.26 -8.62 39.46
C ASN A 207 37.14 -7.52 38.39
N ALA A 208 36.66 -7.90 37.19
CA ALA A 208 36.64 -7.04 36.02
C ALA A 208 35.56 -5.94 36.11
N THR A 209 35.89 -4.78 35.55
CA THR A 209 35.12 -3.53 35.67
C THR A 209 34.54 -3.06 34.35
N ASP A 210 35.30 -3.10 33.25
CA ASP A 210 34.87 -2.72 31.90
C ASP A 210 35.54 -3.60 30.83
N LEU A 211 34.96 -3.63 29.62
CA LEU A 211 35.42 -4.35 28.44
C LEU A 211 35.26 -3.46 27.21
N VAL A 212 36.32 -3.34 26.41
CA VAL A 212 36.26 -2.74 25.06
C VAL A 212 36.73 -3.71 23.99
N VAL A 213 36.07 -3.63 22.83
CA VAL A 213 36.28 -4.47 21.65
C VAL A 213 36.95 -3.63 20.56
N SER A 214 37.99 -4.14 19.90
CA SER A 214 38.60 -3.43 18.76
C SER A 214 37.55 -3.15 17.67
N PRO A 215 37.46 -1.92 17.12
CA PRO A 215 36.68 -1.63 15.91
C PRO A 215 36.99 -2.56 14.72
N ASN A 216 38.19 -3.17 14.71
CA ASN A 216 38.68 -4.08 13.69
C ASN A 216 38.77 -5.55 14.21
N PHE A 217 37.97 -5.90 15.23
CA PHE A 217 37.97 -7.21 15.89
C PHE A 217 37.86 -8.41 14.93
N ALA A 218 37.11 -8.28 13.83
CA ALA A 218 36.98 -9.33 12.81
C ALA A 218 38.34 -9.76 12.19
N ALA A 219 39.34 -8.86 12.18
CA ALA A 219 40.68 -9.13 11.67
C ALA A 219 41.75 -9.26 12.77
N ASP A 220 41.67 -8.47 13.86
CA ASP A 220 42.71 -8.42 14.90
C ASP A 220 42.36 -9.14 16.23
N ARG A 221 41.10 -9.59 16.38
CA ARG A 221 40.52 -10.26 17.56
C ARG A 221 40.90 -9.64 18.91
N THR A 222 41.18 -8.34 18.93
CA THR A 222 41.76 -7.66 20.09
C THR A 222 40.66 -7.15 21.03
N LEU A 223 40.81 -7.48 22.32
CA LEU A 223 39.95 -7.05 23.43
C LEU A 223 40.83 -6.45 24.54
N PHE A 224 40.31 -5.47 25.28
CA PHE A 224 40.89 -4.99 26.53
C PHE A 224 39.85 -5.05 27.64
N VAL A 225 40.29 -5.46 28.84
CA VAL A 225 39.46 -5.55 30.04
C VAL A 225 40.21 -4.90 31.21
N THR A 226 39.53 -4.01 31.91
CA THR A 226 40.00 -3.39 33.16
C THR A 226 39.54 -4.18 34.38
N GLY A 227 40.28 -4.09 35.49
CA GLY A 227 39.91 -4.73 36.75
C GLY A 227 40.83 -4.35 37.90
N LEU A 228 40.58 -4.96 39.07
CA LEU A 228 41.39 -4.70 40.28
C LEU A 228 42.87 -5.12 40.14
N GLY A 229 43.17 -6.06 39.25
CA GLY A 229 44.55 -6.49 38.94
C GLY A 229 45.26 -5.64 37.88
N GLY A 230 44.70 -4.48 37.51
CA GLY A 230 45.13 -3.70 36.36
C GLY A 230 44.45 -4.15 35.07
N VAL A 231 45.20 -4.20 33.98
CA VAL A 231 44.66 -4.23 32.61
C VAL A 231 45.11 -5.48 31.88
N SER A 232 44.17 -6.18 31.25
CA SER A 232 44.42 -7.40 30.48
C SER A 232 43.99 -7.24 29.02
N ARG A 233 44.86 -7.64 28.09
CA ARG A 233 44.59 -7.66 26.65
C ARG A 233 44.47 -9.10 26.14
N SER A 234 43.51 -9.35 25.26
CA SER A 234 43.41 -10.54 24.42
C SER A 234 43.77 -10.19 22.97
N THR A 235 44.25 -11.18 22.19
CA THR A 235 44.44 -11.07 20.73
C THR A 235 43.90 -12.28 19.95
N ASP A 236 43.13 -13.15 20.61
CA ASP A 236 42.57 -14.38 20.04
C ASP A 236 41.02 -14.43 20.09
N GLY A 237 40.39 -13.43 20.73
CA GLY A 237 38.94 -13.33 20.90
C GLY A 237 38.46 -13.59 22.34
N GLY A 238 39.36 -13.45 23.31
CA GLY A 238 39.10 -13.59 24.75
C GLY A 238 39.53 -14.94 25.33
N GLU A 239 40.27 -15.75 24.57
CA GLU A 239 40.62 -17.12 24.92
C GLU A 239 41.91 -17.18 25.77
N THR A 240 42.83 -16.24 25.57
CA THR A 240 43.98 -16.00 26.44
C THR A 240 44.20 -14.52 26.73
N TRP A 241 44.79 -14.23 27.89
CA TRP A 241 44.92 -12.86 28.43
C TRP A 241 46.35 -12.55 28.84
N VAL A 242 46.83 -11.37 28.45
CA VAL A 242 48.15 -10.85 28.78
C VAL A 242 48.00 -9.53 29.54
N ALA A 243 48.46 -9.48 30.79
CA ALA A 243 48.45 -8.25 31.58
C ALA A 243 49.37 -7.19 30.93
N GLN A 244 48.85 -6.00 30.64
CA GLN A 244 49.57 -4.93 29.94
C GLN A 244 50.24 -3.95 30.91
N ASN A 245 49.57 -3.63 32.02
CA ASN A 245 49.99 -2.57 32.95
C ASN A 245 49.71 -2.96 34.41
N ARG A 246 50.46 -2.38 35.36
CA ARG A 246 50.40 -2.64 36.81
C ARG A 246 50.16 -1.37 37.65
N MET A 247 49.51 -0.35 37.10
CA MET A 247 49.07 0.89 37.78
C MET A 247 47.95 0.67 38.82
N GLY A 248 47.91 -0.49 39.49
CA GLY A 248 46.85 -0.87 40.42
C GLY A 248 45.47 -1.05 39.77
N PRO A 249 44.39 -0.94 40.56
CA PRO A 249 43.01 -1.09 40.09
C PRO A 249 42.60 -0.13 38.96
N THR A 250 41.90 -0.66 37.97
CA THR A 250 41.35 0.09 36.82
C THR A 250 39.84 -0.12 36.67
N TYR A 251 39.13 0.88 36.13
CA TYR A 251 37.68 1.00 36.31
C TYR A 251 36.85 1.21 35.04
N ALA A 252 37.34 1.97 34.08
CA ALA A 252 36.67 2.19 32.79
C ALA A 252 37.69 2.16 31.65
N ALA A 253 37.25 1.75 30.46
CA ALA A 253 38.06 1.69 29.26
C ALA A 253 37.37 2.36 28.07
N ALA A 254 38.17 2.97 27.20
CA ALA A 254 37.73 3.58 25.97
C ALA A 254 38.72 3.27 24.85
N ILE A 255 38.23 2.99 23.64
CA ILE A 255 39.05 2.63 22.48
C ILE A 255 38.79 3.62 21.34
N SER A 256 39.84 3.99 20.61
CA SER A 256 39.71 4.91 19.46
C SER A 256 38.91 4.25 18.34
N PRO A 257 37.94 4.93 17.69
CA PRO A 257 37.32 4.46 16.45
C PRO A 257 38.36 4.09 15.38
N ASP A 258 39.49 4.80 15.37
CA ASP A 258 40.61 4.62 14.45
C ASP A 258 41.69 3.66 14.97
N PHE A 259 41.44 2.86 16.02
CA PHE A 259 42.38 1.92 16.65
C PHE A 259 43.12 0.99 15.68
N ALA A 260 42.47 0.63 14.56
CA ALA A 260 43.10 -0.10 13.47
C ALA A 260 44.37 0.59 12.95
N THR A 261 44.40 1.92 12.94
CA THR A 261 45.51 2.78 12.52
C THR A 261 46.33 3.33 13.70
N ASP A 262 45.70 4.05 14.63
CA ASP A 262 46.39 4.80 15.69
C ASP A 262 46.85 3.91 16.88
N GLY A 263 46.14 2.80 17.11
CA GLY A 263 46.38 1.90 18.24
C GLY A 263 46.01 2.47 19.62
N THR A 264 45.16 3.50 19.68
CA THR A 264 44.89 4.26 20.91
C THR A 264 43.81 3.62 21.78
N VAL A 265 44.11 3.47 23.08
CA VAL A 265 43.18 3.08 24.15
C VAL A 265 43.43 3.98 25.36
N TRP A 266 42.38 4.33 26.09
CA TRP A 266 42.42 5.07 27.35
C TRP A 266 41.75 4.27 28.45
N GLU A 267 42.31 4.31 29.65
CA GLU A 267 41.80 3.58 30.80
C GLU A 267 41.90 4.43 32.07
N SER A 268 40.92 4.33 32.97
CA SER A 268 40.96 5.02 34.26
C SER A 268 41.52 4.12 35.37
N TYR A 269 42.34 4.70 36.24
CA TYR A 269 42.98 4.01 37.36
C TYR A 269 42.75 4.74 38.69
N ARG A 270 42.89 4.00 39.80
CA ARG A 270 42.83 4.55 41.17
C ARG A 270 43.66 3.70 42.13
N LEU A 271 44.47 4.35 42.95
CA LEU A 271 45.40 3.75 43.91
C LEU A 271 44.93 4.02 45.34
N MET A 272 45.12 3.06 46.26
CA MET A 272 44.67 3.22 47.67
C MET A 272 45.61 4.08 48.55
N GLU A 273 46.82 4.33 48.07
CA GLU A 273 47.83 5.20 48.67
C GLU A 273 48.72 5.69 47.53
N GLY A 274 49.06 6.99 47.49
CA GLY A 274 49.95 7.54 46.47
C GLY A 274 51.35 6.90 46.50
N ILE A 275 51.92 6.59 45.33
CA ILE A 275 53.18 5.82 45.18
C ILE A 275 54.40 6.53 45.82
N GLY A 276 54.29 7.83 46.10
CA GLY A 276 55.34 8.65 46.70
C GLY A 276 56.40 9.16 45.69
N ASP A 277 56.22 8.87 44.40
CA ASP A 277 57.06 9.30 43.29
C ASP A 277 56.52 10.53 42.51
N GLY A 278 55.30 10.96 42.84
CA GLY A 278 54.58 12.04 42.12
C GLY A 278 53.51 11.54 41.14
N THR A 279 53.25 10.23 41.08
CA THR A 279 52.09 9.65 40.39
C THR A 279 50.78 10.04 41.10
N PRO A 280 49.79 10.64 40.41
CA PRO A 280 48.50 10.99 40.99
C PRO A 280 47.72 9.78 41.53
N GLU A 281 46.93 9.95 42.59
CA GLU A 281 46.15 8.89 43.24
C GLU A 281 45.06 8.29 42.33
N SER A 282 44.54 9.08 41.40
CA SER A 282 43.68 8.60 40.31
C SER A 282 43.88 9.41 39.02
N GLY A 283 43.36 8.91 37.91
CA GLY A 283 43.40 9.62 36.64
C GLY A 283 43.23 8.70 35.43
N VAL A 284 43.73 9.15 34.28
CA VAL A 284 43.65 8.44 33.00
C VAL A 284 45.05 8.11 32.49
N ILE A 285 45.21 6.89 31.98
CA ILE A 285 46.38 6.43 31.22
C ILE A 285 45.99 6.22 29.76
N ARG A 286 46.96 6.36 28.85
CA ARG A 286 46.77 6.18 27.40
C ARG A 286 47.91 5.34 26.79
N THR A 287 47.57 4.40 25.92
CA THR A 287 48.49 3.76 24.97
C THR A 287 48.33 4.35 23.58
N LEU A 288 49.40 4.33 22.77
CA LEU A 288 49.41 4.69 21.34
C LEU A 288 50.00 3.55 20.49
N ASP A 289 50.11 2.34 21.06
CA ASP A 289 50.77 1.19 20.46
C ASP A 289 50.07 -0.14 20.82
N ARG A 290 48.74 -0.08 20.94
CA ARG A 290 47.84 -1.22 21.18
C ARG A 290 48.13 -1.93 22.51
N GLY A 291 48.45 -1.14 23.54
CA GLY A 291 48.64 -1.60 24.92
C GLY A 291 50.07 -1.97 25.30
N THR A 292 51.05 -1.78 24.41
CA THR A 292 52.45 -2.21 24.64
C THR A 292 53.17 -1.26 25.60
N ASN A 293 52.93 0.04 25.49
CA ASN A 293 53.37 1.08 26.40
C ASN A 293 52.19 1.97 26.81
N TRP A 294 52.20 2.41 28.07
CA TRP A 294 51.17 3.26 28.66
C TRP A 294 51.81 4.52 29.25
N ALA A 295 51.21 5.67 28.98
CA ALA A 295 51.61 6.96 29.53
C ALA A 295 50.51 7.48 30.47
N LEU A 296 50.92 8.12 31.57
CA LEU A 296 50.03 8.96 32.38
C LEU A 296 49.59 10.17 31.58
N THR A 297 48.29 10.46 31.58
CA THR A 297 47.73 11.63 30.89
C THR A 297 46.78 12.44 31.77
N SER A 298 47.01 12.45 33.09
CA SER A 298 46.19 13.14 34.10
C SER A 298 46.37 14.68 34.15
N ALA A 299 46.95 15.31 33.14
CA ALA A 299 47.24 16.74 33.15
C ALA A 299 45.96 17.57 33.07
N GLY A 300 45.59 18.24 34.16
CA GLY A 300 44.32 18.98 34.28
C GLY A 300 43.17 18.19 34.90
N LEU A 301 43.40 16.94 35.33
CA LEU A 301 42.48 16.17 36.16
C LEU A 301 42.75 16.39 37.66
N PRO A 302 41.75 16.19 38.55
CA PRO A 302 41.95 16.13 39.99
C PRO A 302 42.88 14.98 40.39
N ASP A 303 43.83 15.29 41.29
CA ASP A 303 44.69 14.32 41.97
C ASP A 303 44.09 14.00 43.34
N SER A 304 43.22 12.99 43.40
CA SER A 304 42.62 12.50 44.64
C SER A 304 42.13 11.04 44.55
N TYR A 305 42.08 10.37 45.69
CA TYR A 305 41.52 9.02 45.86
C TYR A 305 40.00 8.92 45.61
N GLU A 306 39.23 9.96 45.96
CA GLU A 306 37.83 10.17 45.60
C GLU A 306 37.64 11.69 45.35
N PRO A 307 36.77 12.11 44.41
CA PRO A 307 36.19 11.30 43.35
C PRO A 307 37.24 10.96 42.28
N PHE A 308 36.98 9.94 41.46
CA PHE A 308 37.92 9.45 40.44
C PHE A 308 37.19 9.22 39.10
N PRO A 309 37.89 9.09 37.96
CA PRO A 309 37.22 8.91 36.67
C PRO A 309 36.59 7.50 36.59
N ARG A 310 35.26 7.44 36.59
CA ARG A 310 34.47 6.19 36.64
C ARG A 310 33.94 5.71 35.30
N SER A 311 33.88 6.59 34.30
CA SER A 311 33.45 6.25 32.94
C SER A 311 34.13 7.18 31.93
N LEU A 312 34.44 6.65 30.75
CA LEU A 312 35.17 7.32 29.67
C LEU A 312 34.35 7.20 28.38
N ALA A 313 34.26 8.27 27.59
CA ALA A 313 33.58 8.24 26.29
C ALA A 313 34.32 9.07 25.23
N VAL A 314 34.52 8.47 24.06
CA VAL A 314 35.20 9.07 22.91
C VAL A 314 34.17 9.72 21.98
N SER A 315 34.54 10.82 21.33
CA SER A 315 33.70 11.44 20.30
C SER A 315 33.44 10.47 19.13
N PRO A 316 32.20 10.35 18.63
CA PRO A 316 31.93 9.68 17.34
C PRO A 316 32.75 10.27 16.17
N ASN A 317 33.19 11.52 16.27
CA ASN A 317 34.02 12.23 15.29
C ASN A 317 35.50 12.35 15.72
N PHE A 318 36.01 11.47 16.59
CA PHE A 318 37.37 11.52 17.12
C PHE A 318 38.47 11.69 16.05
N ALA A 319 38.30 11.06 14.88
CA ALA A 319 39.14 11.21 13.70
C ALA A 319 39.41 12.68 13.30
N ALA A 320 38.46 13.57 13.56
CA ALA A 320 38.49 14.98 13.18
C ALA A 320 38.62 15.94 14.38
N ASP A 321 38.13 15.58 15.57
CA ASP A 321 38.05 16.47 16.74
C ASP A 321 38.93 16.07 17.94
N GLN A 322 39.57 14.89 17.88
CA GLN A 322 40.43 14.31 18.93
C GLN A 322 39.84 14.40 20.35
N THR A 323 38.51 14.41 20.48
CA THR A 323 37.79 14.71 21.71
C THR A 323 37.42 13.44 22.49
N ILE A 324 37.77 13.44 23.78
CA ILE A 324 37.41 12.40 24.74
C ILE A 324 36.95 13.04 26.05
N PHE A 325 35.99 12.40 26.71
CA PHE A 325 35.40 12.83 27.98
C PHE A 325 35.67 11.81 29.09
N ALA A 326 35.79 12.31 30.32
CA ALA A 326 35.90 11.50 31.53
C ALA A 326 34.93 12.02 32.60
N ALA A 327 34.13 11.12 33.18
CA ALA A 327 33.15 11.45 34.22
C ALA A 327 33.67 11.03 35.61
N TYR A 328 33.77 11.98 36.54
CA TYR A 328 34.22 11.73 37.92
C TYR A 328 33.06 11.34 38.84
N GLY A 329 33.27 10.33 39.69
CA GLY A 329 32.26 9.88 40.66
C GLY A 329 32.88 9.27 41.92
N GLY A 330 32.18 9.35 43.05
CA GLY A 330 32.76 8.98 44.35
C GLY A 330 31.84 9.19 45.55
N GLN A 331 31.99 8.37 46.60
CA GLN A 331 31.09 8.35 47.76
C GLN A 331 31.46 9.32 48.90
N ILE A 332 32.65 9.94 48.89
CA ILE A 332 33.21 10.61 50.08
C ILE A 332 33.76 12.01 49.75
N VAL A 333 32.88 12.96 49.43
CA VAL A 333 33.19 14.42 49.43
C VAL A 333 31.94 15.25 49.69
N SER A 334 32.11 16.43 50.29
CA SER A 334 31.05 17.41 50.58
C SER A 334 31.14 18.67 49.70
N THR A 335 31.76 18.54 48.53
CA THR A 335 32.11 19.61 47.59
C THR A 335 31.82 19.16 46.14
N PRO A 336 31.63 20.11 45.19
CA PRO A 336 31.11 19.81 43.85
C PRO A 336 32.21 19.30 42.90
N GLU A 337 32.70 18.08 43.16
CA GLU A 337 33.88 17.50 42.49
C GLU A 337 33.54 16.31 41.57
N ARG A 338 32.25 15.96 41.40
CA ARG A 338 31.77 14.96 40.43
C ARG A 338 31.68 15.57 39.03
N GLY A 339 32.82 16.08 38.56
CA GLY A 339 32.97 16.85 37.33
C GLY A 339 32.89 16.01 36.06
N LEU A 340 32.41 16.62 34.98
CA LEU A 340 32.65 16.17 33.62
C LEU A 340 33.92 16.83 33.10
N PHE A 341 34.90 16.05 32.65
CA PHE A 341 36.15 16.56 32.08
C PHE A 341 36.20 16.27 30.58
N ARG A 342 36.78 17.19 29.80
CA ARG A 342 37.02 17.04 28.37
C ARG A 342 38.48 17.25 28.03
N SER A 343 39.02 16.39 27.17
CA SER A 343 40.19 16.65 26.35
C SER A 343 39.77 16.92 24.90
N GLY A 344 40.55 17.75 24.19
CA GLY A 344 40.48 17.95 22.74
C GLY A 344 41.81 17.66 22.03
N ASP A 345 42.72 16.94 22.70
CA ASP A 345 44.08 16.60 22.24
C ASP A 345 44.36 15.09 22.39
N GLY A 346 43.32 14.27 22.22
CA GLY A 346 43.42 12.81 22.31
C GLY A 346 43.61 12.30 23.75
N GLY A 347 43.17 13.04 24.76
CA GLY A 347 43.32 12.72 26.17
C GLY A 347 44.63 13.21 26.81
N SER A 348 45.42 14.05 26.14
CA SER A 348 46.74 14.50 26.62
C SER A 348 46.68 15.60 27.68
N SER A 349 45.67 16.46 27.62
CA SER A 349 45.34 17.47 28.62
C SER A 349 43.82 17.64 28.76
N TRP A 350 43.36 17.95 29.97
CA TRP A 350 41.95 17.96 30.35
C TRP A 350 41.50 19.33 30.85
N THR A 351 40.24 19.64 30.57
CA THR A 351 39.52 20.84 31.00
C THR A 351 38.28 20.40 31.77
N ASP A 352 38.10 20.96 32.97
CA ASP A 352 36.88 20.80 33.76
C ASP A 352 35.70 21.52 33.10
N LEU A 353 34.56 20.83 32.97
CA LEU A 353 33.29 21.34 32.44
C LEU A 353 32.22 21.53 33.54
N GLY A 354 32.60 21.33 34.80
CA GLY A 354 31.73 21.41 35.97
C GLY A 354 31.04 20.07 36.28
N ALA A 355 30.45 20.00 37.47
CA ALA A 355 29.63 18.88 37.91
C ALA A 355 28.17 19.04 37.46
N VAL A 356 27.46 17.91 37.31
CA VAL A 356 26.01 17.90 37.06
C VAL A 356 25.29 18.67 38.19
N PRO A 357 24.32 19.56 37.89
CA PRO A 357 23.57 20.29 38.91
C PRO A 357 22.97 19.35 39.96
N GLY A 358 23.24 19.63 41.24
CA GLY A 358 22.93 18.74 42.37
C GLY A 358 24.07 17.80 42.79
N ASN A 359 25.23 17.81 42.10
CA ASN A 359 26.40 16.96 42.37
C ASN A 359 26.04 15.46 42.32
N LEU A 360 25.27 15.07 41.31
CA LEU A 360 24.70 13.72 41.17
C LEU A 360 25.77 12.66 40.88
N ASP A 361 25.55 11.42 41.30
CA ASP A 361 26.38 10.29 40.86
C ASP A 361 26.11 9.99 39.38
N ILE A 362 27.17 9.88 38.59
CA ILE A 362 27.14 9.52 37.17
C ILE A 362 27.40 8.01 37.06
N ASN A 363 26.45 7.29 36.44
CA ASN A 363 26.52 5.85 36.23
C ASN A 363 27.07 5.48 34.85
N GLN A 364 26.75 6.26 33.82
CA GLN A 364 27.18 6.04 32.43
C GLN A 364 27.31 7.37 31.68
N ILE A 365 28.26 7.45 30.75
CA ILE A 365 28.40 8.55 29.78
C ILE A 365 28.22 8.04 28.35
N VAL A 366 27.43 8.76 27.55
CA VAL A 366 27.25 8.53 26.12
C VAL A 366 27.47 9.85 25.39
N VAL A 367 28.30 9.86 24.35
CA VAL A 367 28.59 11.06 23.54
C VAL A 367 27.95 10.88 22.18
N THR A 368 27.18 11.87 21.74
CA THR A 368 26.60 11.91 20.39
C THR A 368 27.06 13.15 19.64
N HIS A 369 26.86 13.13 18.32
CA HIS A 369 27.08 14.27 17.45
C HIS A 369 25.81 14.55 16.65
N SER A 370 25.48 15.82 16.44
CA SER A 370 24.55 16.22 15.38
C SER A 370 25.02 17.47 14.64
N ALA A 371 24.79 17.52 13.33
CA ALA A 371 25.11 18.66 12.47
C ALA A 371 24.42 19.98 12.87
N ARG A 372 23.44 19.95 13.79
CA ARG A 372 22.78 21.16 14.33
C ARG A 372 23.38 21.70 15.63
N THR A 373 23.74 20.82 16.56
CA THR A 373 24.16 21.18 17.93
C THR A 373 25.65 20.94 18.20
N GLY A 374 26.34 20.17 17.34
CA GLY A 374 27.72 19.72 17.56
C GLY A 374 27.75 18.45 18.41
N LEU A 375 28.73 18.35 19.31
CA LEU A 375 28.80 17.26 20.28
C LEU A 375 27.85 17.51 21.45
N THR A 376 27.10 16.50 21.86
CA THR A 376 26.27 16.51 23.06
C THR A 376 26.64 15.32 23.94
N VAL A 377 26.88 15.58 25.22
CA VAL A 377 27.19 14.55 26.21
C VAL A 377 25.90 14.23 26.98
N HIS A 378 25.59 12.95 27.11
CA HIS A 378 24.43 12.41 27.81
C HIS A 378 24.92 11.60 29.00
N LEU A 379 24.41 11.89 30.20
CA LEU A 379 24.81 11.26 31.44
C LEU A 379 23.63 10.54 32.10
N ALA A 380 23.79 9.24 32.35
CA ALA A 380 22.91 8.48 33.22
C ALA A 380 23.26 8.83 34.68
N THR A 381 22.28 9.24 35.48
CA THR A 381 22.53 9.62 36.88
C THR A 381 21.57 8.91 37.84
N ALA A 382 21.84 9.05 39.14
CA ALA A 382 20.89 8.64 40.18
C ALA A 382 19.53 9.38 40.13
N HIS A 383 19.43 10.52 39.43
CA HIS A 383 18.25 11.37 39.34
C HIS A 383 18.02 11.84 37.88
N GLY A 384 17.63 10.89 37.03
CA GLY A 384 17.30 11.11 35.61
C GLY A 384 18.51 11.14 34.67
N VAL A 385 18.26 11.62 33.44
CA VAL A 385 19.29 11.85 32.39
C VAL A 385 19.66 13.33 32.37
N TRP A 386 20.95 13.64 32.24
CA TRP A 386 21.44 15.00 32.07
C TRP A 386 22.22 15.17 30.77
N HIS A 387 22.16 16.37 30.20
CA HIS A 387 22.77 16.75 28.94
C HIS A 387 23.75 17.91 29.14
N TYR A 388 24.91 17.84 28.51
CA TYR A 388 25.88 18.92 28.42
C TYR A 388 26.21 19.25 26.97
N GLY A 389 26.33 20.54 26.65
CA GLY A 389 26.72 21.01 25.32
C GLY A 389 25.56 21.15 24.32
N ASP A 390 24.31 21.23 24.79
CA ASP A 390 23.12 21.54 23.98
C ASP A 390 22.79 23.05 24.08
N PRO A 391 23.27 23.91 23.16
CA PRO A 391 22.96 25.33 23.18
C PRO A 391 21.52 25.58 22.74
N VAL A 392 20.61 25.68 23.72
CA VAL A 392 19.19 26.07 23.58
C VAL A 392 18.98 27.14 22.50
N ASP A 393 17.93 26.98 21.67
CA ASP A 393 17.48 27.89 20.61
C ASP A 393 17.44 29.39 21.01
N ARG A 394 18.61 30.05 20.97
CA ARG A 394 18.83 31.45 21.38
C ARG A 394 19.74 32.21 20.41
N LEU A 395 19.78 31.81 19.14
CA LEU A 395 20.60 32.48 18.11
C LEU A 395 19.88 32.89 16.82
N TRP A 396 18.53 32.90 16.81
CA TRP A 396 17.71 33.45 15.73
C TRP A 396 17.75 34.99 15.57
N LEU A 397 18.83 35.65 16.01
CA LEU A 397 19.01 37.09 15.83
C LEU A 397 20.49 37.55 15.67
N ARG A 398 21.36 36.73 15.05
CA ARG A 398 22.76 37.16 14.75
C ARG A 398 23.43 36.63 13.48
N ALA A 399 22.78 35.75 12.71
CA ALA A 399 23.39 35.16 11.49
C ALA A 399 23.13 35.92 10.17
N PHE A 400 22.26 36.94 10.16
CA PHE A 400 21.78 37.59 8.92
C PHE A 400 22.60 38.81 8.46
N LEU A 401 23.93 38.69 8.51
CA LEU A 401 24.96 39.59 7.96
C LEU A 401 26.31 38.84 8.18
N PRO A 402 27.03 38.32 7.15
CA PRO A 402 27.39 39.09 5.95
C PRO A 402 27.69 38.25 4.66
N GLN A 403 26.71 38.00 3.77
CA GLN A 403 27.02 37.51 2.39
C GLN A 403 26.34 38.29 1.25
N LEU A 404 25.73 39.44 1.53
CA LEU A 404 25.22 40.35 0.50
C LEU A 404 26.34 41.22 -0.14
N LEU A 405 27.41 40.59 -0.67
CA LEU A 405 28.40 41.25 -1.53
C LEU A 405 29.40 40.28 -2.21
N ARG A 406 29.06 39.79 -3.42
CA ARG A 406 29.90 39.84 -4.65
C ARG A 406 29.32 39.01 -5.81
N LEU A 407 29.12 39.68 -6.94
CA LEU A 407 28.87 39.12 -8.28
C LEU A 407 29.70 39.95 -9.30
N TRP A 408 29.74 39.52 -10.57
CA TRP A 408 30.33 40.20 -11.76
C TRP A 408 31.84 39.97 -12.03
N PRO A 409 32.29 39.83 -13.31
CA PRO A 409 32.77 38.50 -13.76
C PRO A 409 33.92 38.42 -14.83
N LEU A 410 34.32 37.17 -15.17
CA LEU A 410 34.99 36.70 -16.42
C LEU A 410 36.46 37.15 -16.66
N PRO A 411 37.28 36.52 -17.58
CA PRO A 411 36.93 35.64 -18.72
C PRO A 411 37.67 34.27 -18.82
N THR A 412 37.48 33.57 -19.95
CA THR A 412 38.03 32.24 -20.33
C THR A 412 39.41 32.30 -21.03
N PRO A 413 40.08 31.14 -21.23
CA PRO A 413 40.26 30.66 -22.61
C PRO A 413 40.15 29.11 -22.82
N THR A 414 40.33 28.66 -24.07
CA THR A 414 40.00 27.36 -24.68
C THR A 414 41.10 26.28 -24.71
N SER A 415 40.73 24.98 -24.74
CA SER A 415 41.20 23.88 -25.67
C SER A 415 41.03 22.47 -25.05
N THR A 416 41.22 21.30 -25.69
CA THR A 416 40.90 20.69 -27.03
C THR A 416 41.31 19.18 -26.98
N ALA A 417 40.74 18.30 -27.83
CA ALA A 417 41.10 16.87 -28.08
C ALA A 417 40.68 15.83 -27.01
N THR A 418 40.04 14.66 -27.25
CA THR A 418 39.91 13.67 -28.35
C THR A 418 40.70 12.36 -28.15
N GLN A 419 39.97 11.28 -27.86
CA GLN A 419 39.87 9.97 -28.56
C GLN A 419 38.57 9.29 -28.04
N THR A 420 37.77 8.44 -28.71
CA THR A 420 37.88 7.36 -29.72
C THR A 420 37.76 5.95 -29.09
N PRO A 421 36.81 5.13 -29.56
CA PRO A 421 37.15 3.80 -30.09
C PRO A 421 36.59 3.56 -31.52
N THR A 422 36.92 2.41 -32.13
CA THR A 422 36.83 2.16 -33.59
C THR A 422 35.92 0.97 -33.94
N GLN A 423 35.45 0.93 -35.19
CA GLN A 423 34.79 -0.23 -35.85
C GLN A 423 35.85 -1.33 -36.19
N THR A 424 35.62 -2.48 -36.85
CA THR A 424 34.59 -2.94 -37.83
C THR A 424 34.48 -4.50 -37.80
N PRO A 425 33.99 -5.31 -38.80
CA PRO A 425 33.21 -6.54 -38.49
C PRO A 425 33.79 -7.85 -39.10
N THR A 426 33.00 -8.92 -39.18
CA THR A 426 33.12 -9.96 -40.24
C THR A 426 31.79 -10.69 -40.49
N SER A 427 31.69 -11.45 -41.58
CA SER A 427 30.44 -12.08 -42.07
C SER A 427 30.68 -13.49 -42.64
N ALA A 428 29.66 -14.35 -42.66
CA ALA A 428 29.50 -15.45 -43.64
C ALA A 428 28.12 -16.16 -43.57
N THR A 429 27.56 -16.44 -44.75
CA THR A 429 26.60 -17.51 -45.12
C THR A 429 27.23 -18.30 -46.30
N PRO A 430 26.61 -19.29 -47.00
CA PRO A 430 25.28 -19.93 -46.89
C PRO A 430 25.45 -21.43 -46.44
N THR A 431 24.74 -22.51 -46.83
CA THR A 431 23.76 -22.82 -47.90
C THR A 431 22.98 -24.11 -47.59
N GLY A 432 21.75 -24.27 -48.12
CA GLY A 432 21.06 -25.57 -48.18
C GLY A 432 19.64 -25.52 -48.73
N THR A 433 19.38 -26.11 -49.90
CA THR A 433 18.05 -26.20 -50.55
C THR A 433 17.83 -27.60 -51.13
N TRP A 434 16.58 -28.11 -51.08
CA TRP A 434 16.02 -29.19 -51.91
C TRP A 434 14.48 -29.13 -51.91
N THR A 435 13.81 -29.82 -52.85
CA THR A 435 12.43 -29.52 -53.28
C THR A 435 11.58 -30.77 -53.58
N ALA A 436 10.25 -30.56 -53.67
CA ALA A 436 9.21 -31.32 -54.40
C ALA A 436 8.45 -32.52 -53.74
N THR A 437 7.17 -32.26 -53.38
CA THR A 437 5.88 -32.81 -53.93
C THR A 437 5.80 -34.16 -54.71
N PRO A 438 4.59 -34.77 -54.95
CA PRO A 438 3.25 -34.67 -54.29
C PRO A 438 2.44 -36.02 -54.19
N SER A 439 1.14 -35.92 -53.80
CA SER A 439 0.02 -36.90 -54.00
C SER A 439 -0.10 -38.09 -53.02
N SER A 440 -1.27 -38.74 -52.81
CA SER A 440 -2.54 -38.73 -53.56
C SER A 440 -3.84 -38.90 -52.71
N THR A 441 -4.96 -38.43 -53.26
CA THR A 441 -6.40 -38.72 -52.93
C THR A 441 -6.81 -40.18 -53.33
N PRO A 442 -8.08 -40.67 -53.27
CA PRO A 442 -9.39 -40.02 -52.92
C PRO A 442 -10.41 -40.80 -52.01
N THR A 443 -11.39 -40.04 -51.50
CA THR A 443 -12.87 -40.30 -51.41
C THR A 443 -13.46 -41.66 -51.00
N ALA A 444 -14.38 -41.61 -50.03
CA ALA A 444 -15.59 -42.46 -49.99
C ALA A 444 -16.82 -41.70 -49.42
N THR A 445 -17.76 -41.31 -50.28
CA THR A 445 -18.99 -40.57 -49.91
C THR A 445 -20.15 -41.53 -49.60
N ARG A 446 -20.99 -41.23 -48.58
CA ARG A 446 -22.42 -41.60 -48.66
C ARG A 446 -23.36 -40.73 -47.82
N THR A 447 -24.30 -40.11 -48.51
CA THR A 447 -25.46 -39.38 -47.98
C THR A 447 -26.61 -40.34 -47.65
N LEU A 448 -27.48 -40.03 -46.69
CA LEU A 448 -28.93 -39.82 -46.91
C LEU A 448 -29.73 -39.44 -45.64
N THR A 449 -30.69 -38.55 -45.84
CA THR A 449 -31.74 -37.99 -44.96
C THR A 449 -33.06 -38.81 -45.09
N PRO A 450 -34.28 -38.39 -44.64
CA PRO A 450 -34.75 -37.29 -43.75
C PRO A 450 -35.86 -37.73 -42.73
N MET A 451 -36.65 -36.76 -42.21
CA MET A 451 -38.07 -36.86 -41.73
C MET A 451 -38.33 -37.27 -40.25
N LEU A 452 -39.39 -36.80 -39.54
CA LEU A 452 -40.48 -35.81 -39.80
C LEU A 452 -41.23 -35.38 -38.50
N THR A 453 -41.53 -34.07 -38.30
CA THR A 453 -42.68 -33.47 -37.54
C THR A 453 -42.93 -33.87 -36.04
N ALA A 454 -43.79 -33.22 -35.22
CA ALA A 454 -44.88 -32.24 -35.45
C ALA A 454 -45.09 -31.24 -34.27
N THR A 455 -45.82 -30.15 -34.52
CA THR A 455 -46.44 -29.23 -33.51
C THR A 455 -47.84 -29.73 -33.10
N PRO A 456 -48.48 -29.23 -32.01
CA PRO A 456 -49.45 -28.12 -32.16
C PRO A 456 -49.53 -27.15 -30.94
N SER A 457 -50.57 -26.29 -30.90
CA SER A 457 -50.70 -25.07 -30.06
C SER A 457 -52.04 -24.97 -29.30
N SER A 458 -52.11 -24.13 -28.25
CA SER A 458 -53.34 -23.64 -27.59
C SER A 458 -53.06 -22.31 -26.84
N THR A 459 -53.45 -21.13 -27.36
CA THR A 459 -54.73 -20.40 -27.13
C THR A 459 -55.03 -19.96 -25.68
N LEU A 460 -55.28 -18.65 -25.52
CA LEU A 460 -55.62 -17.95 -24.26
C LEU A 460 -57.12 -17.58 -24.17
N THR A 461 -57.61 -17.34 -22.95
CA THR A 461 -58.96 -16.82 -22.64
C THR A 461 -58.86 -15.73 -21.56
N ALA A 462 -59.71 -14.70 -21.60
CA ALA A 462 -59.66 -13.56 -20.66
C ALA A 462 -61.05 -13.08 -20.19
N THR A 463 -61.11 -12.57 -18.95
CA THR A 463 -62.27 -11.94 -18.30
C THR A 463 -61.79 -10.90 -17.25
N PRO A 464 -62.62 -9.93 -16.79
CA PRO A 464 -62.13 -8.55 -16.69
C PRO A 464 -62.14 -7.87 -15.29
N SER A 465 -61.21 -6.91 -15.16
CA SER A 465 -61.33 -5.57 -14.54
C SER A 465 -62.10 -5.37 -13.21
N SER A 466 -61.36 -4.92 -12.19
CA SER A 466 -61.89 -4.10 -11.09
C SER A 466 -60.98 -2.87 -10.86
N THR A 467 -61.58 -1.70 -10.69
CA THR A 467 -60.86 -0.41 -10.54
C THR A 467 -60.63 -0.06 -9.08
N PRO A 468 -59.41 0.35 -8.67
CA PRO A 468 -59.20 1.11 -7.45
C PRO A 468 -58.67 2.54 -7.69
N THR A 469 -58.98 3.40 -6.73
CA THR A 469 -58.71 4.84 -6.64
C THR A 469 -57.22 5.21 -6.72
N SER A 470 -56.92 6.40 -7.25
CA SER A 470 -55.57 6.99 -7.29
C SER A 470 -55.03 7.39 -5.92
N THR A 471 -53.80 6.97 -5.61
CA THR A 471 -52.94 7.52 -4.54
C THR A 471 -51.74 8.23 -5.18
N PRO A 472 -51.23 9.36 -4.66
CA PRO A 472 -50.08 10.04 -5.25
C PRO A 472 -48.82 9.17 -5.18
N THR A 473 -48.21 8.87 -6.32
CA THR A 473 -46.92 8.18 -6.41
C THR A 473 -45.78 9.19 -6.51
N GLY A 474 -44.68 8.92 -5.82
CA GLY A 474 -43.56 9.85 -5.69
C GLY A 474 -42.67 9.95 -6.93
N GLN A 475 -41.96 11.07 -7.03
CA GLN A 475 -40.87 11.30 -7.98
C GLN A 475 -39.70 10.32 -7.69
N PRO A 476 -39.00 9.78 -8.71
CA PRO A 476 -37.85 8.89 -8.49
C PRO A 476 -36.72 9.62 -7.74
N PRO A 477 -35.99 8.93 -6.84
CA PRO A 477 -34.96 9.54 -6.02
C PRO A 477 -33.72 9.95 -6.85
N ILE A 478 -33.12 11.09 -6.48
CA ILE A 478 -31.84 11.52 -7.02
C ILE A 478 -30.73 10.76 -6.29
N SER A 479 -29.85 10.09 -7.03
CA SER A 479 -28.68 9.41 -6.47
C SER A 479 -27.60 10.42 -6.08
N CYS A 480 -27.66 10.89 -4.84
CA CYS A 480 -26.58 11.65 -4.21
C CYS A 480 -25.87 10.77 -3.17
N TYR A 481 -24.55 10.94 -3.02
CA TYR A 481 -23.75 10.26 -1.99
C TYR A 481 -23.30 11.28 -0.94
N ALA A 482 -23.06 10.80 0.29
CA ALA A 482 -22.55 11.61 1.39
C ALA A 482 -21.02 11.74 1.28
N GLY A 483 -20.50 12.96 1.31
CA GLY A 483 -19.06 13.24 1.25
C GLY A 483 -18.35 13.34 2.61
N PHE A 484 -19.08 13.29 3.73
CA PHE A 484 -18.49 13.23 5.07
C PHE A 484 -18.62 11.82 5.67
N ALA A 485 -17.51 11.32 6.21
CA ALA A 485 -17.50 10.27 7.23
C ALA A 485 -17.95 10.83 8.59
N ASN A 486 -18.50 9.97 9.45
CA ASN A 486 -19.04 10.34 10.77
C ASN A 486 -19.94 11.60 10.75
N PRO A 487 -20.99 11.65 9.90
CA PRO A 487 -21.84 12.85 9.76
C PRO A 487 -22.62 13.20 11.03
N GLY A 488 -22.96 12.21 11.85
CA GLY A 488 -23.66 12.38 13.14
C GLY A 488 -22.74 12.51 14.35
N PHE A 489 -21.41 12.65 14.18
CA PHE A 489 -20.45 12.87 15.28
C PHE A 489 -20.46 11.81 16.41
N GLU A 490 -20.94 10.60 16.10
CA GLU A 490 -21.18 9.52 17.07
C GLU A 490 -19.88 8.88 17.56
N ASN A 491 -18.87 8.72 16.69
CA ASN A 491 -17.52 8.28 17.07
C ASN A 491 -16.50 9.44 17.01
N ASP A 492 -15.26 9.21 17.44
CA ASP A 492 -14.20 10.24 17.45
C ASP A 492 -13.42 10.32 16.12
N GLU A 493 -13.88 9.64 15.07
CA GLU A 493 -13.19 9.51 13.79
C GLU A 493 -13.74 10.50 12.73
N GLY A 494 -13.00 10.65 11.64
CA GLY A 494 -13.39 11.49 10.49
C GLY A 494 -13.20 13.00 10.66
N TRP A 495 -13.34 13.55 11.87
CA TRP A 495 -13.23 14.99 12.12
C TRP A 495 -11.94 15.38 12.86
N GLU A 496 -11.16 16.28 12.28
CA GLU A 496 -9.93 16.83 12.85
C GLU A 496 -10.22 18.12 13.64
N ILE A 497 -10.11 18.07 14.97
CA ILE A 497 -10.17 19.24 15.85
C ILE A 497 -8.79 19.89 15.87
N ARG A 498 -8.62 21.11 15.34
CA ARG A 498 -7.30 21.79 15.37
C ARG A 498 -7.04 22.45 16.72
N THR A 499 -5.75 22.56 17.06
CA THR A 499 -5.28 23.28 18.24
C THR A 499 -5.72 24.75 18.19
N ASN A 500 -6.42 25.20 19.24
CA ASN A 500 -6.94 26.56 19.37
C ASN A 500 -7.13 26.91 20.87
N PRO A 501 -7.07 28.18 21.31
CA PRO A 501 -7.16 28.54 22.73
C PRO A 501 -8.43 28.04 23.46
N ALA A 502 -9.51 27.77 22.72
CA ALA A 502 -10.59 26.88 23.14
C ALA A 502 -10.80 25.82 22.05
N LEU A 503 -10.69 24.53 22.41
CA LEU A 503 -10.91 23.43 21.47
C LEU A 503 -12.41 23.18 21.23
N ALA A 504 -12.74 22.70 20.03
CA ALA A 504 -14.01 22.01 19.83
C ALA A 504 -14.01 20.67 20.62
N ALA A 505 -15.19 20.13 20.92
CA ALA A 505 -15.32 18.84 21.62
C ALA A 505 -16.64 18.15 21.32
N TYR A 506 -16.64 16.81 21.26
CA TYR A 506 -17.84 16.00 21.28
C TYR A 506 -18.55 16.13 22.64
N VAL A 507 -19.88 16.23 22.65
CA VAL A 507 -20.72 16.35 23.86
C VAL A 507 -21.96 15.48 23.77
N THR A 508 -22.49 15.04 24.91
CA THR A 508 -23.74 14.25 24.99
C THR A 508 -24.99 15.11 25.23
N SER A 509 -24.86 16.45 25.27
CA SER A 509 -26.01 17.38 25.36
C SER A 509 -25.61 18.82 25.01
N PRO A 510 -26.41 19.56 24.22
CA PRO A 510 -27.56 19.09 23.45
C PRO A 510 -27.13 18.14 22.32
N VAL A 511 -28.06 17.32 21.85
CA VAL A 511 -27.89 16.39 20.71
C VAL A 511 -29.17 16.49 19.86
N HIS A 512 -29.05 16.30 18.55
CA HIS A 512 -30.15 16.26 17.58
C HIS A 512 -30.44 14.83 17.13
N GLY A 513 -29.41 14.12 16.68
CA GLY A 513 -29.45 12.71 16.26
C GLY A 513 -28.50 11.87 17.12
N GLY A 514 -28.80 10.58 17.28
CA GLY A 514 -27.88 9.67 17.97
C GLY A 514 -27.68 9.94 19.47
N SER A 515 -26.42 10.03 19.89
CA SER A 515 -25.95 10.10 21.28
C SER A 515 -24.95 11.22 21.56
N ARG A 516 -24.30 11.82 20.53
CA ARG A 516 -23.36 12.93 20.68
C ARG A 516 -23.52 13.98 19.57
N SER A 517 -23.12 15.21 19.87
CA SER A 517 -22.97 16.29 18.90
C SER A 517 -21.61 16.99 19.07
N LEU A 518 -21.21 17.79 18.08
CA LEU A 518 -19.89 18.44 18.06
C LEU A 518 -19.99 19.92 18.44
N ARG A 519 -19.46 20.29 19.60
CA ARG A 519 -19.44 21.66 20.12
C ARG A 519 -18.23 22.44 19.62
N THR A 520 -18.45 23.46 18.80
CA THR A 520 -17.50 24.55 18.52
C THR A 520 -17.67 25.71 19.51
N GLY A 521 -16.66 26.57 19.63
CA GLY A 521 -16.59 27.69 20.59
C GLY A 521 -16.12 27.27 21.98
N ILE A 522 -16.71 27.86 23.04
CA ILE A 522 -16.26 27.67 24.43
C ILE A 522 -17.26 26.84 25.27
N GLY A 523 -16.74 25.89 26.06
CA GLY A 523 -17.51 25.09 27.03
C GLY A 523 -18.19 25.92 28.11
N ALA A 524 -19.21 25.39 28.79
CA ALA A 524 -19.95 26.13 29.84
C ALA A 524 -19.11 26.44 31.09
N ASP A 525 -18.01 25.71 31.23
CA ASP A 525 -16.96 25.69 32.24
C ASP A 525 -15.66 26.38 31.77
N GLY A 526 -15.57 26.74 30.48
CA GLY A 526 -14.38 27.35 29.88
C GLY A 526 -14.22 28.84 30.21
N ALA A 527 -12.97 29.29 30.31
CA ALA A 527 -12.65 30.71 30.41
C ALA A 527 -13.01 31.46 29.11
N ASN A 528 -13.53 32.68 29.22
CA ASN A 528 -13.80 33.51 28.04
C ASN A 528 -12.48 33.99 27.40
N VAL A 529 -12.17 33.52 26.19
CA VAL A 529 -10.93 33.79 25.47
C VAL A 529 -11.17 34.03 23.98
N ALA A 530 -10.30 34.83 23.35
CA ALA A 530 -10.29 34.97 21.90
C ALA A 530 -9.98 33.60 21.25
N SER A 531 -10.91 33.07 20.45
CA SER A 531 -10.83 31.71 19.89
C SER A 531 -11.72 31.54 18.66
N TYR A 532 -11.33 30.62 17.76
CA TYR A 532 -12.07 30.23 16.55
C TYR A 532 -12.62 28.79 16.61
N SER A 533 -12.11 28.00 17.57
CA SER A 533 -12.50 26.62 17.90
C SER A 533 -12.86 25.74 16.68
N PRO A 534 -11.94 25.60 15.71
CA PRO A 534 -12.22 24.99 14.43
C PRO A 534 -12.18 23.46 14.47
N VAL A 535 -13.03 22.84 13.66
CA VAL A 535 -13.04 21.40 13.41
C VAL A 535 -13.34 21.13 11.94
N GLN A 536 -12.55 20.26 11.31
CA GLN A 536 -12.50 20.12 9.85
C GLN A 536 -12.54 18.67 9.36
N GLN A 537 -12.98 18.47 8.12
CA GLN A 537 -12.88 17.19 7.40
C GLN A 537 -12.61 17.40 5.91
N ALA A 538 -11.80 16.53 5.31
CA ALA A 538 -11.51 16.53 3.88
C ALA A 538 -12.58 15.78 3.06
N VAL A 539 -13.01 16.37 1.95
CA VAL A 539 -14.03 15.85 1.03
C VAL A 539 -13.51 15.93 -0.40
N SER A 540 -13.60 14.83 -1.15
CA SER A 540 -13.18 14.76 -2.55
C SER A 540 -14.37 14.93 -3.50
N PHE A 541 -14.29 15.90 -4.40
CA PHE A 541 -15.29 16.16 -5.43
C PHE A 541 -14.87 15.53 -6.76
N PRO A 542 -15.68 14.64 -7.37
CA PRO A 542 -15.45 14.17 -8.73
C PRO A 542 -15.49 15.30 -9.76
N ALA A 543 -14.85 15.07 -10.91
CA ALA A 543 -15.02 15.92 -12.07
C ALA A 543 -16.45 15.79 -12.63
N GLY A 544 -17.03 16.88 -13.15
CA GLY A 544 -18.37 16.87 -13.77
C GLY A 544 -19.56 16.81 -12.80
N LEU A 545 -19.37 17.07 -11.50
CA LEU A 545 -20.46 17.10 -10.52
C LEU A 545 -21.50 18.17 -10.86
N ALA A 546 -22.80 17.83 -10.78
CA ALA A 546 -23.88 18.71 -11.24
C ALA A 546 -24.47 19.59 -10.14
N SER A 547 -24.57 19.07 -8.91
CA SER A 547 -24.90 19.88 -7.74
C SER A 547 -24.28 19.29 -6.48
N ALA A 548 -24.01 20.17 -5.52
CA ALA A 548 -23.55 19.81 -4.19
C ALA A 548 -24.29 20.67 -3.16
N GLN A 549 -24.78 20.03 -2.09
CA GLN A 549 -25.51 20.69 -1.03
C GLN A 549 -25.00 20.20 0.32
N LEU A 550 -24.48 21.13 1.13
CA LEU A 550 -24.12 20.91 2.51
C LEU A 550 -25.36 21.12 3.40
N ARG A 551 -25.73 20.11 4.17
CA ARG A 551 -26.77 20.15 5.20
C ARG A 551 -26.16 19.83 6.56
N PHE A 552 -26.65 20.48 7.62
CA PHE A 552 -26.24 20.21 9.00
C PHE A 552 -27.24 20.85 9.96
N TRP A 553 -27.37 20.31 11.17
CA TRP A 553 -28.13 20.93 12.24
C TRP A 553 -27.20 21.74 13.14
N ARG A 554 -27.70 22.87 13.66
CA ARG A 554 -26.95 23.71 14.60
C ARG A 554 -27.81 24.23 15.75
N TYR A 555 -27.19 24.36 16.92
CA TYR A 555 -27.74 24.95 18.14
C TYR A 555 -26.72 25.98 18.63
N SER A 556 -27.04 27.27 18.59
CA SER A 556 -26.09 28.36 18.87
C SER A 556 -26.47 29.11 20.14
N VAL A 557 -25.48 29.36 21.00
CA VAL A 557 -25.61 30.13 22.24
C VAL A 557 -24.56 31.23 22.25
N TRP A 558 -25.00 32.48 22.20
CA TRP A 558 -24.12 33.67 22.28
C TRP A 558 -24.01 34.14 23.73
N GLY A 559 -22.79 34.47 24.16
CA GLY A 559 -22.47 34.82 25.55
C GLY A 559 -23.16 36.08 26.06
N ASP A 560 -23.48 37.03 25.17
CA ASP A 560 -24.23 38.26 25.49
C ASP A 560 -25.77 38.07 25.47
N GLY A 561 -26.24 36.88 25.09
CA GLY A 561 -27.67 36.54 24.98
C GLY A 561 -28.40 37.14 23.77
N ALA A 562 -27.75 37.92 22.88
CA ALA A 562 -28.42 38.64 21.81
C ALA A 562 -29.06 37.71 20.77
N VAL A 563 -30.40 37.78 20.62
CA VAL A 563 -31.19 36.84 19.78
C VAL A 563 -30.75 36.85 18.32
N ASN A 564 -30.44 38.02 17.78
CA ASN A 564 -29.69 38.19 16.54
C ASN A 564 -28.70 39.35 16.77
N GLY A 565 -27.52 39.27 16.17
CA GLY A 565 -26.56 40.38 16.17
C GLY A 565 -26.01 40.65 14.77
N PRO A 566 -25.24 41.74 14.59
CA PRO A 566 -24.48 41.94 13.37
C PRO A 566 -23.45 40.81 13.19
N VAL A 567 -23.14 40.50 11.94
CA VAL A 567 -21.95 39.72 11.54
C VAL A 567 -20.89 40.69 10.99
N PRO A 568 -19.61 40.28 10.92
CA PRO A 568 -18.58 41.07 10.25
C PRO A 568 -18.88 41.30 8.77
N ASP A 569 -18.23 42.28 8.15
CA ASP A 569 -18.28 42.41 6.69
C ASP A 569 -17.48 41.26 6.05
N MET A 570 -18.12 40.54 5.13
CA MET A 570 -17.50 39.48 4.33
C MET A 570 -16.32 39.99 3.47
N ALA A 571 -16.13 41.31 3.35
CA ALA A 571 -14.94 41.96 2.78
C ALA A 571 -13.69 41.81 3.68
N ASP A 572 -13.84 41.92 4.99
CA ASP A 572 -12.74 42.04 5.96
C ASP A 572 -12.27 40.70 6.55
N LEU A 573 -13.01 39.62 6.28
CA LEU A 573 -12.68 38.27 6.76
C LEU A 573 -11.44 37.64 6.08
N PRO A 574 -10.62 36.85 6.81
CA PRO A 574 -9.42 36.16 6.31
C PRO A 574 -9.60 35.39 4.99
N ARG A 575 -8.69 35.54 4.03
CA ARG A 575 -8.79 34.90 2.70
C ARG A 575 -8.01 33.59 2.59
N THR A 576 -7.14 33.31 3.55
CA THR A 576 -6.28 32.14 3.59
C THR A 576 -6.24 31.55 5.00
N LEU A 577 -5.89 30.26 5.10
CA LEU A 577 -5.83 29.56 6.37
C LEU A 577 -4.84 30.20 7.36
N ALA A 578 -3.71 30.69 6.86
CA ALA A 578 -2.70 31.39 7.66
C ALA A 578 -3.18 32.76 8.19
N GLU A 579 -4.03 33.46 7.44
CA GLU A 579 -4.68 34.70 7.92
C GLU A 579 -5.75 34.38 8.98
N LEU A 580 -6.45 33.25 8.87
CA LEU A 580 -7.47 32.84 9.85
C LEU A 580 -6.84 32.40 11.17
N ASP A 581 -5.79 31.59 11.12
CA ASP A 581 -5.03 31.15 12.30
C ASP A 581 -4.24 32.31 12.96
N GLY A 582 -4.02 33.41 12.23
CA GLY A 582 -3.36 34.63 12.71
C GLY A 582 -4.28 35.86 12.88
N ALA A 583 -5.60 35.70 12.79
CA ALA A 583 -6.54 36.82 12.71
C ALA A 583 -6.57 37.67 13.99
N ALA A 584 -6.60 39.00 13.81
CA ALA A 584 -6.81 39.95 14.91
C ALA A 584 -8.25 39.87 15.47
N PRO A 585 -8.51 40.33 16.72
CA PRO A 585 -9.83 40.17 17.32
C PRO A 585 -10.94 40.96 16.60
N ASP A 586 -11.91 40.25 16.05
CA ASP A 586 -13.13 40.82 15.47
C ASP A 586 -14.08 41.36 16.55
N VAL A 587 -14.89 42.36 16.21
CA VAL A 587 -15.72 43.14 17.13
C VAL A 587 -16.98 42.41 17.62
N THR A 588 -17.28 41.23 17.09
CA THR A 588 -18.43 40.40 17.49
C THR A 588 -18.15 38.91 17.39
N ASP A 589 -18.78 38.12 18.24
CA ASP A 589 -18.81 36.64 18.12
C ASP A 589 -19.68 36.21 16.94
N TYR A 590 -19.34 35.11 16.26
CA TYR A 590 -20.13 34.55 15.16
C TYR A 590 -19.86 33.06 14.92
N PHE A 591 -20.79 32.38 14.26
CA PHE A 591 -20.60 31.02 13.77
C PHE A 591 -20.27 31.05 12.29
N TYR A 592 -19.33 30.21 11.85
CA TYR A 592 -18.92 30.17 10.45
C TYR A 592 -18.75 28.74 9.94
N VAL A 593 -18.92 28.61 8.63
CA VAL A 593 -18.61 27.41 7.85
C VAL A 593 -17.81 27.86 6.62
N ILE A 594 -16.67 27.23 6.38
CA ILE A 594 -15.79 27.52 5.24
C ILE A 594 -15.43 26.24 4.47
N ALA A 595 -15.08 26.40 3.20
CA ALA A 595 -14.31 25.42 2.45
C ALA A 595 -12.90 25.97 2.19
N ILE A 596 -11.89 25.19 2.55
CA ILE A 596 -10.48 25.48 2.33
C ILE A 596 -10.02 24.71 1.08
N LEU A 597 -9.50 25.45 0.10
CA LEU A 597 -9.00 24.91 -1.17
C LEU A 597 -7.61 24.26 -1.00
N PRO A 598 -7.14 23.46 -1.99
CA PRO A 598 -5.78 22.88 -1.99
C PRO A 598 -4.63 23.89 -1.86
N ASP A 599 -4.85 25.15 -2.25
CA ASP A 599 -3.90 26.27 -2.12
C ASP A 599 -3.96 26.98 -0.74
N ASN A 600 -4.82 26.50 0.16
CA ASN A 600 -5.17 27.08 1.46
C ASN A 600 -5.90 28.43 1.40
N SER A 601 -6.48 28.80 0.26
CA SER A 601 -7.48 29.86 0.19
C SER A 601 -8.82 29.43 0.82
N ILE A 602 -9.60 30.40 1.30
CA ILE A 602 -10.87 30.21 2.03
C ILE A 602 -12.04 30.73 1.20
N ASP A 603 -13.06 29.89 0.99
CA ASP A 603 -14.40 30.29 0.53
C ASP A 603 -15.39 30.22 1.71
N TYR A 604 -16.06 31.34 2.02
CA TYR A 604 -17.00 31.44 3.15
C TYR A 604 -18.41 31.02 2.74
N LEU A 605 -18.87 29.92 3.33
CA LEU A 605 -20.12 29.24 2.98
C LEU A 605 -21.30 29.70 3.84
N LEU A 606 -21.02 30.01 5.10
CA LEU A 606 -21.96 30.62 6.04
C LEU A 606 -21.16 31.45 7.06
N VAL A 607 -21.67 32.64 7.37
CA VAL A 607 -21.30 33.40 8.58
C VAL A 607 -22.61 33.90 9.17
N GLU A 608 -22.94 33.51 10.40
CA GLU A 608 -24.18 33.93 11.06
C GLU A 608 -24.04 34.18 12.57
N ARG A 609 -24.92 35.03 13.11
CA ARG A 609 -25.01 35.35 14.53
C ARG A 609 -26.47 35.34 15.01
N VAL A 610 -27.02 34.14 15.18
CA VAL A 610 -28.41 33.88 15.62
C VAL A 610 -28.38 33.06 16.91
N ASN A 611 -29.01 33.52 17.99
CA ASN A 611 -29.15 32.75 19.23
C ASN A 611 -30.32 31.78 19.07
N SER A 612 -30.11 30.49 19.34
CA SER A 612 -31.13 29.46 19.13
C SER A 612 -30.99 28.35 20.16
N ALA A 613 -31.82 28.43 21.21
CA ALA A 613 -31.98 27.37 22.21
C ALA A 613 -32.78 26.14 21.70
N THR A 614 -32.88 26.01 20.38
CA THR A 614 -33.45 24.87 19.65
C THR A 614 -32.60 24.60 18.40
N TRP A 615 -32.52 23.34 17.98
CA TRP A 615 -31.84 22.95 16.76
C TRP A 615 -32.46 23.62 15.51
N ARG A 616 -31.61 24.04 14.58
CA ARG A 616 -31.97 24.62 13.27
C ARG A 616 -31.15 24.00 12.16
N GLU A 617 -31.81 23.52 11.10
CA GLU A 617 -31.12 23.07 9.90
C GLU A 617 -30.45 24.26 9.18
N GLY A 618 -29.22 24.04 8.70
CA GLY A 618 -28.47 24.89 7.80
C GLY A 618 -28.31 24.17 6.47
N VAL A 619 -28.61 24.88 5.37
CA VAL A 619 -28.51 24.33 4.02
C VAL A 619 -27.71 25.32 3.17
N VAL A 620 -26.57 24.88 2.64
CA VAL A 620 -25.72 25.66 1.74
C VAL A 620 -25.63 24.92 0.40
N ASN A 621 -26.03 25.59 -0.67
CA ASN A 621 -25.79 25.11 -2.03
C ASN A 621 -24.39 25.57 -2.49
N LEU A 622 -23.60 24.64 -3.04
CA LEU A 622 -22.18 24.86 -3.34
C LEU A 622 -21.96 25.08 -4.84
N ASP A 623 -21.07 26.01 -5.19
CA ASP A 623 -20.63 26.25 -6.58
C ASP A 623 -19.73 25.12 -7.07
N VAL A 624 -20.35 24.06 -7.61
CA VAL A 624 -19.67 22.87 -8.14
C VAL A 624 -18.60 23.17 -9.19
N SER A 625 -18.68 24.31 -9.89
CA SER A 625 -17.68 24.70 -10.89
C SER A 625 -16.31 25.00 -10.28
N ARG A 626 -16.26 25.37 -9.00
CA ARG A 626 -15.02 25.65 -8.25
C ARG A 626 -14.38 24.40 -7.67
N TYR A 627 -15.22 23.44 -7.28
CA TYR A 627 -14.81 22.29 -6.45
C TYR A 627 -14.61 21.00 -7.25
N GLY A 628 -15.30 20.83 -8.40
CA GLY A 628 -15.22 19.61 -9.20
C GLY A 628 -13.78 19.20 -9.56
N GLY A 629 -13.45 17.94 -9.30
CA GLY A 629 -12.11 17.36 -9.51
C GLY A 629 -11.07 17.67 -8.41
N LYS A 630 -11.47 18.24 -7.26
CA LYS A 630 -10.56 18.65 -6.18
C LYS A 630 -10.92 18.02 -4.83
N GLN A 631 -9.93 17.88 -3.96
CA GLN A 631 -10.14 17.65 -2.53
C GLN A 631 -10.22 19.00 -1.82
N MET A 632 -11.18 19.15 -0.91
CA MET A 632 -11.50 20.37 -0.18
C MET A 632 -11.59 20.04 1.32
N ARG A 633 -11.12 20.92 2.21
CA ARG A 633 -11.40 20.76 3.66
C ARG A 633 -12.55 21.66 4.07
N PHE A 634 -13.66 21.09 4.52
CA PHE A 634 -14.71 21.86 5.17
C PHE A 634 -14.36 22.04 6.63
N GLN A 635 -14.57 23.25 7.16
CA GLN A 635 -14.35 23.57 8.57
C GLN A 635 -15.58 24.28 9.13
N PHE A 636 -16.03 23.80 10.29
CA PHE A 636 -16.99 24.46 11.15
C PHE A 636 -16.25 25.15 12.29
N GLY A 637 -16.78 26.26 12.79
CA GLY A 637 -16.24 26.90 13.99
C GLY A 637 -17.13 28.00 14.54
N THR A 638 -16.86 28.37 15.79
CA THR A 638 -17.46 29.53 16.44
C THR A 638 -16.33 30.47 16.80
N TYR A 639 -16.34 31.67 16.23
CA TYR A 639 -15.49 32.75 16.69
C TYR A 639 -16.09 33.38 17.96
N ASN A 640 -15.25 33.52 18.97
CA ASN A 640 -15.52 34.15 20.25
C ASN A 640 -14.41 35.17 20.50
N ASN A 641 -14.73 36.45 20.73
CA ASN A 641 -13.74 37.52 20.78
C ASN A 641 -13.11 37.77 22.16
N GLY A 642 -13.50 37.01 23.18
CA GLY A 642 -13.00 37.17 24.56
C GLY A 642 -13.75 38.22 25.38
N THR A 643 -14.81 38.83 24.84
CA THR A 643 -15.68 39.81 25.52
C THR A 643 -17.15 39.36 25.43
N GLY A 644 -18.10 40.10 26.03
CA GLY A 644 -19.55 39.82 25.94
C GLY A 644 -20.06 38.61 26.74
N GLY A 645 -19.35 37.49 26.71
CA GLY A 645 -19.64 36.24 27.42
C GLY A 645 -18.96 35.06 26.70
N ILE A 646 -19.32 33.82 27.04
CA ILE A 646 -18.85 32.63 26.32
C ILE A 646 -19.83 32.21 25.23
N SER A 647 -19.35 32.15 23.99
CA SER A 647 -20.12 31.80 22.80
C SER A 647 -19.76 30.42 22.25
N ARG A 648 -20.77 29.68 21.77
CA ARG A 648 -20.62 28.32 21.24
C ARG A 648 -21.74 27.93 20.28
N THR A 649 -21.42 27.00 19.40
CA THR A 649 -22.40 26.31 18.55
C THR A 649 -22.19 24.82 18.67
N PHE A 650 -23.27 24.06 18.81
CA PHE A 650 -23.26 22.61 18.64
C PHE A 650 -23.69 22.32 17.20
N VAL A 651 -22.97 21.44 16.52
CA VAL A 651 -23.22 20.99 15.15
C VAL A 651 -23.54 19.50 15.19
N ASP A 652 -24.53 19.07 14.42
CA ASP A 652 -25.03 17.70 14.41
C ASP A 652 -25.58 17.33 13.02
N ASP A 653 -25.72 16.03 12.71
CA ASP A 653 -26.25 15.49 11.45
C ASP A 653 -25.69 16.20 10.19
N ALA A 654 -24.38 16.43 10.15
CA ALA A 654 -23.68 17.17 9.11
C ALA A 654 -23.40 16.27 7.89
N ALA A 655 -24.17 16.45 6.82
CA ALA A 655 -24.08 15.69 5.58
C ALA A 655 -23.89 16.61 4.36
N ILE A 656 -22.81 16.39 3.60
CA ILE A 656 -22.66 16.99 2.27
C ILE A 656 -23.13 16.01 1.20
N SER A 657 -24.28 16.33 0.59
CA SER A 657 -24.86 15.58 -0.53
C SER A 657 -24.22 16.01 -1.84
N LEU A 658 -23.56 15.07 -2.51
CA LEU A 658 -22.90 15.28 -3.80
C LEU A 658 -23.70 14.53 -4.88
N CYS A 659 -24.20 15.25 -5.88
CA CYS A 659 -25.22 14.76 -6.80
C CYS A 659 -24.78 14.87 -8.29
N SER A 660 -25.01 13.79 -9.04
CA SER A 660 -24.75 13.69 -10.49
C SER A 660 -25.95 14.21 -11.31
N PRO A 661 -25.78 14.62 -12.57
CA PRO A 661 -26.84 15.31 -13.32
C PRO A 661 -28.01 14.40 -13.69
N THR A 662 -29.23 14.86 -13.41
CA THR A 662 -30.46 14.30 -13.99
C THR A 662 -30.71 14.95 -15.36
N ALA A 663 -31.01 14.16 -16.39
CA ALA A 663 -31.34 14.67 -17.71
C ALA A 663 -32.61 15.55 -17.68
N THR A 664 -32.51 16.76 -18.24
CA THR A 664 -33.62 17.74 -18.23
C THR A 664 -34.61 17.44 -19.37
N VAL A 665 -35.78 16.90 -19.02
CA VAL A 665 -36.84 16.59 -20.00
C VAL A 665 -37.54 17.86 -20.46
N THR A 666 -37.45 18.17 -21.76
CA THR A 666 -38.27 19.21 -22.41
C THR A 666 -39.65 18.63 -22.76
N PRO A 667 -40.77 19.28 -22.40
CA PRO A 667 -42.11 18.72 -22.60
C PRO A 667 -42.48 18.62 -24.08
N THR A 668 -42.89 17.43 -24.53
CA THR A 668 -43.46 17.18 -25.85
C THR A 668 -44.72 16.32 -25.71
N PHE A 669 -45.74 16.58 -26.53
CA PHE A 669 -47.08 16.01 -26.36
C PHE A 669 -47.17 14.51 -26.65
N THR A 670 -47.86 13.77 -25.78
CA THR A 670 -48.06 12.32 -25.89
C THR A 670 -49.25 11.97 -26.81
N PRO A 671 -49.06 11.17 -27.88
CA PRO A 671 -50.11 10.36 -28.46
C PRO A 671 -50.23 9.04 -27.68
N THR A 672 -51.42 8.72 -27.17
CA THR A 672 -51.65 7.56 -26.29
C THR A 672 -51.46 6.23 -27.03
N SER A 673 -50.58 5.36 -26.53
CA SER A 673 -50.49 3.95 -26.93
C SER A 673 -50.91 3.03 -25.78
N THR A 674 -51.67 1.99 -26.09
CA THR A 674 -52.23 1.03 -25.11
C THR A 674 -51.13 0.16 -24.49
N PRO A 675 -51.19 -0.19 -23.19
CA PRO A 675 -50.17 -1.04 -22.57
C PRO A 675 -50.14 -2.45 -23.19
N ILE A 676 -48.96 -2.85 -23.66
CA ILE A 676 -48.60 -4.27 -23.89
C ILE A 676 -48.11 -4.84 -22.54
N PRO A 677 -48.38 -6.11 -22.20
CA PRO A 677 -47.89 -6.69 -20.96
C PRO A 677 -46.37 -6.62 -20.85
N VAL A 678 -45.88 -5.91 -19.83
CA VAL A 678 -44.45 -5.86 -19.52
C VAL A 678 -44.04 -7.21 -18.94
N THR A 679 -43.29 -8.00 -19.72
CA THR A 679 -42.49 -9.09 -19.17
C THR A 679 -41.55 -8.50 -18.13
N THR A 680 -41.57 -9.05 -16.91
CA THR A 680 -40.64 -8.66 -15.85
C THR A 680 -39.20 -8.67 -16.37
N PRO A 681 -38.39 -7.60 -16.13
CA PRO A 681 -37.00 -7.60 -16.54
C PRO A 681 -36.29 -8.84 -16.00
N VAL A 682 -35.66 -9.59 -16.90
CA VAL A 682 -34.74 -10.66 -16.50
C VAL A 682 -33.57 -9.98 -15.81
N GLY A 683 -33.32 -10.32 -14.54
CA GLY A 683 -32.15 -9.85 -13.83
C GLY A 683 -30.89 -10.29 -14.57
N TRP A 684 -30.03 -9.34 -14.92
CA TRP A 684 -28.76 -9.66 -15.57
C TRP A 684 -27.85 -10.47 -14.62
N PRO A 685 -27.00 -11.37 -15.14
CA PRO A 685 -26.11 -12.18 -14.33
C PRO A 685 -25.09 -11.30 -13.61
N THR A 686 -25.10 -11.40 -12.29
CA THR A 686 -24.09 -10.86 -11.39
C THR A 686 -23.62 -11.97 -10.45
N PRO A 687 -22.43 -11.84 -9.84
CA PRO A 687 -21.92 -12.86 -8.94
C PRO A 687 -22.87 -13.08 -7.75
N HIS A 688 -23.18 -14.34 -7.44
CA HIS A 688 -24.22 -14.68 -6.46
C HIS A 688 -23.92 -15.98 -5.71
N LEU A 689 -24.52 -16.14 -4.54
CA LEU A 689 -24.46 -17.37 -3.77
C LEU A 689 -25.24 -18.47 -4.53
N LEU A 690 -24.52 -19.46 -5.06
CA LEU A 690 -25.08 -20.60 -5.77
C LEU A 690 -25.63 -21.64 -4.78
N THR A 691 -24.86 -21.93 -3.72
CA THR A 691 -25.28 -22.85 -2.65
C THR A 691 -24.41 -22.69 -1.40
N THR A 692 -24.83 -23.32 -0.30
CA THR A 692 -24.06 -23.44 0.93
C THR A 692 -24.09 -24.91 1.38
N MET A 693 -22.91 -25.46 1.68
CA MET A 693 -22.72 -26.83 2.12
C MET A 693 -22.21 -26.86 3.56
N SER A 694 -22.82 -27.67 4.43
CA SER A 694 -22.35 -27.88 5.80
C SER A 694 -21.29 -28.97 5.90
N PHE A 695 -20.28 -28.72 6.74
CA PHE A 695 -19.42 -29.77 7.29
C PHE A 695 -20.08 -30.38 8.54
N ALA A 696 -19.45 -31.40 9.13
CA ALA A 696 -19.88 -31.90 10.43
C ALA A 696 -19.67 -30.85 11.53
N ASP A 697 -20.47 -30.89 12.60
CA ASP A 697 -20.31 -30.03 13.77
C ASP A 697 -18.86 -30.03 14.28
N LYS A 698 -18.40 -28.88 14.77
CA LYS A 698 -17.05 -28.66 15.34
C LYS A 698 -15.88 -28.82 14.34
N SER A 699 -16.13 -28.99 13.04
CA SER A 699 -15.07 -29.16 12.03
C SER A 699 -14.17 -27.91 11.88
N ARG A 700 -14.71 -26.70 12.06
CA ARG A 700 -14.03 -25.40 11.88
C ARG A 700 -13.23 -25.34 10.57
N PRO A 701 -13.90 -25.29 9.39
CA PRO A 701 -13.25 -25.21 8.10
C PRO A 701 -12.47 -23.89 7.97
N VAL A 702 -11.25 -23.97 7.47
CA VAL A 702 -10.32 -22.83 7.28
C VAL A 702 -9.73 -22.87 5.88
N GLY A 703 -8.42 -22.72 5.69
CA GLY A 703 -7.78 -22.68 4.38
C GLY A 703 -8.16 -23.84 3.44
N LEU A 704 -8.30 -23.50 2.16
CA LEU A 704 -8.75 -24.42 1.12
C LEU A 704 -8.05 -24.18 -0.21
N THR A 705 -8.02 -25.22 -1.05
CA THR A 705 -7.50 -25.13 -2.42
C THR A 705 -8.28 -26.03 -3.39
N VAL A 706 -8.08 -25.80 -4.69
CA VAL A 706 -8.80 -26.48 -5.77
C VAL A 706 -7.95 -27.61 -6.37
N SER A 707 -8.60 -28.70 -6.75
CA SER A 707 -8.02 -29.76 -7.59
C SER A 707 -7.50 -29.24 -8.93
N GLY A 708 -6.51 -29.94 -9.49
CA GLY A 708 -5.89 -29.54 -10.77
C GLY A 708 -6.78 -29.72 -12.01
N ASP A 709 -7.95 -30.34 -11.86
CA ASP A 709 -8.95 -30.58 -12.91
C ASP A 709 -10.31 -29.89 -12.63
N GLY A 710 -10.44 -29.15 -11.52
CA GLY A 710 -11.69 -28.47 -11.15
C GLY A 710 -12.84 -29.43 -10.78
N THR A 711 -12.55 -30.61 -10.23
CA THR A 711 -13.58 -31.59 -9.82
C THR A 711 -13.77 -31.75 -8.31
N GLU A 712 -12.73 -31.44 -7.53
CA GLU A 712 -12.70 -31.49 -6.06
C GLU A 712 -12.17 -30.20 -5.42
N LEU A 713 -12.59 -29.93 -4.18
CA LEU A 713 -11.95 -28.99 -3.26
C LEU A 713 -11.29 -29.75 -2.11
N TYR A 714 -10.21 -29.17 -1.57
CA TYR A 714 -9.50 -29.67 -0.39
C TYR A 714 -9.51 -28.61 0.70
N VAL A 715 -10.13 -28.91 1.85
CA VAL A 715 -10.42 -27.95 2.93
C VAL A 715 -9.81 -28.44 4.24
N ALA A 716 -8.97 -27.62 4.89
CA ALA A 716 -8.44 -27.92 6.22
C ALA A 716 -9.54 -27.83 7.29
N LEU A 717 -9.61 -28.86 8.15
CA LEU A 717 -10.56 -28.92 9.27
C LEU A 717 -9.81 -28.68 10.59
N HIS A 718 -9.83 -27.42 11.04
CA HIS A 718 -9.05 -26.96 12.19
C HIS A 718 -9.49 -27.60 13.52
N GLY A 719 -10.76 -28.02 13.60
CA GLY A 719 -11.39 -28.56 14.80
C GLY A 719 -11.63 -27.52 15.88
N GLU A 720 -12.36 -27.92 16.92
CA GLU A 720 -12.41 -27.16 18.18
C GLU A 720 -11.12 -27.32 18.99
N ASP A 721 -10.86 -26.33 19.85
CA ASP A 721 -9.66 -26.21 20.70
C ASP A 721 -8.34 -26.36 19.93
N HIS A 722 -8.35 -25.98 18.64
CA HIS A 722 -7.25 -26.13 17.68
C HIS A 722 -6.73 -27.57 17.54
N SER A 723 -7.55 -28.55 17.89
CA SER A 723 -7.15 -29.96 18.06
C SER A 723 -7.36 -30.84 16.83
N GLY A 724 -7.95 -30.29 15.75
CA GLY A 724 -8.28 -30.95 14.49
C GLY A 724 -7.04 -31.39 13.71
N ARG A 725 -7.21 -32.38 12.84
CA ARG A 725 -6.10 -33.16 12.21
C ARG A 725 -6.50 -33.73 10.86
N ALA A 726 -7.24 -32.99 10.03
CA ALA A 726 -7.76 -33.53 8.78
C ALA A 726 -7.91 -32.50 7.66
N VAL A 727 -7.94 -33.02 6.42
CA VAL A 727 -8.50 -32.35 5.24
C VAL A 727 -9.79 -33.08 4.83
N ALA A 728 -10.84 -32.31 4.55
CA ALA A 728 -11.99 -32.78 3.81
C ALA A 728 -11.74 -32.66 2.31
N VAL A 729 -12.06 -33.72 1.56
CA VAL A 729 -12.24 -33.67 0.12
C VAL A 729 -13.71 -33.47 -0.17
N VAL A 730 -14.05 -32.45 -0.96
CA VAL A 730 -15.43 -32.10 -1.33
C VAL A 730 -15.57 -32.23 -2.84
N GLY A 731 -16.54 -33.01 -3.30
CA GLY A 731 -16.85 -33.13 -4.72
C GLY A 731 -17.65 -31.91 -5.23
N MET A 732 -17.31 -31.41 -6.42
CA MET A 732 -18.02 -30.28 -7.05
C MET A 732 -19.24 -30.67 -7.90
N GLY A 733 -19.53 -31.97 -8.02
CA GLY A 733 -20.74 -32.47 -8.68
C GLY A 733 -21.95 -32.39 -7.74
N PRO A 734 -22.23 -33.43 -6.93
CA PRO A 734 -22.98 -33.25 -5.70
C PRO A 734 -22.08 -32.59 -4.64
N TRP A 735 -22.49 -31.43 -4.12
CA TRP A 735 -21.76 -30.72 -3.05
C TRP A 735 -21.79 -31.49 -1.74
N GLN A 736 -20.82 -32.39 -1.55
CA GLN A 736 -20.70 -33.26 -0.39
C GLN A 736 -19.25 -33.62 -0.10
N VAL A 737 -18.95 -33.94 1.17
CA VAL A 737 -17.65 -34.49 1.57
C VAL A 737 -17.55 -35.92 1.01
N THR A 738 -16.64 -36.16 0.07
CA THR A 738 -16.41 -37.48 -0.54
C THR A 738 -15.42 -38.31 0.28
N LYS A 739 -14.48 -37.65 0.98
CA LYS A 739 -13.41 -38.27 1.76
C LYS A 739 -12.97 -37.34 2.89
N VAL A 740 -12.58 -37.88 4.03
CA VAL A 740 -11.85 -37.15 5.08
C VAL A 740 -10.54 -37.88 5.31
N ILE A 741 -9.42 -37.14 5.26
CA ILE A 741 -8.07 -37.68 5.40
C ILE A 741 -7.50 -37.18 6.72
N THR A 742 -7.36 -38.07 7.70
CA THR A 742 -6.90 -37.76 9.07
C THR A 742 -5.41 -38.03 9.25
N TYR A 743 -4.73 -37.21 10.05
CA TYR A 743 -3.29 -37.29 10.29
C TYR A 743 -2.92 -38.04 11.58
N ALA A 744 -1.62 -38.25 11.79
CA ALA A 744 -1.07 -38.70 13.07
C ALA A 744 -1.22 -37.63 14.18
N GLN A 745 -1.06 -38.02 15.45
CA GLN A 745 -1.17 -37.07 16.57
C GLN A 745 -0.10 -35.97 16.58
N SER A 746 1.02 -36.17 15.87
CA SER A 746 2.10 -35.20 15.68
C SER A 746 1.77 -34.08 14.67
N ALA A 747 0.55 -34.04 14.13
CA ALA A 747 0.08 -33.01 13.21
C ALA A 747 -1.30 -32.53 13.66
N ALA A 748 -1.38 -31.33 14.25
CA ALA A 748 -2.63 -30.75 14.77
C ALA A 748 -2.78 -29.25 14.46
N GLY A 749 -4.03 -28.80 14.41
CA GLY A 749 -4.40 -27.43 14.06
C GLY A 749 -4.13 -27.06 12.60
N PRO A 750 -4.61 -27.84 11.60
CA PRO A 750 -4.39 -27.51 10.20
C PRO A 750 -4.99 -26.14 9.85
N ASN A 751 -4.23 -25.25 9.21
CA ASN A 751 -4.67 -23.87 8.97
C ASN A 751 -4.79 -23.51 7.49
N GLN A 752 -3.74 -23.69 6.69
CA GLN A 752 -3.75 -23.42 5.25
C GLN A 752 -3.34 -24.63 4.42
N VAL A 753 -3.83 -24.69 3.18
CA VAL A 753 -3.64 -25.80 2.25
C VAL A 753 -3.13 -25.27 0.91
N ALA A 754 -2.00 -25.79 0.43
CA ALA A 754 -1.50 -25.54 -0.92
C ALA A 754 -1.31 -26.85 -1.69
N ARG A 755 -1.45 -26.80 -3.02
CA ARG A 755 -1.25 -27.94 -3.92
C ARG A 755 0.20 -27.99 -4.41
N LEU A 756 0.81 -29.18 -4.36
CA LEU A 756 2.15 -29.46 -4.85
C LEU A 756 2.11 -29.83 -6.36
N PRO A 757 3.20 -29.62 -7.13
CA PRO A 757 3.22 -29.93 -8.57
C PRO A 757 2.96 -31.41 -8.90
N ASN A 758 3.25 -32.30 -7.96
CA ASN A 758 2.99 -33.75 -8.05
C ASN A 758 1.53 -34.15 -7.72
N GLY A 759 0.63 -33.18 -7.54
CA GLY A 759 -0.79 -33.40 -7.25
C GLY A 759 -1.12 -33.68 -5.78
N LYS A 760 -0.12 -33.79 -4.89
CA LYS A 760 -0.33 -33.89 -3.44
C LYS A 760 -0.63 -32.52 -2.83
N LEU A 761 -1.00 -32.51 -1.56
CA LEU A 761 -1.23 -31.27 -0.80
C LEU A 761 -0.13 -31.09 0.25
N VAL A 762 0.12 -29.85 0.63
CA VAL A 762 0.85 -29.48 1.85
C VAL A 762 -0.11 -28.67 2.75
N VAL A 763 -0.14 -29.00 4.03
CA VAL A 763 -1.06 -28.41 5.02
C VAL A 763 -0.28 -27.95 6.24
N SER A 764 -0.31 -26.66 6.58
CA SER A 764 0.33 -26.12 7.79
C SER A 764 -0.40 -26.57 9.06
N ASN A 765 0.31 -27.14 10.04
CA ASN A 765 -0.25 -27.64 11.30
C ASN A 765 0.17 -26.71 12.46
N ARG A 766 -0.64 -25.69 12.73
CA ARG A 766 -0.31 -24.54 13.60
C ARG A 766 0.02 -24.93 15.04
N GLN A 767 -0.47 -26.05 15.55
CA GLN A 767 -0.31 -26.47 16.95
C GLN A 767 0.83 -27.48 17.18
N THR A 768 1.54 -27.87 16.12
CA THR A 768 2.63 -28.86 16.18
C THR A 768 3.89 -28.43 15.41
N ASP A 769 3.96 -27.16 15.02
CA ASP A 769 5.13 -26.52 14.39
C ASP A 769 5.71 -27.30 13.18
N ASN A 770 4.81 -27.80 12.33
CA ASN A 770 5.15 -28.54 11.11
C ASN A 770 4.07 -28.41 10.03
N ALA A 771 4.29 -29.04 8.88
CA ALA A 771 3.27 -29.21 7.83
C ALA A 771 3.12 -30.69 7.38
N SER A 772 1.88 -31.12 7.13
CA SER A 772 1.55 -32.45 6.61
C SER A 772 1.60 -32.45 5.08
N VAL A 773 2.29 -33.41 4.47
CA VAL A 773 2.15 -33.72 3.04
C VAL A 773 1.08 -34.79 2.89
N VAL A 774 -0.02 -34.47 2.19
CA VAL A 774 -1.21 -35.34 2.08
C VAL A 774 -1.36 -35.86 0.65
N ASP A 775 -1.42 -37.18 0.51
CA ASP A 775 -1.72 -37.87 -0.74
C ASP A 775 -3.22 -38.18 -0.81
N VAL A 776 -3.93 -37.43 -1.66
CA VAL A 776 -5.38 -37.54 -1.81
C VAL A 776 -5.78 -38.90 -2.40
N GLY A 777 -4.97 -39.45 -3.30
CA GLY A 777 -5.21 -40.74 -3.94
C GLY A 777 -5.18 -41.89 -2.93
N SER A 778 -4.07 -42.06 -2.22
CA SER A 778 -3.97 -43.06 -1.15
C SER A 778 -4.90 -42.76 0.02
N GLY A 779 -5.20 -41.48 0.27
CA GLY A 779 -6.01 -41.04 1.41
C GLY A 779 -5.23 -40.98 2.72
N SER A 780 -3.96 -40.58 2.67
CA SER A 780 -3.07 -40.58 3.84
C SER A 780 -2.10 -39.39 3.85
N ALA A 781 -1.69 -38.95 5.04
CA ALA A 781 -0.46 -38.17 5.17
C ALA A 781 0.74 -39.08 4.87
N VAL A 782 1.66 -38.62 4.01
CA VAL A 782 2.80 -39.41 3.49
C VAL A 782 4.16 -38.87 3.89
N ALA A 783 4.24 -37.61 4.32
CA ALA A 783 5.44 -37.01 4.90
C ALA A 783 5.04 -35.85 5.84
N THR A 784 6.00 -35.38 6.64
CA THR A 784 5.88 -34.19 7.49
C THR A 784 7.10 -33.30 7.25
N ILE A 785 6.86 -32.01 7.04
CA ILE A 785 7.89 -30.98 6.84
C ILE A 785 8.05 -30.22 8.16
N PRO A 786 9.23 -30.19 8.80
CA PRO A 786 9.46 -29.34 9.96
C PRO A 786 9.22 -27.86 9.61
N ALA A 787 8.54 -27.14 10.50
CA ALA A 787 8.36 -25.70 10.42
C ALA A 787 8.92 -25.05 11.71
N ASN A 788 8.69 -23.76 11.90
CA ASN A 788 8.93 -23.10 13.18
C ASN A 788 7.58 -22.75 13.85
N LEU A 789 7.62 -21.94 14.91
CA LEU A 789 6.51 -21.70 15.82
C LEU A 789 5.24 -21.14 15.14
N LEU A 790 4.09 -21.78 15.38
CA LEU A 790 2.76 -21.42 14.89
C LEU A 790 2.68 -21.21 13.35
N PRO A 791 2.93 -22.25 12.52
CA PRO A 791 2.86 -22.11 11.07
C PRO A 791 1.43 -21.75 10.63
N ASN A 792 1.31 -20.67 9.83
CA ASN A 792 0.05 -20.11 9.35
C ASN A 792 -0.14 -20.40 7.85
N GLY A 793 0.24 -19.48 6.96
CA GLY A 793 0.16 -19.64 5.51
C GLY A 793 1.12 -20.68 4.95
N VAL A 794 0.76 -21.26 3.81
CA VAL A 794 1.62 -22.13 2.99
C VAL A 794 1.42 -21.81 1.51
N ALA A 795 2.50 -21.81 0.72
CA ALA A 795 2.48 -21.56 -0.72
C ALA A 795 3.53 -22.38 -1.47
N VAL A 796 3.35 -22.54 -2.78
CA VAL A 796 4.29 -23.25 -3.67
C VAL A 796 4.35 -22.53 -5.03
N ALA A 797 5.52 -22.01 -5.40
CA ALA A 797 5.75 -21.32 -6.69
C ALA A 797 7.25 -21.29 -7.03
N GLY A 798 7.59 -21.11 -8.32
CA GLY A 798 8.99 -21.02 -8.78
C GLY A 798 9.87 -22.24 -8.46
N GLY A 799 9.27 -23.42 -8.20
CA GLY A 799 9.98 -24.61 -7.74
C GLY A 799 10.32 -24.64 -6.24
N TYR A 800 9.83 -23.67 -5.45
CA TYR A 800 10.01 -23.61 -4.00
C TYR A 800 8.67 -23.72 -3.26
N GLY A 801 8.71 -24.32 -2.07
CA GLY A 801 7.62 -24.30 -1.10
C GLY A 801 7.94 -23.35 0.06
N TYR A 802 6.92 -22.70 0.61
CA TYR A 802 7.05 -21.67 1.64
C TYR A 802 6.03 -21.92 2.75
N ILE A 803 6.44 -21.83 4.02
CA ILE A 803 5.57 -21.88 5.20
C ILE A 803 5.83 -20.63 6.04
N ALA A 804 4.79 -19.85 6.35
CA ALA A 804 4.90 -18.65 7.17
C ALA A 804 4.76 -19.03 8.67
N ASN A 805 5.80 -18.80 9.47
CA ASN A 805 5.82 -19.16 10.88
C ASN A 805 5.45 -17.94 11.74
N PHE A 806 4.15 -17.78 11.99
CA PHE A 806 3.56 -16.59 12.60
C PHE A 806 4.11 -16.29 14.01
N GLY A 807 4.51 -17.33 14.75
CA GLY A 807 4.91 -17.22 16.16
C GLY A 807 6.37 -16.84 16.41
N ASN A 808 7.23 -16.83 15.38
CA ASN A 808 8.64 -16.46 15.55
C ASN A 808 9.23 -15.64 14.38
N ASP A 809 8.40 -14.98 13.58
CA ASP A 809 8.83 -14.05 12.52
C ASP A 809 9.75 -14.68 11.46
N THR A 810 9.49 -15.94 11.09
CA THR A 810 10.27 -16.64 10.06
C THR A 810 9.43 -17.23 8.92
N VAL A 811 10.08 -17.52 7.79
CA VAL A 811 9.52 -18.37 6.73
C VAL A 811 10.41 -19.60 6.54
N THR A 812 9.82 -20.79 6.59
CA THR A 812 10.52 -22.03 6.21
C THR A 812 10.38 -22.25 4.71
N VAL A 813 11.51 -22.35 4.01
CA VAL A 813 11.58 -22.63 2.56
C VAL A 813 11.96 -24.09 2.36
N PHE A 814 11.18 -24.83 1.57
CA PHE A 814 11.36 -26.27 1.34
C PHE A 814 11.31 -26.63 -0.16
N ASP A 815 11.78 -27.82 -0.50
CA ASP A 815 11.72 -28.40 -1.85
C ASP A 815 10.38 -29.14 -2.06
N PRO A 816 9.51 -28.72 -3.00
CA PRO A 816 8.23 -29.39 -3.30
C PRO A 816 8.35 -30.83 -3.84
N ALA A 817 9.53 -31.25 -4.31
CA ALA A 817 9.77 -32.59 -4.85
C ALA A 817 10.26 -33.59 -3.79
N THR A 818 11.18 -33.18 -2.89
CA THR A 818 11.73 -34.05 -1.83
C THR A 818 11.12 -33.82 -0.44
N TYR A 819 10.38 -32.71 -0.26
CA TYR A 819 9.85 -32.22 1.02
C TYR A 819 10.91 -31.81 2.06
N GLY A 820 12.19 -31.75 1.66
CA GLY A 820 13.28 -31.30 2.53
C GLY A 820 13.27 -29.78 2.74
N VAL A 821 13.52 -29.34 3.97
CA VAL A 821 13.75 -27.92 4.28
C VAL A 821 15.08 -27.50 3.66
N ILE A 822 15.05 -26.41 2.88
CA ILE A 822 16.22 -25.82 2.21
C ILE A 822 16.86 -24.76 3.12
N ARG A 823 16.04 -23.87 3.70
CA ARG A 823 16.49 -22.78 4.59
C ARG A 823 15.32 -22.18 5.37
N THR A 824 15.64 -21.48 6.45
CA THR A 824 14.73 -20.57 7.14
C THR A 824 15.12 -19.12 6.82
N LEU A 825 14.14 -18.27 6.53
CA LEU A 825 14.30 -16.83 6.38
C LEU A 825 13.91 -16.16 7.70
N TYR A 826 14.82 -15.37 8.29
CA TYR A 826 14.65 -14.72 9.61
C TYR A 826 14.36 -13.21 9.52
N ASN A 827 14.28 -12.66 8.31
CA ASN A 827 13.98 -11.26 8.07
C ASN A 827 12.81 -11.17 7.09
N VAL A 828 11.60 -11.41 7.59
CA VAL A 828 10.34 -11.51 6.82
C VAL A 828 9.18 -10.71 7.45
N GLY A 829 9.50 -9.78 8.36
CA GLY A 829 8.52 -8.99 9.09
C GLY A 829 7.87 -9.74 10.28
N HIS A 830 7.13 -9.02 11.11
CA HIS A 830 6.49 -9.56 12.30
C HIS A 830 5.13 -10.18 11.97
N GLN A 831 4.84 -11.34 12.58
CA GLN A 831 3.62 -12.14 12.34
C GLN A 831 3.36 -12.43 10.84
N PRO A 832 4.30 -13.10 10.14
CA PRO A 832 4.11 -13.54 8.76
C PRO A 832 2.89 -14.47 8.69
N SER A 833 1.92 -14.12 7.84
CA SER A 833 0.55 -14.62 7.94
C SER A 833 0.10 -15.43 6.73
N LEU A 834 -0.26 -14.81 5.61
CA LEU A 834 -0.81 -15.49 4.43
C LEU A 834 -0.04 -15.12 3.16
N PHE A 835 -0.14 -15.97 2.14
CA PHE A 835 0.56 -15.82 0.87
C PHE A 835 -0.39 -15.58 -0.31
N ALA A 836 0.08 -14.86 -1.32
CA ALA A 836 -0.37 -14.96 -2.71
C ALA A 836 0.81 -15.32 -3.62
N ALA A 837 0.58 -15.82 -4.83
CA ALA A 837 1.63 -16.20 -5.78
C ALA A 837 1.23 -15.92 -7.23
N ASP A 838 2.20 -15.68 -8.12
CA ASP A 838 1.96 -15.69 -9.57
C ASP A 838 1.83 -17.14 -10.05
N PRO A 839 0.67 -17.59 -10.56
CA PRO A 839 0.46 -18.96 -11.02
C PRO A 839 1.29 -19.35 -12.26
N ALA A 840 1.87 -18.37 -12.96
CA ALA A 840 2.73 -18.56 -14.13
C ALA A 840 4.20 -18.19 -13.87
N GLY A 841 4.56 -17.75 -12.66
CA GLY A 841 5.86 -17.17 -12.34
C GLY A 841 6.55 -17.76 -11.10
N ASN A 842 7.61 -17.06 -10.67
CA ASN A 842 8.40 -17.42 -9.49
C ASN A 842 8.10 -16.49 -8.29
N ASP A 843 7.15 -15.58 -8.45
CA ASP A 843 6.81 -14.55 -7.47
C ASP A 843 5.82 -15.06 -6.41
N VAL A 844 6.15 -14.77 -5.16
CA VAL A 844 5.31 -15.01 -3.99
C VAL A 844 5.25 -13.73 -3.16
N PHE A 845 4.09 -13.43 -2.61
CA PHE A 845 3.86 -12.27 -1.76
C PHE A 845 3.37 -12.74 -0.40
N LEU A 846 3.85 -12.14 0.68
CA LEU A 846 3.57 -12.55 2.05
C LEU A 846 3.14 -11.34 2.88
N SER A 847 2.02 -11.45 3.59
CA SER A 847 1.61 -10.45 4.57
C SER A 847 2.39 -10.63 5.88
N ALA A 848 3.04 -9.56 6.35
CA ALA A 848 3.61 -9.48 7.68
C ALA A 848 2.73 -8.54 8.53
N TYR A 849 1.68 -9.14 9.10
CA TYR A 849 0.59 -8.43 9.76
C TYR A 849 1.06 -7.49 10.87
N GLY A 850 2.05 -7.94 11.65
CA GLY A 850 2.54 -7.25 12.83
C GLY A 850 3.65 -6.22 12.59
N SER A 851 4.21 -6.13 11.37
CA SER A 851 5.19 -5.09 11.01
C SER A 851 4.70 -4.13 9.91
N ASP A 852 3.39 -4.13 9.62
CA ASP A 852 2.76 -3.23 8.65
C ASP A 852 3.42 -3.27 7.27
N GLU A 853 3.73 -4.47 6.78
CA GLU A 853 4.35 -4.64 5.47
C GLU A 853 3.88 -5.86 4.70
N VAL A 854 4.00 -5.77 3.37
CA VAL A 854 3.91 -6.92 2.47
C VAL A 854 5.30 -7.21 1.91
N ILE A 855 5.77 -8.44 2.08
CA ILE A 855 7.06 -8.93 1.61
C ILE A 855 6.91 -9.53 0.21
N HIS A 856 7.81 -9.18 -0.70
CA HIS A 856 7.95 -9.81 -2.00
C HIS A 856 9.09 -10.84 -1.97
N LEU A 857 8.76 -12.08 -2.30
CA LEU A 857 9.62 -13.24 -2.36
C LEU A 857 9.77 -13.72 -3.82
N ARG A 858 10.99 -14.13 -4.20
CA ARG A 858 11.26 -14.83 -5.47
C ARG A 858 12.41 -15.82 -5.26
N ASP A 859 12.31 -17.00 -5.88
CA ASP A 859 13.33 -18.06 -5.82
C ASP A 859 13.75 -18.48 -4.38
N GLY A 860 12.80 -18.43 -3.44
CA GLY A 860 13.02 -18.71 -2.02
C GLY A 860 13.68 -17.59 -1.22
N ASN A 861 13.84 -16.38 -1.78
CA ASN A 861 14.52 -15.24 -1.14
C ASN A 861 13.60 -14.01 -1.08
N VAL A 862 13.83 -13.10 -0.12
CA VAL A 862 13.21 -11.78 -0.11
C VAL A 862 13.86 -10.90 -1.17
N VAL A 863 13.05 -10.26 -2.02
CA VAL A 863 13.49 -9.37 -3.12
C VAL A 863 12.90 -7.96 -3.06
N GLY A 864 11.81 -7.75 -2.31
CA GLY A 864 11.16 -6.44 -2.18
C GLY A 864 10.24 -6.36 -0.95
N ARG A 865 9.77 -5.15 -0.63
CA ARG A 865 8.89 -4.86 0.52
C ARG A 865 8.04 -3.61 0.27
N TRP A 866 6.81 -3.61 0.79
CA TRP A 866 5.95 -2.43 0.87
C TRP A 866 5.61 -2.12 2.33
N GLN A 867 6.42 -1.27 2.98
CA GLN A 867 6.45 -1.02 4.43
C GLN A 867 5.40 0.00 4.94
N THR A 868 4.38 0.28 4.14
CA THR A 868 3.32 1.25 4.45
C THR A 868 1.92 0.63 4.38
N VAL A 869 1.82 -0.67 4.13
CA VAL A 869 0.56 -1.42 4.07
C VAL A 869 0.14 -1.77 5.50
N LYS A 870 -0.90 -1.14 6.03
CA LYS A 870 -1.28 -1.28 7.45
C LYS A 870 -2.08 -2.56 7.74
N ALA A 871 -1.65 -3.32 8.74
CA ALA A 871 -2.29 -4.56 9.22
C ALA A 871 -2.70 -5.58 8.12
N PRO A 872 -1.82 -5.94 7.15
CA PRO A 872 -2.17 -6.82 6.05
C PRO A 872 -2.37 -8.26 6.54
N TYR A 873 -3.44 -8.93 6.11
CA TYR A 873 -3.69 -10.35 6.41
C TYR A 873 -3.89 -11.16 5.13
N GLY A 874 -5.09 -11.20 4.55
CA GLY A 874 -5.32 -11.84 3.26
C GLY A 874 -4.60 -11.13 2.11
N LEU A 875 -4.15 -11.89 1.12
CA LEU A 875 -3.56 -11.39 -0.13
C LEU A 875 -4.22 -12.09 -1.33
N ALA A 876 -4.38 -11.37 -2.44
CA ALA A 876 -4.69 -11.98 -3.75
C ALA A 876 -3.92 -11.26 -4.87
N TYR A 877 -3.37 -12.04 -5.80
CA TYR A 877 -2.62 -11.52 -6.94
C TYR A 877 -3.40 -11.71 -8.25
N ASP A 878 -3.57 -10.62 -8.99
CA ASP A 878 -4.12 -10.61 -10.34
C ASP A 878 -2.96 -10.72 -11.36
N PRO A 879 -2.79 -11.87 -12.04
CA PRO A 879 -1.74 -12.05 -13.03
C PRO A 879 -1.99 -11.28 -14.34
N ALA A 880 -3.23 -10.84 -14.62
CA ALA A 880 -3.60 -10.13 -15.84
C ALA A 880 -3.37 -8.61 -15.72
N GLY A 881 -3.84 -8.00 -14.63
CA GLY A 881 -3.58 -6.59 -14.29
C GLY A 881 -2.27 -6.34 -13.56
N LYS A 882 -1.49 -7.39 -13.25
CA LYS A 882 -0.22 -7.36 -12.49
C LYS A 882 -0.32 -6.63 -11.14
N ARG A 883 -1.48 -6.79 -10.48
CA ARG A 883 -1.83 -6.15 -9.21
C ARG A 883 -1.86 -7.14 -8.05
N LEU A 884 -1.28 -6.75 -6.93
CA LEU A 884 -1.44 -7.42 -5.65
C LEU A 884 -2.43 -6.62 -4.79
N TYR A 885 -3.41 -7.30 -4.23
CA TYR A 885 -4.42 -6.76 -3.35
C TYR A 885 -4.19 -7.31 -1.94
N ALA A 886 -4.22 -6.45 -0.92
CA ALA A 886 -3.98 -6.82 0.48
C ALA A 886 -5.14 -6.36 1.38
N ALA A 887 -5.77 -7.30 2.10
CA ALA A 887 -6.80 -7.01 3.09
C ALA A 887 -6.17 -6.47 4.37
N ASN A 888 -6.51 -5.23 4.73
CA ASN A 888 -6.01 -4.55 5.91
C ASN A 888 -7.01 -4.72 7.06
N ARG A 889 -6.69 -5.60 8.02
CA ARG A 889 -7.55 -5.93 9.18
C ARG A 889 -7.58 -4.86 10.28
N GLY A 890 -7.09 -3.65 9.99
CA GLY A 890 -7.15 -2.51 10.90
C GLY A 890 -8.52 -1.80 10.88
N THR A 891 -8.69 -0.85 11.82
CA THR A 891 -9.88 0.02 11.92
C THR A 891 -10.15 0.84 10.66
N ALA A 892 -9.13 1.06 9.82
CA ALA A 892 -9.28 1.73 8.53
C ALA A 892 -10.16 0.97 7.52
N HIS A 893 -10.38 -0.35 7.70
CA HIS A 893 -11.27 -1.18 6.89
C HIS A 893 -11.01 -1.04 5.37
N THR A 894 -9.82 -1.42 4.93
CA THR A 894 -9.34 -1.16 3.55
C THR A 894 -8.74 -2.38 2.85
N VAL A 895 -8.72 -2.34 1.51
CA VAL A 895 -7.82 -3.19 0.71
C VAL A 895 -6.81 -2.29 0.01
N THR A 896 -5.52 -2.48 0.29
CA THR A 896 -4.44 -1.78 -0.44
C THR A 896 -4.19 -2.45 -1.78
N VAL A 897 -3.97 -1.66 -2.83
CA VAL A 897 -3.70 -2.14 -4.20
C VAL A 897 -2.30 -1.72 -4.61
N ILE A 898 -1.50 -2.71 -4.98
CA ILE A 898 -0.09 -2.58 -5.32
C ILE A 898 0.10 -3.01 -6.77
N ASP A 899 0.67 -2.14 -7.59
CA ASP A 899 1.22 -2.48 -8.90
C ASP A 899 2.59 -3.14 -8.69
N VAL A 900 2.68 -4.41 -9.06
CA VAL A 900 3.89 -5.23 -8.86
C VAL A 900 4.92 -4.99 -9.97
N GLU A 901 4.50 -4.59 -11.16
CA GLU A 901 5.39 -4.30 -12.29
C GLU A 901 6.14 -2.98 -12.08
N ASN A 902 5.42 -1.94 -11.63
CA ASN A 902 5.99 -0.63 -11.32
C ASN A 902 6.47 -0.50 -9.85
N ASN A 903 6.27 -1.53 -9.03
CA ASN A 903 6.65 -1.59 -7.61
C ASN A 903 6.07 -0.43 -6.77
N GLN A 904 4.78 -0.14 -6.93
CA GLN A 904 4.13 1.03 -6.32
C GLN A 904 2.76 0.69 -5.71
N ILE A 905 2.43 1.31 -4.58
CA ILE A 905 1.04 1.34 -4.09
C ILE A 905 0.28 2.34 -4.96
N VAL A 906 -0.68 1.84 -5.74
CA VAL A 906 -1.45 2.64 -6.72
C VAL A 906 -2.80 3.11 -6.19
N GLY A 907 -3.27 2.57 -5.06
CA GLY A 907 -4.48 3.04 -4.40
C GLY A 907 -4.96 2.14 -3.27
N THR A 908 -6.13 2.48 -2.75
CA THR A 908 -6.75 1.80 -1.61
C THR A 908 -8.27 1.78 -1.80
N ILE A 909 -8.89 0.61 -1.65
CA ILE A 909 -10.34 0.41 -1.67
C ILE A 909 -10.84 0.58 -0.23
N GLY A 910 -11.72 1.55 0.03
CA GLY A 910 -12.37 1.74 1.34
C GLY A 910 -13.63 0.89 1.48
N LEU A 911 -13.82 0.28 2.65
CA LEU A 911 -14.96 -0.59 2.98
C LEU A 911 -15.66 -0.12 4.26
N ASP A 912 -16.92 -0.51 4.42
CA ASP A 912 -17.74 -0.33 5.62
C ASP A 912 -17.49 -1.37 6.73
N LYS A 913 -16.63 -2.38 6.48
CA LYS A 913 -16.35 -3.52 7.36
C LYS A 913 -14.92 -4.03 7.20
N GLU A 914 -14.36 -4.62 8.26
CA GLU A 914 -13.04 -5.29 8.23
C GLU A 914 -12.98 -6.33 7.09
N PRO A 915 -11.99 -6.23 6.18
CA PRO A 915 -11.69 -7.28 5.21
C PRO A 915 -10.69 -8.28 5.80
N PHE A 916 -10.98 -9.57 5.67
CA PHE A 916 -10.16 -10.63 6.25
C PHE A 916 -9.31 -11.32 5.19
N VAL A 917 -9.98 -11.93 4.21
CA VAL A 917 -9.38 -12.65 3.09
C VAL A 917 -10.04 -12.26 1.78
N LEU A 918 -9.32 -12.40 0.67
CA LEU A 918 -9.80 -12.04 -0.65
C LEU A 918 -9.28 -13.01 -1.73
N ALA A 919 -9.96 -13.06 -2.87
CA ALA A 919 -9.52 -13.73 -4.09
C ALA A 919 -9.88 -12.88 -5.31
N VAL A 920 -9.19 -13.09 -6.43
CA VAL A 920 -9.50 -12.45 -7.71
C VAL A 920 -9.66 -13.53 -8.78
N ASN A 921 -10.67 -13.38 -9.64
CA ASN A 921 -10.81 -14.16 -10.86
C ASN A 921 -10.36 -13.29 -12.05
N PRO A 922 -9.16 -13.51 -12.63
CA PRO A 922 -8.64 -12.65 -13.71
C PRO A 922 -9.45 -12.79 -15.01
N ASP A 923 -10.19 -13.88 -15.18
CA ASP A 923 -10.97 -14.18 -16.38
C ASP A 923 -12.30 -13.41 -16.44
N SER A 924 -12.88 -13.10 -15.27
CA SER A 924 -14.06 -12.24 -15.13
C SER A 924 -13.71 -10.77 -14.86
N GLY A 925 -12.52 -10.51 -14.30
CA GLY A 925 -12.11 -9.21 -13.78
C GLY A 925 -12.68 -8.91 -12.38
N HIS A 926 -13.23 -9.88 -11.66
CA HIS A 926 -13.84 -9.67 -10.35
C HIS A 926 -12.89 -9.95 -9.17
N LEU A 927 -12.82 -8.99 -8.25
CA LEU A 927 -12.17 -9.06 -6.95
C LEU A 927 -13.22 -9.33 -5.87
N PHE A 928 -13.04 -10.39 -5.09
CA PHE A 928 -13.95 -10.86 -4.05
C PHE A 928 -13.29 -10.67 -2.68
N ILE A 929 -13.90 -9.89 -1.79
CA ILE A 929 -13.37 -9.54 -0.47
C ILE A 929 -14.34 -10.02 0.61
N ALA A 930 -13.89 -10.90 1.52
CA ALA A 930 -14.69 -11.43 2.60
C ALA A 930 -14.63 -10.54 3.84
N CYS A 931 -15.81 -10.17 4.35
CA CYS A 931 -16.04 -9.27 5.48
C CYS A 931 -16.93 -9.95 6.54
N GLY A 932 -16.51 -11.11 7.04
CA GLY A 932 -17.11 -11.84 8.18
C GLY A 932 -18.46 -12.55 7.91
N MET A 933 -19.44 -11.83 7.36
CA MET A 933 -20.80 -12.31 7.01
C MET A 933 -21.21 -11.99 5.56
N GLU A 934 -20.33 -11.39 4.77
CA GLU A 934 -20.61 -11.09 3.36
C GLU A 934 -19.31 -11.10 2.54
N VAL A 935 -19.47 -11.29 1.23
CA VAL A 935 -18.41 -11.10 0.24
C VAL A 935 -18.79 -9.91 -0.62
N LYS A 936 -17.99 -8.84 -0.54
CA LYS A 936 -18.12 -7.67 -1.40
C LYS A 936 -17.36 -7.94 -2.69
N VAL A 937 -17.97 -7.63 -3.84
CA VAL A 937 -17.39 -7.88 -5.16
C VAL A 937 -17.13 -6.55 -5.87
N TYR A 938 -15.94 -6.38 -6.40
CA TYR A 938 -15.45 -5.18 -7.08
C TYR A 938 -14.83 -5.54 -8.43
N ARG A 939 -14.71 -4.58 -9.36
CA ARG A 939 -13.91 -4.75 -10.58
C ARG A 939 -12.42 -4.57 -10.26
N ALA A 940 -11.57 -5.47 -10.76
CA ALA A 940 -10.12 -5.40 -10.58
C ALA A 940 -9.51 -4.17 -11.27
N ARG A 941 -10.07 -3.74 -12.40
CA ARG A 941 -9.59 -2.62 -13.22
C ARG A 941 -9.70 -1.25 -12.55
N ASP A 942 -10.89 -0.90 -12.07
CA ASP A 942 -11.22 0.46 -11.59
C ASP A 942 -11.70 0.52 -10.12
N TRP A 943 -11.80 -0.64 -9.46
CA TRP A 943 -12.27 -0.79 -8.08
C TRP A 943 -13.67 -0.23 -7.83
N SER A 944 -14.51 -0.18 -8.87
CA SER A 944 -15.94 0.07 -8.73
C SER A 944 -16.66 -1.16 -8.14
N PRO A 945 -17.64 -0.98 -7.25
CA PRO A 945 -18.41 -2.08 -6.67
C PRO A 945 -19.34 -2.71 -7.72
N VAL A 946 -19.50 -4.03 -7.63
CA VAL A 946 -20.34 -4.86 -8.51
C VAL A 946 -21.57 -5.37 -7.75
N THR A 947 -21.37 -5.99 -6.59
CA THR A 947 -22.43 -6.59 -5.77
C THR A 947 -21.93 -6.92 -4.35
N VAL A 948 -22.83 -7.26 -3.44
CA VAL A 948 -22.51 -7.79 -2.10
C VAL A 948 -23.31 -9.07 -1.89
N ILE A 949 -22.63 -10.15 -1.54
CA ILE A 949 -23.18 -11.50 -1.43
C ILE A 949 -23.20 -11.91 0.05
N PRO A 950 -24.35 -12.21 0.67
CA PRO A 950 -24.38 -12.70 2.05
C PRO A 950 -23.77 -14.11 2.14
N VAL A 951 -22.97 -14.35 3.17
CA VAL A 951 -22.42 -15.66 3.54
C VAL A 951 -22.60 -15.92 5.03
N ALA A 952 -22.31 -17.13 5.50
CA ALA A 952 -22.45 -17.46 6.92
C ALA A 952 -21.29 -16.87 7.76
N VAL A 953 -21.54 -16.65 9.06
CA VAL A 953 -20.58 -15.98 9.96
C VAL A 953 -19.28 -16.77 10.16
N GLY A 954 -18.17 -16.04 10.23
CA GLY A 954 -16.81 -16.57 10.33
C GLY A 954 -16.12 -16.78 8.97
N ALA A 955 -16.55 -16.07 7.92
CA ALA A 955 -15.92 -16.09 6.59
C ALA A 955 -14.60 -15.30 6.57
N GLU A 956 -13.59 -15.82 7.29
CA GLU A 956 -12.44 -15.03 7.74
C GLU A 956 -11.06 -15.66 7.44
N GLU A 957 -10.99 -16.98 7.19
CA GLU A 957 -9.71 -17.71 7.11
C GLU A 957 -9.48 -18.44 5.77
N GLY A 958 -10.46 -18.48 4.88
CA GLY A 958 -10.37 -19.25 3.63
C GLY A 958 -11.27 -18.74 2.52
N ILE A 959 -10.64 -18.39 1.40
CA ILE A 959 -11.28 -18.08 0.12
C ILE A 959 -10.38 -18.55 -1.03
N VAL A 960 -10.97 -19.09 -2.10
CA VAL A 960 -10.23 -19.39 -3.35
C VAL A 960 -11.14 -19.19 -4.56
N ALA A 961 -10.57 -18.67 -5.65
CA ALA A 961 -11.24 -18.55 -6.95
C ALA A 961 -10.86 -19.71 -7.87
N ASP A 962 -11.83 -20.16 -8.67
CA ASP A 962 -11.74 -21.23 -9.66
C ASP A 962 -12.16 -20.65 -11.01
N SER A 963 -11.17 -20.31 -11.84
CA SER A 963 -11.39 -19.81 -13.20
C SER A 963 -11.65 -20.92 -14.22
N ILE A 964 -11.79 -22.19 -13.83
CA ILE A 964 -12.30 -23.24 -14.72
C ILE A 964 -13.83 -23.20 -14.69
N MET A 965 -14.41 -23.28 -13.50
CA MET A 965 -15.86 -23.27 -13.27
C MET A 965 -16.45 -21.86 -13.17
N ASP A 966 -15.62 -20.83 -13.05
CA ASP A 966 -15.98 -19.45 -12.64
C ASP A 966 -16.72 -19.44 -11.32
N ARG A 967 -16.05 -19.88 -10.26
CA ARG A 967 -16.61 -19.96 -8.91
C ARG A 967 -15.66 -19.41 -7.87
N VAL A 968 -16.23 -18.98 -6.75
CA VAL A 968 -15.47 -18.57 -5.56
C VAL A 968 -15.98 -19.34 -4.37
N TYR A 969 -15.05 -19.92 -3.62
CA TYR A 969 -15.31 -20.84 -2.53
C TYR A 969 -14.86 -20.22 -1.22
N VAL A 970 -15.77 -20.07 -0.26
CA VAL A 970 -15.51 -19.34 1.00
C VAL A 970 -15.87 -20.20 2.20
N THR A 971 -14.93 -20.38 3.14
CA THR A 971 -15.16 -21.16 4.35
C THR A 971 -15.57 -20.26 5.52
N SER A 972 -16.78 -20.49 6.04
CA SER A 972 -17.29 -19.84 7.24
C SER A 972 -16.95 -20.72 8.45
N ARG A 973 -15.81 -20.43 9.09
CA ARG A 973 -15.20 -21.22 10.18
C ARG A 973 -16.18 -21.54 11.30
N ASP A 974 -16.87 -20.53 11.79
CA ASP A 974 -17.69 -20.66 13.00
C ASP A 974 -19.10 -21.19 12.72
N SER A 975 -19.58 -20.99 11.50
CA SER A 975 -20.81 -21.63 10.99
C SER A 975 -20.62 -23.08 10.56
N ASN A 976 -19.37 -23.55 10.42
CA ASN A 976 -19.02 -24.87 9.86
C ASN A 976 -19.57 -25.11 8.44
N VAL A 977 -19.54 -24.10 7.56
CA VAL A 977 -20.02 -24.23 6.17
C VAL A 977 -19.01 -23.76 5.13
N LEU A 978 -19.19 -24.25 3.90
CA LEU A 978 -18.62 -23.75 2.66
C LEU A 978 -19.73 -23.00 1.89
N SER A 979 -19.53 -21.72 1.60
CA SER A 979 -20.34 -20.98 0.63
C SER A 979 -19.73 -21.11 -0.76
N VAL A 980 -20.56 -21.48 -1.74
CA VAL A 980 -20.20 -21.55 -3.16
C VAL A 980 -20.83 -20.36 -3.86
N ILE A 981 -20.01 -19.46 -4.36
CA ILE A 981 -20.41 -18.32 -5.18
C ILE A 981 -20.21 -18.71 -6.65
N GLN A 982 -21.25 -18.54 -7.47
CA GLN A 982 -21.08 -18.53 -8.92
C GLN A 982 -20.59 -17.14 -9.31
N ASP A 983 -19.40 -17.07 -9.90
CA ASP A 983 -18.96 -15.88 -10.62
C ASP A 983 -19.71 -15.82 -11.96
N ALA A 984 -20.18 -14.63 -12.30
CA ALA A 984 -21.15 -14.42 -13.37
C ALA A 984 -21.08 -12.96 -13.83
N TRP A 985 -21.16 -12.76 -15.15
CA TRP A 985 -20.98 -11.45 -15.77
C TRP A 985 -21.85 -11.26 -16.99
N GLN A 986 -22.23 -10.01 -17.24
CA GLN A 986 -23.19 -9.64 -18.28
C GLN A 986 -22.54 -9.66 -19.67
N PRO A 987 -23.31 -9.91 -20.75
CA PRO A 987 -22.83 -9.61 -22.09
C PRO A 987 -22.63 -8.10 -22.24
N GLU A 988 -21.53 -7.68 -22.86
CA GLU A 988 -21.22 -6.28 -23.15
C GLU A 988 -21.27 -6.04 -24.67
N VAL A 989 -21.57 -4.81 -25.08
CA VAL A 989 -21.37 -4.31 -26.45
C VAL A 989 -20.03 -3.57 -26.47
N ILE A 990 -19.08 -4.09 -27.24
CA ILE A 990 -17.76 -3.50 -27.44
C ILE A 990 -17.73 -2.75 -28.77
N PHE A 991 -17.10 -1.58 -28.80
CA PHE A 991 -17.09 -0.70 -29.98
C PHE A 991 -15.87 0.22 -30.00
N THR A 992 -15.63 0.83 -31.16
CA THR A 992 -14.52 1.77 -31.42
C THR A 992 -15.00 3.20 -31.24
N LYS A 993 -14.19 4.05 -30.59
CA LYS A 993 -14.46 5.49 -30.41
C LYS A 993 -13.30 6.32 -30.97
N SER A 994 -13.61 7.33 -31.78
CA SER A 994 -12.61 8.17 -32.46
C SER A 994 -12.81 9.65 -32.16
N GLY A 995 -11.84 10.25 -31.45
CA GLY A 995 -11.80 11.66 -31.06
C GLY A 995 -10.64 12.45 -31.66
N GLN A 996 -10.35 13.63 -31.11
CA GLN A 996 -9.27 14.52 -31.56
C GLN A 996 -7.87 14.07 -31.06
N GLY A 997 -7.42 12.87 -31.45
CA GLY A 997 -6.02 12.44 -31.25
C GLY A 997 -5.76 10.96 -30.94
N ALA A 998 -6.81 10.17 -30.68
CA ALA A 998 -6.71 8.73 -30.45
C ALA A 998 -7.97 8.01 -30.95
N VAL A 999 -7.84 6.71 -31.21
CA VAL A 999 -8.94 5.79 -31.53
C VAL A 999 -8.82 4.61 -30.59
N ASP A 1000 -9.76 4.49 -29.65
CA ASP A 1000 -9.69 3.53 -28.54
C ASP A 1000 -10.93 2.63 -28.48
N LEU A 1001 -10.78 1.51 -27.76
CA LEU A 1001 -11.85 0.56 -27.53
C LEU A 1001 -12.66 0.91 -26.28
N TYR A 1002 -13.99 0.79 -26.40
CA TYR A 1002 -14.96 1.00 -25.32
C TYR A 1002 -15.90 -0.19 -25.21
N ALA A 1003 -16.53 -0.35 -24.04
CA ALA A 1003 -17.53 -1.36 -23.75
C ALA A 1003 -18.69 -0.76 -22.96
N MET A 1004 -19.90 -1.27 -23.14
CA MET A 1004 -21.09 -0.86 -22.38
C MET A 1004 -22.07 -2.03 -22.20
N TRP A 1005 -23.02 -1.91 -21.28
CA TRP A 1005 -24.08 -2.91 -21.11
C TRP A 1005 -25.11 -2.84 -22.26
N PRO A 1006 -25.87 -3.93 -22.53
CA PRO A 1006 -26.80 -3.99 -23.66
C PRO A 1006 -28.02 -3.06 -23.48
N ASP A 1007 -28.19 -2.52 -22.28
CA ASP A 1007 -29.16 -1.49 -21.93
C ASP A 1007 -28.62 -0.05 -22.00
N ALA A 1008 -27.43 0.14 -22.62
CA ALA A 1008 -26.75 1.42 -22.78
C ALA A 1008 -26.30 2.11 -21.48
N THR A 1009 -26.13 1.33 -20.39
CA THR A 1009 -25.49 1.80 -19.15
C THR A 1009 -24.03 1.33 -19.06
N HIS A 1010 -23.32 1.76 -18.01
CA HIS A 1010 -21.97 1.27 -17.67
C HIS A 1010 -20.93 1.33 -18.81
N LEU A 1011 -20.89 2.46 -19.52
CA LEU A 1011 -19.84 2.76 -20.50
C LEU A 1011 -18.47 2.83 -19.82
N LYS A 1012 -17.57 1.90 -20.17
CA LYS A 1012 -16.16 1.81 -19.73
C LYS A 1012 -15.21 1.93 -20.92
N ARG A 1013 -14.04 2.52 -20.71
CA ARG A 1013 -12.95 2.62 -21.70
C ARG A 1013 -11.97 1.46 -21.49
N LEU A 1014 -11.75 0.64 -22.52
CA LEU A 1014 -10.89 -0.56 -22.48
C LEU A 1014 -9.42 -0.23 -22.78
N THR A 1015 -9.13 0.65 -23.74
CA THR A 1015 -7.76 1.08 -24.06
C THR A 1015 -7.59 2.60 -23.95
N ASN A 1016 -6.36 3.06 -23.73
CA ASN A 1016 -6.05 4.49 -23.56
C ASN A 1016 -4.65 4.75 -24.12
N SER A 1017 -4.56 4.78 -25.45
CA SER A 1017 -3.32 4.63 -26.19
C SER A 1017 -3.08 5.84 -27.10
N PRO A 1018 -2.42 6.93 -26.63
CA PRO A 1018 -2.11 8.09 -27.46
C PRO A 1018 -1.29 7.71 -28.71
N GLU A 1019 -1.57 8.35 -29.84
CA GLU A 1019 -0.92 8.13 -31.15
C GLU A 1019 -1.05 6.69 -31.72
N ILE A 1020 -1.89 5.87 -31.10
CA ILE A 1020 -2.23 4.50 -31.50
C ILE A 1020 -3.70 4.45 -31.93
N VAL A 1021 -4.01 3.52 -32.83
CA VAL A 1021 -5.36 3.29 -33.35
C VAL A 1021 -5.76 1.84 -33.07
N GLU A 1022 -6.80 1.64 -32.27
CA GLU A 1022 -7.31 0.33 -31.85
C GLU A 1022 -8.80 0.19 -32.22
N MET A 1023 -9.15 -0.81 -33.04
CA MET A 1023 -10.49 -0.98 -33.62
C MET A 1023 -10.85 -2.46 -33.88
N GLU A 1024 -12.00 -2.70 -34.54
CA GLU A 1024 -12.49 -4.02 -34.97
C GLU A 1024 -12.53 -5.09 -33.86
N ALA A 1025 -12.76 -4.68 -32.61
CA ALA A 1025 -12.71 -5.58 -31.45
C ALA A 1025 -13.86 -6.60 -31.45
N VAL A 1026 -13.55 -7.86 -31.14
CA VAL A 1026 -14.48 -9.00 -31.07
C VAL A 1026 -14.25 -9.85 -29.82
N GLY A 1027 -15.32 -10.20 -29.10
CA GLY A 1027 -15.24 -11.03 -27.90
C GLY A 1027 -15.18 -12.54 -28.21
N SER A 1028 -14.42 -13.28 -27.41
CA SER A 1028 -14.38 -14.74 -27.46
C SER A 1028 -15.72 -15.36 -27.02
N PRO A 1029 -16.10 -16.58 -27.48
CA PRO A 1029 -17.40 -17.18 -27.17
C PRO A 1029 -17.66 -17.40 -25.67
N ASP A 1030 -16.59 -17.56 -24.87
CA ASP A 1030 -16.64 -17.69 -23.41
C ASP A 1030 -16.73 -16.33 -22.66
N GLY A 1031 -16.60 -15.22 -23.37
CA GLY A 1031 -16.66 -13.86 -22.83
C GLY A 1031 -15.42 -13.39 -22.05
N ARG A 1032 -14.31 -14.15 -22.09
CA ARG A 1032 -13.08 -13.89 -21.30
C ARG A 1032 -12.03 -13.04 -22.02
N TRP A 1033 -12.03 -13.03 -23.35
CA TRP A 1033 -10.99 -12.38 -24.16
C TRP A 1033 -11.59 -11.47 -25.24
N ILE A 1034 -10.81 -10.48 -25.65
CA ILE A 1034 -11.14 -9.54 -26.73
C ILE A 1034 -9.96 -9.57 -27.71
N ALA A 1035 -10.22 -10.02 -28.94
CA ALA A 1035 -9.29 -9.86 -30.07
C ALA A 1035 -9.62 -8.56 -30.79
N PHE A 1036 -8.61 -7.81 -31.26
CA PHE A 1036 -8.79 -6.50 -31.88
C PHE A 1036 -7.65 -6.18 -32.85
N THR A 1037 -7.82 -5.16 -33.69
CA THR A 1037 -6.74 -4.63 -34.51
C THR A 1037 -6.10 -3.42 -33.86
N ARG A 1038 -4.77 -3.31 -34.00
CA ARG A 1038 -3.98 -2.18 -33.52
C ARG A 1038 -3.02 -1.72 -34.62
N TRP A 1039 -2.90 -0.41 -34.78
CA TRP A 1039 -1.92 0.26 -35.65
C TRP A 1039 -1.14 1.30 -34.85
N SER A 1040 0.14 1.48 -35.19
CA SER A 1040 0.95 2.60 -34.73
C SER A 1040 1.83 3.13 -35.87
N ALA A 1041 2.25 4.39 -35.77
CA ALA A 1041 3.14 5.01 -36.75
C ALA A 1041 4.51 4.30 -36.86
N GLU A 1042 4.95 3.60 -35.81
CA GLU A 1042 6.20 2.82 -35.80
C GLU A 1042 6.08 1.51 -36.59
N GLN A 1043 4.93 0.83 -36.51
CA GLN A 1043 4.70 -0.45 -37.20
C GLN A 1043 4.21 -0.25 -38.63
N GLY A 1044 3.45 0.81 -38.90
CA GLY A 1044 2.92 1.16 -40.23
C GLY A 1044 1.77 0.30 -40.75
N PHE A 1045 1.60 -0.93 -40.23
CA PHE A 1045 0.55 -1.89 -40.60
C PHE A 1045 -0.38 -2.18 -39.41
N PHE A 1046 -1.64 -2.56 -39.68
CA PHE A 1046 -2.50 -3.12 -38.62
C PHE A 1046 -2.06 -4.52 -38.25
N LYS A 1047 -2.16 -4.84 -36.96
CA LYS A 1047 -1.85 -6.15 -36.38
C LYS A 1047 -2.99 -6.62 -35.50
N LEU A 1048 -3.22 -7.93 -35.47
CA LEU A 1048 -4.06 -8.56 -34.46
C LEU A 1048 -3.38 -8.53 -33.09
N TRP A 1049 -4.13 -8.09 -32.10
CA TRP A 1049 -3.81 -8.13 -30.68
C TRP A 1049 -4.94 -8.82 -29.90
N VAL A 1050 -4.63 -9.28 -28.69
CA VAL A 1050 -5.62 -9.85 -27.77
C VAL A 1050 -5.40 -9.31 -26.36
N MET A 1051 -6.48 -9.10 -25.62
CA MET A 1051 -6.49 -8.65 -24.23
C MET A 1051 -7.59 -9.38 -23.45
N SER A 1052 -7.53 -9.35 -22.11
CA SER A 1052 -8.61 -9.88 -21.27
C SER A 1052 -9.89 -9.05 -21.42
N ARG A 1053 -11.01 -9.63 -20.98
CA ARG A 1053 -12.32 -8.98 -20.85
C ARG A 1053 -12.26 -7.55 -20.29
N ASP A 1054 -11.44 -7.36 -19.27
CA ASP A 1054 -11.32 -6.08 -18.55
C ASP A 1054 -10.14 -5.23 -19.07
N GLY A 1055 -9.69 -5.47 -20.31
CA GLY A 1055 -8.73 -4.64 -21.03
C GLY A 1055 -7.33 -4.63 -20.43
N PHE A 1056 -6.89 -5.76 -19.86
CA PHE A 1056 -5.54 -5.99 -19.34
C PHE A 1056 -4.81 -7.08 -20.15
N ALA A 1057 -3.52 -7.30 -19.86
CA ALA A 1057 -2.68 -8.30 -20.53
C ALA A 1057 -2.65 -8.20 -22.08
N ALA A 1058 -2.80 -6.99 -22.62
CA ALA A 1058 -2.87 -6.73 -24.05
C ALA A 1058 -1.53 -7.07 -24.74
N HIS A 1059 -1.54 -8.03 -25.68
CA HIS A 1059 -0.35 -8.47 -26.40
C HIS A 1059 -0.63 -8.78 -27.88
N ALA A 1060 0.42 -8.72 -28.71
CA ALA A 1060 0.34 -8.96 -30.14
C ALA A 1060 0.22 -10.46 -30.46
N LEU A 1061 -0.71 -10.81 -31.35
CA LEU A 1061 -0.83 -12.14 -31.94
C LEU A 1061 -0.07 -12.24 -33.28
N THR A 1062 0.14 -11.12 -33.97
CA THR A 1062 0.76 -11.06 -35.30
C THR A 1062 1.86 -10.00 -35.34
N THR A 1063 2.83 -10.18 -36.24
CA THR A 1063 3.98 -9.29 -36.45
C THR A 1063 4.29 -9.18 -37.94
N GLY A 1064 5.37 -8.52 -38.36
CA GLY A 1064 5.80 -8.44 -39.77
C GLY A 1064 5.13 -7.32 -40.58
N SER A 1065 5.50 -7.22 -41.86
CA SER A 1065 5.20 -6.09 -42.77
C SER A 1065 4.01 -6.35 -43.70
N HIS A 1066 2.92 -6.87 -43.14
CA HIS A 1066 1.63 -7.10 -43.79
C HIS A 1066 0.53 -6.55 -42.88
N THR A 1067 -0.61 -6.18 -43.44
CA THR A 1067 -1.80 -5.80 -42.67
C THR A 1067 -2.53 -7.07 -42.21
N ASP A 1068 -3.00 -7.11 -40.96
CA ASP A 1068 -3.92 -8.14 -40.46
C ASP A 1068 -5.15 -7.46 -39.85
N GLY A 1069 -6.36 -7.86 -40.26
CA GLY A 1069 -7.60 -7.17 -39.89
C GLY A 1069 -8.86 -8.02 -39.82
N GLY A 1070 -9.95 -7.44 -39.31
CA GLY A 1070 -11.28 -8.07 -39.20
C GLY A 1070 -11.30 -9.43 -38.48
N PRO A 1071 -10.85 -9.53 -37.21
CA PRO A 1071 -10.87 -10.80 -36.47
C PRO A 1071 -12.29 -11.30 -36.16
N THR A 1072 -12.46 -12.62 -36.11
CA THR A 1072 -13.65 -13.33 -35.57
C THR A 1072 -13.23 -14.68 -34.97
N TRP A 1073 -13.88 -15.13 -33.89
CA TRP A 1073 -13.48 -16.32 -33.13
C TRP A 1073 -14.16 -17.60 -33.63
N SER A 1074 -13.44 -18.72 -33.62
CA SER A 1074 -14.06 -20.04 -33.77
C SER A 1074 -15.06 -20.33 -32.64
N PRO A 1075 -16.07 -21.19 -32.86
CA PRO A 1075 -17.12 -21.46 -31.86
C PRO A 1075 -16.59 -22.05 -30.54
N ASP A 1076 -15.40 -22.65 -30.57
CA ASP A 1076 -14.69 -23.25 -29.43
C ASP A 1076 -13.63 -22.33 -28.79
N GLY A 1077 -13.44 -21.11 -29.31
CA GLY A 1077 -12.42 -20.16 -28.85
C GLY A 1077 -10.97 -20.55 -29.18
N THR A 1078 -10.72 -21.69 -29.83
CA THR A 1078 -9.35 -22.19 -30.08
C THR A 1078 -8.65 -21.57 -31.29
N LYS A 1079 -9.36 -20.75 -32.07
CA LYS A 1079 -8.86 -20.13 -33.30
C LYS A 1079 -9.47 -18.74 -33.53
N LEU A 1080 -8.76 -17.95 -34.34
CA LEU A 1080 -9.28 -16.73 -34.97
C LEU A 1080 -9.28 -16.90 -36.49
N ALA A 1081 -10.36 -16.52 -37.16
CA ALA A 1081 -10.34 -16.15 -38.57
C ALA A 1081 -10.14 -14.64 -38.70
N PHE A 1082 -9.47 -14.20 -39.76
CA PHE A 1082 -9.13 -12.80 -40.01
C PHE A 1082 -8.73 -12.61 -41.48
N ALA A 1083 -8.66 -11.38 -41.96
CA ALA A 1083 -8.14 -11.03 -43.28
C ALA A 1083 -6.67 -10.58 -43.19
N SER A 1084 -5.86 -10.85 -44.22
CA SER A 1084 -4.45 -10.47 -44.27
C SER A 1084 -3.95 -10.25 -45.69
N ASP A 1085 -3.10 -9.25 -45.92
CA ASP A 1085 -2.50 -8.95 -47.24
C ASP A 1085 -1.15 -9.65 -47.50
N ARG A 1086 -0.80 -10.63 -46.67
CA ARG A 1086 0.57 -11.19 -46.54
C ARG A 1086 1.13 -11.90 -47.78
N ASP A 1087 0.29 -12.33 -48.73
CA ASP A 1087 0.70 -12.92 -50.01
C ASP A 1087 0.55 -11.99 -51.22
N GLY A 1088 -0.06 -10.81 -51.05
CA GLY A 1088 -0.10 -9.72 -52.04
C GLY A 1088 -1.42 -8.94 -52.08
N ASP A 1089 -2.51 -9.59 -51.70
CA ASP A 1089 -3.86 -9.05 -51.62
C ASP A 1089 -4.61 -9.62 -50.40
N MET A 1090 -5.72 -8.99 -50.00
CA MET A 1090 -6.44 -9.34 -48.78
C MET A 1090 -7.17 -10.67 -48.94
N GLU A 1091 -6.69 -11.68 -48.22
CA GLU A 1091 -7.20 -13.05 -48.22
C GLU A 1091 -7.65 -13.47 -46.80
N ILE A 1092 -8.58 -14.42 -46.68
CA ILE A 1092 -9.03 -14.93 -45.37
C ILE A 1092 -8.06 -16.01 -44.85
N TYR A 1093 -7.60 -15.83 -43.62
CA TYR A 1093 -6.72 -16.73 -42.88
C TYR A 1093 -7.37 -17.21 -41.59
N VAL A 1094 -6.92 -18.37 -41.10
CA VAL A 1094 -7.24 -18.91 -39.77
C VAL A 1094 -5.96 -19.21 -39.01
N MET A 1095 -5.89 -18.77 -37.76
CA MET A 1095 -4.79 -18.99 -36.83
C MET A 1095 -5.26 -19.80 -35.63
N ALA A 1096 -4.51 -20.84 -35.27
CA ALA A 1096 -4.71 -21.57 -34.01
C ALA A 1096 -4.14 -20.78 -32.82
N LEU A 1097 -4.78 -20.90 -31.66
CA LEU A 1097 -4.35 -20.28 -30.40
C LEU A 1097 -3.96 -21.35 -29.37
N GLY A 1098 -2.84 -21.11 -28.69
CA GLY A 1098 -2.33 -21.94 -27.60
C GLY A 1098 -2.69 -21.40 -26.22
N PRO A 1099 -2.21 -22.06 -25.14
CA PRO A 1099 -2.36 -21.58 -23.77
C PRO A 1099 -1.90 -20.12 -23.61
N GLY A 1100 -2.62 -19.36 -22.79
CA GLY A 1100 -2.35 -17.91 -22.61
C GLY A 1100 -2.64 -17.05 -23.86
N MET A 1101 -3.46 -17.54 -24.80
CA MET A 1101 -3.72 -16.93 -26.10
C MET A 1101 -2.48 -16.73 -26.99
N THR A 1102 -1.49 -17.63 -26.86
CA THR A 1102 -0.29 -17.61 -27.70
C THR A 1102 -0.59 -17.95 -29.16
N ALA A 1103 -0.05 -17.17 -30.11
CA ALA A 1103 -0.27 -17.38 -31.54
C ALA A 1103 0.40 -18.67 -32.05
N GLY A 1104 -0.38 -19.51 -32.76
CA GLY A 1104 0.04 -20.81 -33.30
C GLY A 1104 0.13 -20.84 -34.83
N ALA A 1105 -0.12 -22.02 -35.40
CA ALA A 1105 -0.07 -22.21 -36.85
C ALA A 1105 -1.17 -21.42 -37.57
N VAL A 1106 -0.81 -20.80 -38.70
CA VAL A 1106 -1.73 -20.03 -39.57
C VAL A 1106 -1.93 -20.77 -40.89
N THR A 1107 -3.17 -20.80 -41.38
CA THR A 1107 -3.58 -21.44 -42.64
C THR A 1107 -4.41 -20.45 -43.46
N GLN A 1108 -4.14 -20.33 -44.75
CA GLN A 1108 -4.96 -19.56 -45.70
C GLN A 1108 -6.20 -20.37 -46.09
N LEU A 1109 -7.37 -19.74 -46.20
CA LEU A 1109 -8.63 -20.40 -46.57
C LEU A 1109 -9.12 -20.05 -47.98
N THR A 1110 -8.88 -18.83 -48.43
CA THR A 1110 -9.27 -18.33 -49.77
C THR A 1110 -8.02 -18.10 -50.62
N HIS A 1111 -8.17 -18.30 -51.94
CA HIS A 1111 -7.06 -18.34 -52.89
C HIS A 1111 -7.53 -17.79 -54.26
N ASN A 1112 -7.37 -16.49 -54.46
CA ASN A 1112 -7.72 -15.72 -55.65
C ASN A 1112 -6.70 -14.59 -55.91
N ALA A 1113 -7.15 -13.45 -56.44
CA ALA A 1113 -6.36 -12.24 -56.69
C ALA A 1113 -7.27 -11.00 -56.53
N ASP A 1114 -8.20 -11.13 -55.58
CA ASP A 1114 -9.44 -10.38 -55.42
C ASP A 1114 -9.68 -10.20 -53.92
N PHE A 1115 -10.20 -9.04 -53.52
CA PHE A 1115 -10.30 -8.63 -52.12
C PHE A 1115 -11.36 -9.45 -51.34
N ASP A 1116 -10.90 -10.20 -50.35
CA ASP A 1116 -11.70 -10.88 -49.33
C ASP A 1116 -11.50 -10.24 -47.94
N TYR A 1117 -12.57 -9.87 -47.24
CA TYR A 1117 -12.48 -9.20 -45.93
C TYR A 1117 -13.70 -9.47 -45.04
N ALA A 1118 -13.70 -8.91 -43.83
CA ALA A 1118 -14.78 -8.96 -42.84
C ALA A 1118 -15.37 -10.37 -42.63
N PRO A 1119 -14.54 -11.38 -42.27
CA PRO A 1119 -15.06 -12.69 -41.91
C PRO A 1119 -15.86 -12.64 -40.61
N ASP A 1120 -16.94 -13.41 -40.55
CA ASP A 1120 -17.65 -13.75 -39.32
C ASP A 1120 -17.93 -15.26 -39.25
N TRP A 1121 -17.69 -15.87 -38.09
CA TRP A 1121 -17.64 -17.32 -37.93
C TRP A 1121 -18.84 -17.81 -37.12
N GLY A 1122 -19.81 -18.45 -37.79
CA GLY A 1122 -21.11 -18.80 -37.21
C GLY A 1122 -21.01 -19.85 -36.11
N TRP A 1123 -21.31 -19.46 -34.87
CA TRP A 1123 -21.13 -20.30 -33.68
C TRP A 1123 -21.95 -21.60 -33.69
N ALA A 1124 -23.15 -21.59 -34.26
CA ALA A 1124 -24.00 -22.78 -34.34
C ALA A 1124 -23.72 -23.69 -35.56
N ASN A 1125 -23.07 -23.19 -36.62
CA ASN A 1125 -22.97 -23.91 -37.90
C ASN A 1125 -21.52 -24.17 -38.37
N ASN A 1126 -20.52 -23.58 -37.71
CA ASN A 1126 -19.09 -23.69 -38.02
C ASN A 1126 -18.75 -23.36 -39.50
N ARG A 1127 -19.42 -22.36 -40.05
CA ARG A 1127 -19.15 -21.76 -41.37
C ARG A 1127 -18.73 -20.30 -41.21
N ILE A 1128 -17.91 -19.83 -42.14
CA ILE A 1128 -17.43 -18.44 -42.17
C ILE A 1128 -18.22 -17.74 -43.29
N VAL A 1129 -18.87 -16.63 -42.96
CA VAL A 1129 -19.44 -15.68 -43.94
C VAL A 1129 -18.45 -14.52 -44.08
N PHE A 1130 -18.28 -13.98 -45.27
CA PHE A 1130 -17.30 -12.93 -45.56
C PHE A 1130 -17.71 -12.12 -46.80
N GLN A 1131 -17.08 -10.97 -47.04
CA GLN A 1131 -17.31 -10.18 -48.26
C GLN A 1131 -16.18 -10.40 -49.28
N SER A 1132 -16.54 -10.50 -50.57
CA SER A 1132 -15.59 -10.77 -51.65
C SER A 1132 -15.96 -10.05 -52.95
N ASN A 1133 -14.98 -9.51 -53.67
CA ASN A 1133 -15.19 -8.95 -55.02
C ASN A 1133 -14.76 -9.89 -56.18
N ARG A 1134 -14.46 -11.18 -55.93
CA ARG A 1134 -14.04 -12.20 -56.91
C ARG A 1134 -14.97 -12.50 -58.11
N VAL A 1135 -16.05 -11.74 -58.25
CA VAL A 1135 -17.13 -11.88 -59.24
C VAL A 1135 -17.53 -10.57 -59.92
N GLY A 1136 -16.87 -9.44 -59.61
CA GLY A 1136 -17.16 -8.13 -60.19
C GLY A 1136 -16.53 -6.98 -59.40
N PRO A 1137 -16.60 -5.74 -59.88
CA PRO A 1137 -15.89 -4.59 -59.27
C PRO A 1137 -16.40 -4.17 -57.87
N ASN A 1138 -17.45 -4.81 -57.35
CA ASN A 1138 -18.08 -4.50 -56.07
C ASN A 1138 -18.23 -5.78 -55.24
N SER A 1139 -18.10 -5.66 -53.92
CA SER A 1139 -18.18 -6.79 -52.99
C SER A 1139 -19.57 -7.44 -52.94
N GLU A 1140 -19.59 -8.75 -52.77
CA GLU A 1140 -20.77 -9.58 -52.54
C GLU A 1140 -20.54 -10.43 -51.29
N ILE A 1141 -21.61 -10.90 -50.65
CA ILE A 1141 -21.52 -11.80 -49.51
C ILE A 1141 -21.31 -13.24 -50.00
N PHE A 1142 -20.31 -13.91 -49.43
CA PHE A 1142 -19.98 -15.31 -49.65
C PHE A 1142 -19.97 -16.06 -48.31
N ASP A 1143 -20.14 -17.39 -48.37
CA ASP A 1143 -19.95 -18.26 -47.21
C ASP A 1143 -19.17 -19.54 -47.55
N MET A 1144 -18.43 -20.08 -46.58
CA MET A 1144 -17.58 -21.27 -46.72
C MET A 1144 -17.53 -22.10 -45.44
N ARG A 1145 -17.01 -23.33 -45.50
CA ARG A 1145 -16.63 -24.07 -44.30
C ARG A 1145 -15.39 -23.47 -43.65
N ALA A 1146 -15.22 -23.71 -42.35
CA ALA A 1146 -14.02 -23.40 -41.58
C ALA A 1146 -12.71 -24.08 -42.05
N ASP A 1147 -12.77 -24.91 -43.11
CA ASP A 1147 -11.62 -25.54 -43.79
C ASP A 1147 -11.34 -24.94 -45.19
N GLY A 1148 -12.00 -23.83 -45.54
CA GLY A 1148 -11.90 -23.16 -46.84
C GLY A 1148 -12.71 -23.83 -47.97
N THR A 1149 -13.34 -24.98 -47.71
CA THR A 1149 -14.10 -25.71 -48.75
C THR A 1149 -15.55 -25.22 -48.88
N ASP A 1150 -16.18 -25.55 -50.03
CA ASP A 1150 -17.62 -25.32 -50.26
C ASP A 1150 -18.00 -23.84 -50.07
N VAL A 1151 -17.19 -22.98 -50.72
CA VAL A 1151 -17.40 -21.55 -50.93
C VAL A 1151 -18.61 -21.33 -51.84
N ARG A 1152 -19.51 -20.43 -51.45
CA ARG A 1152 -20.75 -20.12 -52.18
C ARG A 1152 -20.98 -18.61 -52.16
N ARG A 1153 -21.57 -18.09 -53.25
CA ARG A 1153 -22.05 -16.70 -53.33
C ARG A 1153 -23.49 -16.62 -52.85
N LEU A 1154 -23.79 -15.74 -51.91
CA LEU A 1154 -25.13 -15.56 -51.34
C LEU A 1154 -25.88 -14.36 -51.94
N THR A 1155 -25.18 -13.27 -52.31
CA THR A 1155 -25.80 -12.06 -52.87
C THR A 1155 -25.48 -11.84 -54.36
N VAL A 1156 -26.36 -11.09 -55.03
CA VAL A 1156 -26.12 -10.52 -56.36
C VAL A 1156 -26.60 -9.06 -56.36
N ASN A 1157 -25.69 -8.11 -56.13
CA ASN A 1157 -25.96 -6.68 -56.06
C ASN A 1157 -24.93 -5.84 -56.84
N ILE A 1158 -25.39 -5.17 -57.90
CA ILE A 1158 -24.53 -4.33 -58.76
C ILE A 1158 -23.88 -3.14 -58.01
N ASN A 1159 -24.40 -2.73 -56.85
CA ASN A 1159 -23.82 -1.64 -56.04
C ASN A 1159 -23.08 -2.13 -54.77
N GLY A 1160 -22.94 -3.44 -54.60
CA GLY A 1160 -22.23 -4.05 -53.48
C GLY A 1160 -23.03 -4.28 -52.20
N ASP A 1161 -22.64 -5.35 -51.50
CA ASP A 1161 -23.08 -5.76 -50.16
C ASP A 1161 -21.85 -6.10 -49.30
N ALA A 1162 -21.87 -5.78 -48.00
CA ALA A 1162 -20.69 -5.72 -47.14
C ALA A 1162 -20.98 -5.95 -45.63
N ASP A 1163 -19.91 -6.20 -44.88
CA ASP A 1163 -19.83 -6.52 -43.44
C ASP A 1163 -20.95 -7.49 -42.96
N PRO A 1164 -20.89 -8.77 -43.36
CA PRO A 1164 -21.85 -9.77 -42.92
C PRO A 1164 -21.61 -10.22 -41.47
N ALA A 1165 -22.68 -10.67 -40.80
CA ALA A 1165 -22.61 -11.37 -39.52
C ALA A 1165 -23.71 -12.45 -39.42
N TRP A 1166 -23.35 -13.61 -38.86
CA TRP A 1166 -24.25 -14.75 -38.62
C TRP A 1166 -25.19 -14.51 -37.44
N SER A 1167 -26.42 -15.00 -37.55
CA SER A 1167 -27.27 -15.17 -36.37
C SER A 1167 -26.69 -16.23 -35.43
N THR A 1168 -26.98 -16.09 -34.14
CA THR A 1168 -26.53 -16.98 -33.06
C THR A 1168 -26.85 -18.45 -33.30
N ASP A 1169 -27.97 -18.73 -33.97
CA ASP A 1169 -28.46 -20.06 -34.33
C ASP A 1169 -28.01 -20.54 -35.73
N GLY A 1170 -27.26 -19.70 -36.46
CA GLY A 1170 -26.75 -19.98 -37.80
C GLY A 1170 -27.82 -20.05 -38.90
N THR A 1171 -29.04 -19.56 -38.65
CA THR A 1171 -30.18 -19.63 -39.60
C THR A 1171 -30.35 -18.38 -40.47
N GLN A 1172 -29.78 -17.25 -40.08
CA GLN A 1172 -29.88 -15.96 -40.77
C GLN A 1172 -28.52 -15.26 -40.85
N ILE A 1173 -28.41 -14.31 -41.77
CA ILE A 1173 -27.25 -13.40 -41.91
C ILE A 1173 -27.78 -11.96 -41.96
N VAL A 1174 -27.12 -11.05 -41.23
CA VAL A 1174 -27.31 -9.60 -41.36
C VAL A 1174 -26.11 -9.00 -42.08
N PHE A 1175 -26.31 -7.98 -42.90
CA PHE A 1175 -25.27 -7.28 -43.65
C PHE A 1175 -25.73 -5.86 -44.00
N TRP A 1176 -24.83 -4.97 -44.43
CA TRP A 1176 -25.24 -3.71 -45.08
C TRP A 1176 -25.06 -3.79 -46.59
N GLY A 1177 -25.83 -2.99 -47.33
CA GLY A 1177 -25.75 -3.02 -48.79
C GLY A 1177 -26.48 -1.87 -49.44
N THR A 1178 -26.17 -1.61 -50.71
CA THR A 1178 -26.75 -0.49 -51.45
C THR A 1178 -27.75 -1.00 -52.49
N ARG A 1179 -29.05 -0.77 -52.25
CA ARG A 1179 -30.13 -1.09 -53.22
C ARG A 1179 -30.83 0.21 -53.62
N GLY A 1180 -30.06 1.08 -54.25
CA GLY A 1180 -30.41 2.48 -54.55
C GLY A 1180 -30.15 3.44 -53.37
N GLN A 1181 -30.24 2.96 -52.14
CA GLN A 1181 -29.86 3.63 -50.88
C GLN A 1181 -29.17 2.60 -49.96
N GLN A 1182 -28.35 3.05 -49.01
CA GLN A 1182 -27.60 2.19 -48.07
C GLN A 1182 -28.50 1.74 -46.90
N THR A 1183 -28.72 0.44 -46.73
CA THR A 1183 -29.57 -0.11 -45.66
C THR A 1183 -28.96 -1.37 -45.04
N LEU A 1184 -29.32 -1.67 -43.79
CA LEU A 1184 -29.12 -3.03 -43.28
C LEU A 1184 -30.14 -3.95 -43.94
N HIS A 1185 -29.69 -5.16 -44.25
CA HIS A 1185 -30.48 -6.24 -44.77
C HIS A 1185 -30.35 -7.45 -43.86
N ILE A 1186 -31.39 -8.28 -43.85
CA ILE A 1186 -31.39 -9.60 -43.23
C ILE A 1186 -31.81 -10.63 -44.28
N MET A 1187 -31.17 -11.80 -44.28
CA MET A 1187 -31.46 -12.91 -45.20
C MET A 1187 -31.36 -14.25 -44.47
N ASN A 1188 -31.87 -15.31 -45.11
CA ASN A 1188 -31.68 -16.68 -44.64
C ASN A 1188 -30.22 -17.13 -44.89
N ALA A 1189 -29.77 -18.14 -44.14
CA ALA A 1189 -28.44 -18.76 -44.26
C ALA A 1189 -28.07 -19.29 -45.67
N ASP A 1190 -29.05 -19.45 -46.58
CA ASP A 1190 -28.87 -19.90 -47.95
C ASP A 1190 -28.88 -18.75 -48.99
N GLY A 1191 -28.87 -17.49 -48.52
CA GLY A 1191 -28.94 -16.29 -49.37
C GLY A 1191 -30.37 -15.93 -49.83
N SER A 1192 -31.37 -16.75 -49.50
CA SER A 1192 -32.77 -16.47 -49.84
C SER A 1192 -33.41 -15.43 -48.91
N ASN A 1193 -34.53 -14.86 -49.35
CA ASN A 1193 -35.36 -13.95 -48.56
C ASN A 1193 -34.61 -12.71 -48.01
N ILE A 1194 -33.82 -12.03 -48.85
CA ILE A 1194 -33.22 -10.73 -48.51
C ILE A 1194 -34.33 -9.69 -48.26
N GLN A 1195 -34.38 -9.14 -47.05
CA GLN A 1195 -35.31 -8.09 -46.62
C GLN A 1195 -34.54 -6.91 -46.02
N VAL A 1196 -35.12 -5.70 -46.06
CA VAL A 1196 -34.53 -4.52 -45.40
C VAL A 1196 -34.84 -4.56 -43.91
N LEU A 1197 -33.81 -4.48 -43.07
CA LEU A 1197 -33.89 -4.49 -41.61
C LEU A 1197 -33.91 -3.08 -41.01
N VAL A 1198 -33.03 -2.19 -41.49
CA VAL A 1198 -32.93 -0.79 -41.03
C VAL A 1198 -32.78 0.16 -42.23
N PRO A 1199 -33.66 1.18 -42.37
CA PRO A 1199 -33.65 2.09 -43.52
C PRO A 1199 -32.54 3.14 -43.46
N GLN A 1200 -32.17 3.69 -44.62
CA GLN A 1200 -31.08 4.67 -44.74
C GLN A 1200 -31.41 5.99 -44.04
N ILE A 1201 -32.68 6.40 -44.02
CA ILE A 1201 -33.11 7.64 -43.36
C ILE A 1201 -33.85 7.25 -42.08
N PRO A 1202 -33.42 7.74 -40.90
CA PRO A 1202 -32.28 8.66 -40.68
C PRO A 1202 -30.89 7.98 -40.62
N TYR A 1203 -30.82 6.65 -40.40
CA TYR A 1203 -29.66 6.02 -39.74
C TYR A 1203 -28.39 5.75 -40.58
N ARG A 1204 -28.44 5.75 -41.93
CA ARG A 1204 -27.32 5.35 -42.83
C ARG A 1204 -26.45 4.18 -42.29
N PRO A 1205 -27.04 3.02 -41.99
CA PRO A 1205 -26.43 2.07 -41.08
C PRO A 1205 -25.34 1.19 -41.73
N ASN A 1206 -24.37 0.74 -40.93
CA ASN A 1206 -23.30 -0.18 -41.29
C ASN A 1206 -22.83 -1.03 -40.08
N SER A 1207 -21.79 -1.85 -40.25
CA SER A 1207 -21.14 -2.64 -39.19
C SER A 1207 -22.09 -3.43 -38.27
N PRO A 1208 -23.01 -4.28 -38.80
CA PRO A 1208 -23.96 -5.00 -37.96
C PRO A 1208 -23.31 -6.21 -37.26
N ALA A 1209 -23.80 -6.54 -36.06
CA ALA A 1209 -23.40 -7.76 -35.31
C ALA A 1209 -24.56 -8.35 -34.50
N TRP A 1210 -24.75 -9.67 -34.57
CA TRP A 1210 -25.72 -10.40 -33.76
C TRP A 1210 -25.22 -10.66 -32.34
N GLY A 1211 -26.15 -10.71 -31.38
CA GLY A 1211 -25.87 -10.96 -29.98
C GLY A 1211 -25.54 -12.42 -29.65
N PRO A 1212 -24.92 -12.65 -28.48
CA PRO A 1212 -24.49 -13.99 -28.05
C PRO A 1212 -25.65 -14.85 -27.55
N PRO A 1213 -25.44 -16.17 -27.34
CA PRO A 1213 -26.41 -17.07 -26.75
C PRO A 1213 -27.02 -16.57 -25.43
N GLY A 1214 -28.24 -17.00 -25.13
CA GLY A 1214 -29.02 -16.49 -24.01
C GLY A 1214 -29.84 -15.25 -24.37
N PRO A 1215 -30.16 -14.35 -23.42
CA PRO A 1215 -31.15 -13.28 -23.61
C PRO A 1215 -30.83 -12.20 -24.65
N GLN A 1216 -29.66 -12.22 -25.30
CA GLN A 1216 -29.30 -11.32 -26.39
C GLN A 1216 -29.20 -12.00 -27.77
N ALA A 1217 -29.49 -13.29 -27.90
CA ALA A 1217 -29.35 -14.04 -29.16
C ALA A 1217 -30.23 -13.51 -30.32
N GLY A 1218 -31.29 -12.79 -30.00
CA GLY A 1218 -32.16 -12.08 -30.96
C GLY A 1218 -31.90 -10.57 -31.05
N ALA A 1219 -30.77 -10.07 -30.54
CA ALA A 1219 -30.40 -8.66 -30.64
C ALA A 1219 -29.39 -8.46 -31.77
N ILE A 1220 -29.52 -7.34 -32.50
CA ILE A 1220 -28.52 -6.90 -33.48
C ILE A 1220 -28.05 -5.50 -33.05
N VAL A 1221 -26.74 -5.28 -32.99
CA VAL A 1221 -26.14 -3.95 -32.86
C VAL A 1221 -25.58 -3.48 -34.20
N PHE A 1222 -25.52 -2.17 -34.43
CA PHE A 1222 -24.98 -1.57 -35.65
C PHE A 1222 -24.52 -0.13 -35.43
N SER A 1223 -23.70 0.39 -36.33
CA SER A 1223 -23.33 1.82 -36.37
C SER A 1223 -24.27 2.60 -37.26
N GLY A 1224 -24.69 3.79 -36.85
CA GLY A 1224 -25.56 4.65 -37.64
C GLY A 1224 -25.39 6.13 -37.32
N TYR A 1225 -25.83 6.99 -38.23
CA TYR A 1225 -25.80 8.43 -38.08
C TYR A 1225 -26.97 8.92 -37.21
N ARG A 1226 -26.69 9.76 -36.20
CA ARG A 1226 -27.73 10.46 -35.43
C ARG A 1226 -28.47 11.45 -36.34
N PRO A 1227 -29.82 11.52 -36.33
CA PRO A 1227 -30.59 12.37 -37.25
C PRO A 1227 -30.35 13.88 -37.06
N ASP A 1228 -29.93 14.25 -35.86
CA ASP A 1228 -29.87 15.59 -35.30
C ASP A 1228 -28.44 16.11 -35.13
N SER A 1229 -27.48 15.25 -34.75
CA SER A 1229 -26.06 15.62 -34.63
C SER A 1229 -25.23 15.33 -35.89
N GLY A 1230 -25.60 14.33 -36.69
CA GLY A 1230 -24.83 13.90 -37.86
C GLY A 1230 -23.53 13.13 -37.56
N PHE A 1231 -23.29 12.74 -36.31
CA PHE A 1231 -22.19 11.87 -35.89
C PHE A 1231 -22.59 10.39 -35.96
N SER A 1232 -21.59 9.49 -36.01
CA SER A 1232 -21.80 8.04 -35.89
C SER A 1232 -22.01 7.66 -34.43
N GLU A 1233 -23.05 6.88 -34.18
CA GLU A 1233 -23.50 6.39 -32.88
C GLU A 1233 -23.82 4.88 -32.97
N ILE A 1234 -23.78 4.19 -31.83
CA ILE A 1234 -24.17 2.78 -31.73
C ILE A 1234 -25.68 2.65 -31.51
N TYR A 1235 -26.30 1.72 -32.23
CA TYR A 1235 -27.71 1.37 -32.13
C TYR A 1235 -27.91 -0.12 -31.89
N ARG A 1236 -29.06 -0.49 -31.31
CA ARG A 1236 -29.54 -1.88 -31.14
C ARG A 1236 -30.95 -2.03 -31.73
N VAL A 1237 -31.25 -3.17 -32.37
CA VAL A 1237 -32.54 -3.48 -33.02
C VAL A 1237 -32.90 -4.96 -32.84
N GLN A 1238 -34.18 -5.30 -33.00
CA GLN A 1238 -34.66 -6.69 -33.10
C GLN A 1238 -34.60 -7.22 -34.56
N PRO A 1239 -34.67 -8.53 -34.82
CA PRO A 1239 -34.49 -9.11 -36.16
C PRO A 1239 -35.67 -8.86 -37.11
N ASN A 1240 -36.79 -8.36 -36.55
CA ASN A 1240 -37.99 -7.90 -37.24
C ASN A 1240 -37.94 -6.39 -37.59
N GLY A 1241 -36.81 -5.71 -37.35
CA GLY A 1241 -36.64 -4.26 -37.54
C GLY A 1241 -37.26 -3.38 -36.45
N ALA A 1242 -37.90 -3.97 -35.43
CA ALA A 1242 -38.55 -3.23 -34.34
C ALA A 1242 -37.56 -2.81 -33.24
N GLN A 1243 -37.99 -1.83 -32.44
CA GLN A 1243 -37.25 -1.32 -31.27
C GLN A 1243 -35.82 -0.86 -31.57
N ILE A 1244 -35.61 -0.12 -32.67
CA ILE A 1244 -34.35 0.60 -32.89
C ILE A 1244 -34.12 1.56 -31.71
N ARG A 1245 -33.08 1.26 -30.92
CA ARG A 1245 -32.68 2.00 -29.72
C ARG A 1245 -31.28 2.56 -29.91
N LEU A 1246 -31.14 3.86 -29.74
CA LEU A 1246 -29.84 4.54 -29.61
C LEU A 1246 -29.16 4.09 -28.31
N MET A 1247 -27.86 3.78 -28.38
CA MET A 1247 -27.05 3.34 -27.23
C MET A 1247 -25.99 4.35 -26.80
N THR A 1248 -25.33 5.02 -27.74
CA THR A 1248 -24.39 6.11 -27.43
C THR A 1248 -25.04 7.47 -27.65
N LEU A 1249 -24.53 8.50 -26.98
CA LEU A 1249 -25.01 9.87 -27.07
C LEU A 1249 -23.80 10.79 -27.04
N ASN A 1250 -23.23 11.10 -28.21
CA ASN A 1250 -22.06 11.96 -28.35
C ASN A 1250 -22.28 13.06 -29.39
N GLU A 1251 -21.70 14.23 -29.13
CA GLU A 1251 -21.88 15.44 -29.94
C GLU A 1251 -20.55 15.96 -30.52
N ALA A 1252 -19.45 15.22 -30.34
CA ALA A 1252 -18.11 15.63 -30.78
C ALA A 1252 -17.21 14.51 -31.36
N GLU A 1253 -17.56 13.23 -31.21
CA GLU A 1253 -16.71 12.08 -31.57
C GLU A 1253 -17.53 11.01 -32.31
N TRP A 1254 -16.86 10.05 -32.95
CA TRP A 1254 -17.50 9.01 -33.75
C TRP A 1254 -17.43 7.65 -33.05
N ASP A 1255 -18.58 7.04 -32.82
CA ASP A 1255 -18.72 5.71 -32.21
C ASP A 1255 -19.13 4.70 -33.31
N TYR A 1256 -18.34 3.66 -33.54
CA TYR A 1256 -18.54 2.73 -34.66
C TYR A 1256 -17.98 1.30 -34.43
N GLY A 1257 -18.30 0.38 -35.34
CA GLY A 1257 -17.83 -1.01 -35.33
C GLY A 1257 -18.25 -1.84 -34.11
N PRO A 1258 -19.54 -1.87 -33.71
CA PRO A 1258 -19.97 -2.58 -32.52
C PRO A 1258 -19.98 -4.11 -32.75
N ARG A 1259 -19.32 -4.84 -31.85
CA ARG A 1259 -19.46 -6.29 -31.69
C ARG A 1259 -19.95 -6.61 -30.29
N TRP A 1260 -20.19 -7.89 -30.03
CA TRP A 1260 -20.57 -8.38 -28.71
C TRP A 1260 -19.40 -9.05 -28.01
N LEU A 1261 -19.38 -8.90 -26.69
CA LEU A 1261 -18.55 -9.65 -25.76
C LEU A 1261 -19.48 -10.48 -24.86
N PRO A 1262 -19.49 -11.83 -24.98
CA PRO A 1262 -20.42 -12.68 -24.25
C PRO A 1262 -20.42 -12.51 -22.72
N GLY A 1263 -21.52 -12.93 -22.11
CA GLY A 1263 -21.70 -13.04 -20.67
C GLY A 1263 -21.79 -14.50 -20.22
N ARG A 1264 -21.54 -14.77 -18.94
CA ARG A 1264 -21.49 -16.12 -18.36
C ARG A 1264 -22.20 -16.17 -16.99
N GLY A 1265 -22.66 -17.36 -16.59
CA GLY A 1265 -23.37 -17.58 -15.33
C GLY A 1265 -24.90 -17.41 -15.42
N TRP A 1266 -25.50 -17.94 -16.49
CA TRP A 1266 -26.96 -18.08 -16.67
C TRP A 1266 -27.45 -19.49 -16.27
#